data_AF-A0A1A8R6V7-F1
#
_entry.id   AF-A0A1A8R6V7-F1
#
_cell.length_a   1.000
_cell.length_b   1.000
_cell.length_c   1.000
_cell.angle_alpha   90.00
_cell.angle_beta   90.00
_cell.angle_gamma   90.00
#
_symmetry.space_group_name_H-M   'P 1'
#
loop_
_entity.id
_entity.type
_entity.pdbx_description
1 polymer ?
#
loop_
_entity_poly.entity_id
_entity_poly.type
_entity_poly.pdbx_seq_one_letter_code
_entity_poly.pdbx_strand_id
1 'polypeptide(L)'
;GNDWPQNAVRTAGTVFGPLKVEILNRKGDLISKILSGGQGIKLDIELQIVHHGPKENKEFPKLAAPFLLTKGHWFKKIETLRYLGKYTLTLQTVIHDSCATVYGGKPLPSHVLKFTIKEGSAESFTVGPLSSPLRVGVPFDIPLEVKDGYNHPTKLPPKIKPVLECSGLELSYRVTSYSGTTFIIKDVKARGKVQNYQQSKGYVLNVTIPGLKADTQTITISLLPGNPHLLHVKPDSKPIKLENGNPATFLVEVHDEAGNITADLNQVVHCQVTGLPLMVVDCSNTGVGQLVTEPINLNIINGEPKILEAEFSMPSQKHIKPVVTELKVMPSSRVTKIVVFCQGEDPLVLNNKEKIKWEAGGLLENLFYKLYDESGIEVSITEKVASRIKVNWTADDYQSDAVQGKLPDVRVPKQVKEERFCQVSYQELSVSFCIVPCPDEPARLKVTLPQSTLTLGETLAGHIKLEFVDQYDNITKKFTPTCTENITVEAEGLDKSSINFTWQESSSSVLVTGLQFRSGSLGSREIIFSYDGFTERVIIKLTAGVPSQLQLVSGPEQPLQLINGHGIPTPFVVQLCDNWGNPSPDQRVVVEIRSSPPTIQVSASVMSQPVDAEGKASFIINSVTGQRGYYQLDFKGSFDRKPIPGPSVSFTVIPDPNKPVRLQVDYVHSDKFVAGHTFPVFAVTVVSDEGSPIMTFNPANLSMLLWKGDSSKPRQPITELKCNKPMANEKKDSFYFRDKLIPEHVGKYTIQFSLCVDKKEVLLSSQITIKVVASLPVKLGPLRQPTTPVVSNSSDISSRILVKDMTLVIKDSFGNPAGQELSGKVVVSIGCPDGESSRCLPLFEDKTSSFQINLEEGRAHISRLVIMENSPGENGSRYNLIFKPKGLNLTTSLLPFELLFHFYNDAENQRRMSELSRKRDELKNSIEKYDAMCSTFCELRKGLTTQLQDIAEKETTLRVEMSKRNLDISHPLPSSDIDKLIRDKTIEAETIERVPRRKFSVTNKFGGPDVLGMVGHLALILEDDAARVISWHLLGDMDCIITRTTEAAQRIYRDTRGVQQVMALDSILVPPGKRPLPHIRNGRALFNPVGNPVYAQDLLIYSGDHQSCDLVFKNFLGFTILMDDLTSATNYRKALVENRIHCPTILTREGDRVSARGKFGGAQNKAPPIVRLRVFGAPLPQHYHTLKEQLDLLEKYKSIRLKMEQVEKAHDECIMEEVSPKRLQERQKVEEMKKEFEEIERQLASVRLGKRGPENPGEPSGIQTKRPRQKSTDLLPDF
;
A
#
# COMPACT_ATOMS: atom_id res chain seq x y z
N GLY A 1 18.14 -53.61 49.52
CA GLY A 1 18.75 -52.90 48.38
C GLY A 1 18.29 -51.47 48.43
N ASN A 2 19.20 -50.49 48.27
CA ASN A 2 19.01 -49.04 48.48
C ASN A 2 17.81 -48.69 49.36
N ASP A 3 18.03 -48.65 50.68
CA ASP A 3 16.97 -48.34 51.63
C ASP A 3 16.38 -46.95 51.35
N TRP A 4 15.06 -46.92 51.13
CA TRP A 4 14.30 -45.68 50.98
C TRP A 4 13.54 -45.44 52.28
N PRO A 5 14.08 -44.58 53.17
CA PRO A 5 13.41 -44.29 54.43
C PRO A 5 12.14 -43.46 54.21
N GLN A 6 11.28 -43.45 55.23
CA GLN A 6 10.09 -42.61 55.24
C GLN A 6 10.48 -41.13 55.04
N ASN A 7 9.75 -40.45 54.17
CA ASN A 7 9.96 -39.07 53.73
C ASN A 7 11.30 -38.82 53.00
N ALA A 8 11.89 -39.85 52.37
CA ALA A 8 13.10 -39.67 51.56
C ALA A 8 12.88 -38.65 50.42
N VAL A 9 13.92 -37.86 50.14
CA VAL A 9 13.98 -36.95 48.98
C VAL A 9 14.98 -37.53 47.97
N ARG A 10 14.54 -37.73 46.72
CA ARG A 10 15.33 -38.32 45.63
C ARG A 10 15.18 -37.49 44.36
N THR A 11 16.14 -37.55 43.45
CA THR A 11 16.10 -36.80 42.19
C THR A 11 15.29 -37.55 41.13
N ALA A 12 14.69 -36.81 40.20
CA ALA A 12 13.97 -37.38 39.06
C ALA A 12 14.86 -38.38 38.29
N GLY A 13 14.31 -39.55 37.97
CA GLY A 13 15.06 -40.64 37.33
C GLY A 13 15.81 -41.58 38.29
N THR A 14 15.70 -41.39 39.61
CA THR A 14 16.24 -42.38 40.58
C THR A 14 15.46 -43.69 40.48
N VAL A 15 16.17 -44.79 40.24
CA VAL A 15 15.57 -46.14 40.18
C VAL A 15 15.13 -46.60 41.56
N PHE A 16 13.88 -47.03 41.68
CA PHE A 16 13.30 -47.51 42.94
C PHE A 16 13.19 -49.04 42.98
N GLY A 17 13.64 -49.68 44.05
CA GLY A 17 13.63 -51.15 44.20
C GLY A 17 14.91 -51.84 43.71
N PRO A 18 14.94 -53.18 43.64
CA PRO A 18 13.82 -54.12 43.80
C PRO A 18 13.35 -54.25 45.26
N LEU A 19 12.07 -54.58 45.47
CA LEU A 19 11.47 -54.71 46.81
C LEU A 19 11.21 -56.18 47.14
N LYS A 20 11.68 -56.62 48.30
CA LYS A 20 11.26 -57.86 48.95
C LYS A 20 10.30 -57.49 50.06
N VAL A 21 9.13 -58.10 50.10
CA VAL A 21 8.13 -57.84 51.13
C VAL A 21 7.80 -59.15 51.84
N GLU A 22 7.79 -59.09 53.16
CA GLU A 22 7.61 -60.23 54.05
C GLU A 22 6.44 -59.93 54.98
N ILE A 23 5.50 -60.87 55.08
CA ILE A 23 4.37 -60.77 56.01
C ILE A 23 4.74 -61.58 57.24
N LEU A 24 4.70 -60.96 58.41
CA LEU A 24 5.08 -61.59 59.67
C LEU A 24 3.85 -61.82 60.54
N ASN A 25 3.81 -62.96 61.24
CA ASN A 25 2.83 -63.19 62.30
C ASN A 25 3.22 -62.43 63.59
N ARG A 26 2.38 -62.50 64.63
CA ARG A 26 2.64 -61.85 65.92
C ARG A 26 3.89 -62.35 66.66
N LYS A 27 4.42 -63.52 66.28
CA LYS A 27 5.66 -64.10 66.83
C LYS A 27 6.90 -63.72 66.00
N GLY A 28 6.72 -63.02 64.89
CA GLY A 28 7.80 -62.64 63.97
C GLY A 28 8.11 -63.67 62.89
N ASP A 29 7.34 -64.75 62.77
CA ASP A 29 7.57 -65.76 61.73
C ASP A 29 6.95 -65.34 60.39
N LEU A 30 7.62 -65.66 59.29
CA LEU A 30 7.14 -65.43 57.93
C LEU A 30 5.89 -66.26 57.63
N ILE A 31 4.83 -65.59 57.19
CA ILE A 31 3.59 -66.23 56.76
C ILE A 31 3.29 -65.90 55.29
N SER A 32 2.82 -66.90 54.56
CA SER A 32 2.31 -66.75 53.18
C SER A 32 0.84 -67.18 53.04
N LYS A 33 0.27 -67.76 54.10
CA LYS A 33 -1.12 -68.20 54.18
C LYS A 33 -1.69 -68.01 55.58
N ILE A 34 -2.99 -67.72 55.68
CA ILE A 34 -3.73 -67.75 56.95
C ILE A 34 -4.29 -69.16 57.15
N LEU A 35 -3.94 -69.80 58.27
CA LEU A 35 -4.41 -71.15 58.59
C LEU A 35 -5.74 -71.06 59.36
N SER A 36 -6.84 -71.42 58.71
CA SER A 36 -8.17 -71.57 59.30
C SER A 36 -8.79 -72.84 58.75
N GLY A 37 -8.74 -73.93 59.54
CA GLY A 37 -9.38 -75.24 59.29
C GLY A 37 -9.51 -75.70 57.82
N GLY A 38 -8.55 -76.50 57.33
CA GLY A 38 -8.73 -77.39 56.17
C GLY A 38 -7.93 -77.02 54.91
N GLN A 39 -7.95 -75.77 54.46
CA GLN A 39 -7.08 -75.27 53.37
C GLN A 39 -6.66 -73.82 53.65
N GLY A 40 -5.36 -73.57 53.80
CA GLY A 40 -4.85 -72.25 54.15
C GLY A 40 -5.07 -71.21 53.05
N ILE A 41 -5.57 -70.03 53.42
CA ILE A 41 -5.88 -68.93 52.50
C ILE A 41 -4.58 -68.22 52.10
N LYS A 42 -4.28 -68.19 50.80
CA LYS A 42 -3.07 -67.53 50.28
C LYS A 42 -3.18 -66.01 50.34
N LEU A 43 -2.08 -65.38 50.75
CA LEU A 43 -1.95 -63.93 50.76
C LEU A 43 -1.03 -63.49 49.62
N ASP A 44 -1.40 -62.40 48.97
CA ASP A 44 -0.60 -61.67 47.99
C ASP A 44 -0.39 -60.23 48.47
N ILE A 45 0.56 -59.53 47.86
CA ILE A 45 0.83 -58.13 48.17
C ILE A 45 0.56 -57.29 46.93
N GLU A 46 -0.30 -56.29 47.09
CA GLU A 46 -0.59 -55.28 46.09
C GLU A 46 0.22 -54.01 46.41
N LEU A 47 0.94 -53.51 45.40
CA LEU A 47 1.71 -52.27 45.45
C LEU A 47 1.00 -51.23 44.59
N GLN A 48 0.62 -50.11 45.20
CA GLN A 48 0.05 -48.94 44.53
C GLN A 48 0.94 -47.72 44.78
N ILE A 49 1.25 -46.96 43.72
CA ILE A 49 1.98 -45.69 43.83
C ILE A 49 1.04 -44.57 43.41
N VAL A 50 0.94 -43.54 44.23
CA VAL A 50 0.16 -42.33 43.96
C VAL A 50 1.10 -41.14 43.98
N HIS A 51 1.12 -40.38 42.89
CA HIS A 51 1.77 -39.06 42.84
C HIS A 51 0.74 -37.98 43.19
N HIS A 52 1.10 -37.12 44.14
CA HIS A 52 0.26 -36.03 44.60
C HIS A 52 0.63 -34.74 43.86
N GLY A 53 -0.05 -34.51 42.73
CA GLY A 53 0.08 -33.29 41.93
C GLY A 53 -0.74 -32.11 42.47
N PRO A 54 -0.47 -30.88 42.01
CA PRO A 54 -1.14 -29.66 42.50
C PRO A 54 -2.60 -29.48 42.03
N LYS A 55 -3.05 -30.24 41.00
CA LYS A 55 -4.44 -30.18 40.49
C LYS A 55 -5.18 -31.51 40.64
N GLU A 56 -4.50 -32.65 40.43
CA GLU A 56 -5.06 -34.00 40.57
C GLU A 56 -3.98 -35.00 41.04
N ASN A 57 -4.39 -36.04 41.76
CA ASN A 57 -3.52 -37.16 42.13
C ASN A 57 -3.42 -38.12 40.94
N LYS A 58 -2.19 -38.48 40.55
CA LYS A 58 -1.94 -39.44 39.48
C LYS A 58 -1.63 -40.81 40.09
N GLU A 59 -2.54 -41.76 39.91
CA GLU A 59 -2.35 -43.15 40.34
C GLU A 59 -1.62 -43.95 39.26
N PHE A 60 -0.57 -44.67 39.66
CA PHE A 60 0.11 -45.63 38.81
C PHE A 60 -0.59 -46.99 38.86
N PRO A 61 -0.47 -47.83 37.82
CA PRO A 61 -1.07 -49.16 37.79
C PRO A 61 -0.68 -49.97 39.03
N LYS A 62 -1.67 -50.62 39.64
CA LYS A 62 -1.44 -51.49 40.80
C LYS A 62 -0.68 -52.74 40.36
N LEU A 63 0.35 -53.11 41.10
CA LEU A 63 1.18 -54.28 40.83
C LEU A 63 0.93 -55.30 41.94
N ALA A 64 0.55 -56.53 41.59
CA ALA A 64 0.38 -57.62 42.55
C ALA A 64 1.58 -58.58 42.48
N ALA A 65 2.11 -58.98 43.64
CA ALA A 65 3.18 -59.97 43.75
C ALA A 65 2.70 -61.20 44.56
N PRO A 66 2.51 -62.37 43.91
CA PRO A 66 2.18 -63.59 44.63
C PRO A 66 3.39 -64.15 45.39
N PHE A 67 3.14 -64.96 46.41
CA PHE A 67 4.21 -65.56 47.22
C PHE A 67 4.98 -66.65 46.45
N LEU A 68 6.30 -66.49 46.31
CA LEU A 68 7.19 -67.49 45.72
C LEU A 68 8.09 -68.13 46.79
N LEU A 69 8.08 -69.47 46.90
CA LEU A 69 8.81 -70.23 47.94
C LEU A 69 10.31 -69.91 48.05
N THR A 70 10.98 -69.48 46.97
CA THR A 70 12.43 -69.20 46.95
C THR A 70 12.77 -67.71 47.07
N LYS A 71 11.80 -66.79 46.91
CA LYS A 71 12.05 -65.34 46.78
C LYS A 71 11.15 -64.45 47.65
N GLY A 72 10.10 -64.99 48.28
CA GLY A 72 9.07 -64.23 48.98
C GLY A 72 8.17 -63.44 48.02
N HIS A 73 7.49 -62.39 48.50
CA HIS A 73 6.81 -61.43 47.64
C HIS A 73 7.83 -60.45 47.08
N TRP A 74 7.95 -60.36 45.75
CA TRP A 74 9.03 -59.64 45.11
C TRP A 74 8.54 -58.73 43.98
N PHE A 75 8.95 -57.46 44.02
CA PHE A 75 8.72 -56.48 42.96
C PHE A 75 10.03 -56.13 42.23
N LYS A 76 9.96 -56.05 40.90
CA LYS A 76 11.08 -55.58 40.06
C LYS A 76 11.36 -54.10 40.29
N LYS A 77 12.52 -53.63 39.82
CA LYS A 77 12.90 -52.21 39.84
C LYS A 77 11.87 -51.38 39.07
N ILE A 78 11.55 -50.21 39.60
CA ILE A 78 10.63 -49.22 39.04
C ILE A 78 11.46 -48.03 38.55
N GLU A 79 11.49 -47.81 37.23
CA GLU A 79 12.31 -46.80 36.56
C GLU A 79 11.51 -45.57 36.07
N THR A 80 10.22 -45.51 36.41
CA THR A 80 9.23 -44.57 35.85
C THR A 80 8.94 -43.35 36.73
N LEU A 81 9.65 -43.17 37.86
CA LEU A 81 9.46 -42.05 38.79
C LEU A 81 10.11 -40.76 38.27
N ARG A 82 9.44 -40.14 37.29
CA ARG A 82 9.94 -38.96 36.56
C ARG A 82 9.26 -37.65 36.95
N TYR A 83 8.07 -37.67 37.54
CA TYR A 83 7.35 -36.43 37.89
C TYR A 83 7.82 -35.87 39.23
N LEU A 84 7.88 -34.54 39.34
CA LEU A 84 8.26 -33.86 40.58
C LEU A 84 7.10 -33.80 41.56
N GLY A 85 7.39 -33.95 42.85
CA GLY A 85 6.40 -33.81 43.92
C GLY A 85 6.37 -34.98 44.90
N LYS A 86 5.32 -35.00 45.72
CA LYS A 86 5.15 -36.00 46.79
C LYS A 86 4.54 -37.28 46.22
N TYR A 87 5.07 -38.40 46.66
CA TYR A 87 4.61 -39.74 46.30
C TYR A 87 4.22 -40.50 47.56
N THR A 88 3.15 -41.28 47.45
CA THR A 88 2.76 -42.26 48.45
C THR A 88 2.73 -43.63 47.80
N LEU A 89 3.51 -44.56 48.34
CA LEU A 89 3.48 -45.96 47.97
C LEU A 89 2.77 -46.73 49.08
N THR A 90 1.74 -47.48 48.71
CA THR A 90 0.97 -48.34 49.60
C THR A 90 1.21 -49.80 49.22
N LEU A 91 1.70 -50.58 50.17
CA LEU A 91 1.74 -52.03 50.11
C LEU A 91 0.56 -52.55 50.93
N GLN A 92 -0.38 -53.24 50.28
CA GLN A 92 -1.56 -53.78 50.90
C GLN A 92 -1.55 -55.30 50.76
N THR A 93 -1.69 -56.01 51.88
CA THR A 93 -1.89 -57.45 51.84
C THR A 93 -3.33 -57.73 51.39
N VAL A 94 -3.49 -58.63 50.41
CA VAL A 94 -4.79 -59.05 49.84
C VAL A 94 -4.89 -60.56 49.80
N ILE A 95 -6.12 -61.08 49.84
CA ILE A 95 -6.39 -62.51 49.64
C ILE A 95 -6.28 -62.82 48.14
N HIS A 96 -5.52 -63.85 47.79
CA HIS A 96 -5.20 -64.21 46.39
C HIS A 96 -6.43 -64.38 45.49
N ASP A 97 -7.49 -65.07 45.98
CA ASP A 97 -8.64 -65.42 45.15
C ASP A 97 -9.72 -64.33 45.06
N SER A 98 -9.80 -63.43 46.05
CA SER A 98 -10.88 -62.43 46.17
C SER A 98 -10.41 -60.98 46.16
N CYS A 99 -9.09 -60.74 46.16
CA CYS A 99 -8.47 -59.42 46.31
C CYS A 99 -8.94 -58.63 47.54
N ALA A 100 -9.55 -59.30 48.53
CA ALA A 100 -10.08 -58.66 49.72
C ALA A 100 -8.95 -58.23 50.66
N THR A 101 -9.07 -57.02 51.22
CA THR A 101 -8.12 -56.41 52.17
C THR A 101 -8.48 -56.64 53.64
N VAL A 102 -9.60 -57.32 53.89
CA VAL A 102 -10.17 -57.58 55.22
C VAL A 102 -10.49 -59.06 55.35
N TYR A 103 -10.12 -59.67 56.48
CA TYR A 103 -10.40 -61.07 56.79
C TYR A 103 -10.97 -61.19 58.21
N GLY A 104 -12.12 -61.85 58.36
CA GLY A 104 -12.79 -62.04 59.66
C GLY A 104 -13.15 -60.73 60.39
N GLY A 105 -13.53 -59.69 59.63
CA GLY A 105 -13.85 -58.36 60.16
C GLY A 105 -12.64 -57.53 60.59
N LYS A 106 -11.40 -58.01 60.39
CA LYS A 106 -10.16 -57.28 60.69
C LYS A 106 -9.35 -56.98 59.42
N PRO A 107 -8.79 -55.76 59.27
CA PRO A 107 -8.00 -55.41 58.11
C PRO A 107 -6.68 -56.20 58.10
N LEU A 108 -6.27 -56.63 56.91
CA LEU A 108 -4.98 -57.26 56.68
C LEU A 108 -3.85 -56.22 56.74
N PRO A 109 -2.61 -56.63 57.08
CA PRO A 109 -1.48 -55.71 57.24
C PRO A 109 -1.23 -54.87 55.99
N SER A 110 -0.92 -53.59 56.21
CA SER A 110 -0.53 -52.66 55.15
C SER A 110 0.63 -51.78 55.60
N HIS A 111 1.41 -51.30 54.62
CA HIS A 111 2.54 -50.42 54.84
C HIS A 111 2.50 -49.26 53.85
N VAL A 112 2.76 -48.05 54.35
CA VAL A 112 2.71 -46.83 53.53
C VAL A 112 4.05 -46.11 53.61
N LEU A 113 4.74 -46.02 52.46
CA LEU A 113 5.99 -45.29 52.29
C LEU A 113 5.71 -43.96 51.59
N LYS A 114 6.04 -42.85 52.22
CA LYS A 114 5.95 -41.51 51.62
C LYS A 114 7.33 -41.03 51.22
N PHE A 115 7.50 -40.48 50.03
CA PHE A 115 8.78 -39.91 49.56
C PHE A 115 8.53 -38.76 48.58
N THR A 116 9.56 -37.97 48.27
CA THR A 116 9.45 -36.81 47.37
C THR A 116 10.49 -36.89 46.27
N ILE A 117 10.07 -36.66 45.03
CA ILE A 117 10.96 -36.54 43.88
C ILE A 117 11.19 -35.05 43.57
N LYS A 118 12.45 -34.63 43.52
CA LYS A 118 12.89 -33.28 43.15
C LYS A 118 13.66 -33.28 41.82
N GLU A 119 13.85 -32.10 41.26
CA GLU A 119 14.60 -31.87 40.03
C GLU A 119 16.02 -32.48 40.07
N GLY A 120 16.49 -32.95 38.92
CA GLY A 120 17.84 -33.49 38.74
C GLY A 120 18.91 -32.40 38.61
N SER A 121 20.17 -32.83 38.44
CA SER A 121 21.27 -31.91 38.12
C SER A 121 21.06 -31.26 36.75
N ALA A 122 21.48 -30.00 36.62
CA ALA A 122 21.46 -29.28 35.35
C ALA A 122 22.24 -30.05 34.27
N GLU A 123 21.60 -30.27 33.11
CA GLU A 123 22.23 -30.94 31.96
C GLU A 123 22.24 -30.08 30.69
N SER A 124 21.27 -29.19 30.54
CA SER A 124 21.13 -28.31 29.36
C SER A 124 20.50 -26.96 29.74
N PHE A 125 20.59 -25.99 28.84
CA PHE A 125 19.92 -24.70 28.98
C PHE A 125 19.43 -24.17 27.63
N THR A 126 18.46 -23.26 27.68
CA THR A 126 17.97 -22.51 26.53
C THR A 126 18.04 -21.01 26.81
N VAL A 127 18.38 -20.21 25.80
CA VAL A 127 18.44 -18.74 25.93
C VAL A 127 17.02 -18.18 25.76
N GLY A 128 16.56 -17.39 26.73
CA GLY A 128 15.28 -16.70 26.69
C GLY A 128 15.29 -15.45 25.79
N PRO A 129 14.13 -14.80 25.60
CA PRO A 129 14.02 -13.63 24.72
C PRO A 129 14.87 -12.46 25.24
N LEU A 130 15.62 -11.83 24.32
CA LEU A 130 16.42 -10.62 24.59
C LEU A 130 15.58 -9.36 24.35
N SER A 131 15.84 -8.30 25.12
CA SER A 131 15.21 -6.99 24.91
C SER A 131 15.78 -6.30 23.67
N SER A 132 15.00 -6.20 22.61
CA SER A 132 15.34 -5.49 21.36
C SER A 132 14.80 -4.05 21.41
N PRO A 133 15.51 -3.03 20.85
CA PRO A 133 16.77 -3.11 20.10
C PRO A 133 18.03 -3.06 20.99
N LEU A 134 19.05 -3.86 20.63
CA LEU A 134 20.36 -3.83 21.28
C LEU A 134 21.25 -2.75 20.66
N ARG A 135 22.02 -2.04 21.49
CA ARG A 135 22.91 -0.95 21.07
C ARG A 135 24.32 -1.18 21.57
N VAL A 136 25.31 -0.73 20.80
CA VAL A 136 26.73 -0.76 21.20
C VAL A 136 26.92 -0.02 22.53
N GLY A 137 27.61 -0.65 23.48
CA GLY A 137 27.93 -0.06 24.79
C GLY A 137 26.79 0.03 25.81
N VAL A 138 25.54 -0.20 25.38
CA VAL A 138 24.37 -0.21 26.27
C VAL A 138 24.21 -1.61 26.89
N PRO A 139 24.17 -1.72 28.23
CA PRO A 139 24.06 -3.01 28.91
C PRO A 139 22.69 -3.65 28.66
N PHE A 140 22.68 -4.97 28.44
CA PHE A 140 21.46 -5.79 28.35
C PHE A 140 21.63 -7.12 29.10
N ASP A 141 20.51 -7.76 29.43
CA ASP A 141 20.52 -9.00 30.21
C ASP A 141 20.24 -10.22 29.29
N ILE A 142 20.95 -11.33 29.54
CA ILE A 142 20.74 -12.61 28.85
C ILE A 142 20.12 -13.61 29.83
N PRO A 143 18.81 -13.89 29.75
CA PRO A 143 18.16 -14.90 30.57
C PRO A 143 18.41 -16.30 30.02
N LEU A 144 18.82 -17.25 30.88
CA LEU A 144 19.04 -18.65 30.58
C LEU A 144 18.07 -19.52 31.40
N GLU A 145 17.28 -20.34 30.72
CA GLU A 145 16.41 -21.33 31.33
C GLU A 145 17.17 -22.66 31.44
N VAL A 146 17.48 -23.08 32.67
CA VAL A 146 18.30 -24.25 32.94
C VAL A 146 17.42 -25.46 33.24
N LYS A 147 17.71 -26.59 32.61
CA LYS A 147 16.89 -27.80 32.67
C LYS A 147 17.71 -29.04 33.05
N ASP A 148 17.07 -29.94 33.80
CA ASP A 148 17.61 -31.29 34.06
C ASP A 148 17.42 -32.23 32.85
N GLY A 149 17.95 -33.45 32.92
CA GLY A 149 17.84 -34.45 31.85
C GLY A 149 16.40 -34.93 31.54
N TYR A 150 15.39 -34.43 32.26
CA TYR A 150 13.97 -34.72 32.05
C TYR A 150 13.13 -33.47 31.76
N ASN A 151 13.78 -32.35 31.41
CA ASN A 151 13.17 -31.04 31.10
C ASN A 151 12.53 -30.31 32.29
N HIS A 152 12.87 -30.65 33.54
CA HIS A 152 12.42 -29.85 34.68
C HIS A 152 13.32 -28.64 34.90
N PRO A 153 12.77 -27.47 35.27
CA PRO A 153 13.56 -26.31 35.67
C PRO A 153 14.43 -26.65 36.88
N THR A 154 15.73 -26.37 36.77
CA THR A 154 16.71 -26.65 37.84
C THR A 154 17.71 -25.50 37.96
N LYS A 155 18.52 -25.48 39.01
CA LYS A 155 19.53 -24.44 39.25
C LYS A 155 20.91 -24.96 38.85
N LEU A 156 21.77 -24.08 38.30
CA LEU A 156 23.16 -24.44 38.03
C LEU A 156 23.94 -24.61 39.33
N PRO A 157 24.97 -25.48 39.35
CA PRO A 157 25.91 -25.58 40.45
C PRO A 157 26.50 -24.23 40.86
N PRO A 158 26.63 -23.93 42.16
CA PRO A 158 27.24 -22.69 42.63
C PRO A 158 28.74 -22.73 42.32
N LYS A 159 29.17 -21.92 41.33
CA LYS A 159 30.56 -21.54 40.92
C LYS A 159 30.78 -21.48 39.39
N ILE A 160 29.78 -21.75 38.56
CA ILE A 160 29.94 -21.72 37.09
C ILE A 160 29.98 -20.28 36.57
N LYS A 161 31.01 -19.95 35.77
CA LYS A 161 31.12 -18.68 35.04
C LYS A 161 30.73 -18.89 33.57
N PRO A 162 29.72 -18.19 33.04
CA PRO A 162 29.38 -18.23 31.63
C PRO A 162 30.50 -17.61 30.78
N VAL A 163 30.71 -18.16 29.59
CA VAL A 163 31.62 -17.63 28.57
C VAL A 163 30.77 -17.14 27.39
N LEU A 164 31.01 -15.93 26.94
CA LEU A 164 30.32 -15.31 25.82
C LEU A 164 31.33 -15.07 24.70
N GLU A 165 31.07 -15.64 23.51
CA GLU A 165 31.96 -15.50 22.35
C GLU A 165 31.17 -15.02 21.14
N CYS A 166 31.72 -14.04 20.42
CA CYS A 166 31.10 -13.51 19.22
C CYS A 166 32.18 -13.01 18.25
N SER A 167 32.10 -13.41 16.99
CA SER A 167 33.04 -12.94 15.97
C SER A 167 32.79 -11.46 15.63
N GLY A 168 33.74 -10.60 16.00
CA GLY A 168 33.71 -9.17 15.69
C GLY A 168 33.04 -8.27 16.73
N LEU A 169 32.66 -8.80 17.90
CA LEU A 169 32.23 -8.01 19.06
C LEU A 169 33.06 -8.38 20.30
N GLU A 170 33.49 -7.37 21.04
CA GLU A 170 34.04 -7.51 22.39
C GLU A 170 32.86 -7.53 23.38
N LEU A 171 32.73 -8.64 24.12
CA LEU A 171 31.64 -8.86 25.05
C LEU A 171 32.15 -8.89 26.48
N SER A 172 31.48 -8.15 27.36
CA SER A 172 31.75 -8.19 28.80
C SER A 172 30.42 -8.22 29.56
N TYR A 173 30.42 -8.81 30.76
CA TYR A 173 29.24 -8.82 31.64
C TYR A 173 29.68 -8.58 33.07
N ARG A 174 28.81 -7.99 33.90
CA ARG A 174 29.19 -7.55 35.24
C ARG A 174 28.95 -8.61 36.31
N VAL A 175 27.75 -9.15 36.36
CA VAL A 175 27.30 -10.10 37.39
C VAL A 175 26.36 -11.14 36.80
N THR A 176 26.27 -12.29 37.45
CA THR A 176 25.22 -13.28 37.18
C THR A 176 24.26 -13.32 38.35
N SER A 177 22.98 -13.52 38.07
CA SER A 177 21.93 -13.53 39.10
C SER A 177 20.89 -14.61 38.80
N TYR A 178 20.05 -14.89 39.80
CA TYR A 178 18.92 -15.81 39.63
C TYR A 178 17.60 -15.08 39.84
N SER A 179 16.65 -15.34 38.94
CA SER A 179 15.24 -15.02 39.14
C SER A 179 14.46 -16.33 39.13
N GLY A 180 14.14 -16.85 40.32
CA GLY A 180 13.55 -18.19 40.46
C GLY A 180 14.49 -19.31 39.99
N THR A 181 14.15 -19.95 38.88
CA THR A 181 14.92 -21.01 38.20
C THR A 181 15.67 -20.51 36.95
N THR A 182 15.51 -19.25 36.59
CA THR A 182 16.19 -18.63 35.44
C THR A 182 17.49 -18.00 35.88
N PHE A 183 18.59 -18.38 35.22
CA PHE A 183 19.92 -17.82 35.42
C PHE A 183 20.12 -16.65 34.47
N ILE A 184 20.39 -15.46 34.97
CA ILE A 184 20.49 -14.23 34.16
C ILE A 184 21.92 -13.74 34.19
N ILE A 185 22.53 -13.61 33.00
CA ILE A 185 23.79 -12.89 32.82
C ILE A 185 23.42 -11.41 32.70
N LYS A 186 23.82 -10.61 33.68
CA LYS A 186 23.41 -9.21 33.79
C LYS A 186 24.48 -8.24 33.31
N ASP A 187 24.00 -7.10 32.81
CA ASP A 187 24.82 -5.99 32.33
C ASP A 187 25.81 -6.43 31.23
N VAL A 188 25.35 -7.24 30.27
CA VAL A 188 26.14 -7.62 29.10
C VAL A 188 26.34 -6.39 28.22
N LYS A 189 27.59 -5.97 28.02
CA LYS A 189 27.98 -4.90 27.10
C LYS A 189 28.66 -5.49 25.90
N ALA A 190 28.22 -5.05 24.72
CA ALA A 190 28.79 -5.44 23.45
C ALA A 190 29.40 -4.24 22.74
N ARG A 191 30.67 -4.35 22.36
CA ARG A 191 31.45 -3.29 21.73
C ARG A 191 32.04 -3.75 20.40
N GLY A 192 31.83 -3.01 19.32
CA GLY A 192 32.40 -3.33 18.01
C GLY A 192 31.89 -2.45 16.88
N LYS A 193 32.44 -2.65 15.67
CA LYS A 193 32.07 -1.89 14.48
C LYS A 193 30.78 -2.40 13.85
N VAL A 194 29.80 -1.52 13.69
CA VAL A 194 28.54 -1.78 12.96
C VAL A 194 28.58 -1.18 11.56
N GLN A 195 27.75 -1.66 10.64
CA GLN A 195 27.81 -1.25 9.22
C GLN A 195 27.33 0.17 8.97
N ASN A 196 26.16 0.55 9.51
CA ASN A 196 25.55 1.86 9.26
C ASN A 196 24.55 2.23 10.37
N TYR A 197 24.24 3.52 10.54
CA TYR A 197 23.34 4.02 11.58
C TYR A 197 21.88 3.55 11.42
N GLN A 198 21.47 3.18 10.20
CA GLN A 198 20.12 2.67 9.88
C GLN A 198 20.03 1.14 9.74
N GLN A 199 21.16 0.43 9.63
CA GLN A 199 21.18 -1.00 9.33
C GLN A 199 21.85 -1.78 10.46
N SER A 200 21.03 -2.52 11.22
CA SER A 200 21.54 -3.41 12.26
C SER A 200 22.31 -4.57 11.63
N LYS A 201 23.57 -4.75 12.03
CA LYS A 201 24.37 -5.92 11.62
C LYS A 201 24.03 -7.09 12.53
N GLY A 202 23.74 -8.25 11.94
CA GLY A 202 23.57 -9.50 12.66
C GLY A 202 24.91 -10.09 13.08
N TYR A 203 25.02 -10.50 14.34
CA TYR A 203 26.18 -11.16 14.91
C TYR A 203 25.76 -12.49 15.53
N VAL A 204 26.61 -13.49 15.39
CA VAL A 204 26.40 -14.82 15.96
C VAL A 204 27.06 -14.85 17.34
N LEU A 205 26.24 -14.88 18.38
CA LEU A 205 26.63 -14.96 19.78
C LEU A 205 26.55 -16.41 20.27
N ASN A 206 27.69 -16.95 20.70
CA ASN A 206 27.78 -18.23 21.37
C ASN A 206 27.79 -17.99 22.89
N VAL A 207 26.82 -18.57 23.57
CA VAL A 207 26.74 -18.59 25.04
C VAL A 207 27.15 -19.97 25.51
N THR A 208 28.21 -20.06 26.32
CA THR A 208 28.72 -21.32 26.84
C THR A 208 28.64 -21.36 28.37
N ILE A 209 28.06 -22.43 28.91
CA ILE A 209 27.97 -22.73 30.34
C ILE A 209 28.81 -23.99 30.62
N PRO A 210 30.06 -23.81 31.08
CA PRO A 210 30.98 -24.94 31.27
C PRO A 210 30.44 -25.97 32.26
N GLY A 211 30.51 -27.25 31.89
CA GLY A 211 30.13 -28.39 32.76
C GLY A 211 28.74 -28.97 32.53
N LEU A 212 28.00 -28.53 31.50
CA LEU A 212 26.76 -29.14 31.04
C LEU A 212 27.03 -30.14 29.89
N LYS A 213 26.08 -31.05 29.60
CA LYS A 213 26.20 -31.99 28.46
C LYS A 213 25.99 -31.28 27.12
N ALA A 214 25.08 -30.31 27.10
CA ALA A 214 24.91 -29.34 26.02
C ALA A 214 25.32 -27.98 26.57
N ASP A 215 26.61 -27.69 26.48
CA ASP A 215 27.26 -26.55 27.15
C ASP A 215 27.24 -25.26 26.32
N THR A 216 27.05 -25.31 25.00
CA THR A 216 26.97 -24.11 24.15
C THR A 216 25.62 -23.98 23.44
N GLN A 217 25.09 -22.76 23.43
CA GLN A 217 23.92 -22.35 22.64
C GLN A 217 24.30 -21.16 21.74
N THR A 218 23.90 -21.22 20.47
CA THR A 218 24.18 -20.18 19.49
C THR A 218 22.91 -19.38 19.19
N ILE A 219 22.98 -18.06 19.33
CA ILE A 219 21.88 -17.13 19.04
C ILE A 219 22.36 -15.98 18.14
N THR A 220 21.47 -15.43 17.33
CA THR A 220 21.79 -14.26 16.49
C THR A 220 21.29 -12.99 17.17
N ILE A 221 22.18 -12.03 17.38
CA ILE A 221 21.87 -10.70 17.95
C ILE A 221 22.11 -9.62 16.89
N SER A 222 21.29 -8.58 16.89
CA SER A 222 21.42 -7.44 15.96
C SER A 222 21.73 -6.17 16.74
N LEU A 223 22.86 -5.52 16.46
CA LEU A 223 23.29 -4.29 17.16
C LEU A 223 23.10 -3.05 16.28
N LEU A 224 22.60 -1.99 16.91
CA LEU A 224 22.60 -0.61 16.41
C LEU A 224 23.75 0.20 17.04
N PRO A 225 24.17 1.33 16.44
CA PRO A 225 25.12 2.22 17.09
C PRO A 225 24.70 2.65 18.50
N GLY A 226 25.71 2.86 19.34
CA GLY A 226 25.57 3.23 20.73
C GLY A 226 25.17 4.68 20.95
N ASN A 227 25.09 5.08 22.21
CA ASN A 227 24.86 6.48 22.56
C ASN A 227 26.08 7.34 22.18
N PRO A 228 25.89 8.65 21.91
CA PRO A 228 26.99 9.53 21.55
C PRO A 228 28.04 9.63 22.65
N HIS A 229 29.30 9.52 22.23
CA HIS A 229 30.45 9.45 23.13
C HIS A 229 31.55 10.45 22.74
N LEU A 230 31.77 10.68 21.44
CA LEU A 230 32.87 11.49 20.92
C LEU A 230 32.42 12.35 19.73
N LEU A 231 32.93 13.58 19.65
CA LEU A 231 32.88 14.39 18.42
C LEU A 231 34.17 14.20 17.62
N HIS A 232 34.05 13.95 16.33
CA HIS A 232 35.17 13.87 15.41
C HIS A 232 35.00 14.94 14.33
N VAL A 233 35.99 15.82 14.16
CA VAL A 233 35.91 16.99 13.26
C VAL A 233 37.02 16.91 12.22
N LYS A 234 36.66 16.93 10.94
CA LYS A 234 37.59 16.94 9.80
C LYS A 234 37.62 18.33 9.16
N PRO A 235 38.77 18.78 8.60
CA PRO A 235 40.04 18.05 8.43
C PRO A 235 40.92 18.01 9.70
N ASP A 236 41.62 16.89 9.92
CA ASP A 236 42.49 16.64 11.10
C ASP A 236 43.85 17.38 11.07
N SER A 237 44.09 18.26 10.09
CA SER A 237 45.36 18.98 9.95
C SER A 237 45.49 20.09 11.01
N LYS A 238 46.51 20.04 11.86
CA LYS A 238 46.80 21.08 12.86
C LYS A 238 48.14 21.78 12.56
N PRO A 239 48.18 23.09 12.25
CA PRO A 239 47.06 24.02 12.05
C PRO A 239 46.47 23.98 10.62
N ILE A 240 45.17 24.26 10.49
CA ILE A 240 44.50 24.39 9.17
C ILE A 240 44.90 25.75 8.57
N LYS A 241 45.54 25.75 7.39
CA LYS A 241 45.92 26.98 6.70
C LYS A 241 44.75 27.54 5.89
N LEU A 242 44.41 28.80 6.09
CA LEU A 242 43.34 29.51 5.40
C LEU A 242 43.86 30.85 4.88
N GLU A 243 43.42 31.29 3.70
CA GLU A 243 43.68 32.66 3.22
C GLU A 243 42.63 33.62 3.79
N ASN A 244 43.06 34.81 4.22
CA ASN A 244 42.18 35.88 4.68
C ASN A 244 41.10 36.19 3.61
N GLY A 245 39.83 36.22 4.02
CA GLY A 245 38.67 36.43 3.13
C GLY A 245 38.02 35.16 2.57
N ASN A 246 38.46 33.96 2.95
CA ASN A 246 37.82 32.68 2.58
C ASN A 246 37.09 32.04 3.79
N PRO A 247 36.01 31.28 3.56
CA PRO A 247 35.35 30.50 4.62
C PRO A 247 36.10 29.19 4.91
N ALA A 248 36.07 28.74 6.17
CA ALA A 248 36.55 27.42 6.57
C ALA A 248 35.39 26.41 6.58
N THR A 249 35.62 25.18 6.13
CA THR A 249 34.62 24.11 6.13
C THR A 249 35.05 22.99 7.06
N PHE A 250 34.14 22.58 7.94
CA PHE A 250 34.32 21.49 8.89
C PHE A 250 33.25 20.41 8.67
N LEU A 251 33.66 19.16 8.68
CA LEU A 251 32.74 18.02 8.73
C LEU A 251 32.78 17.44 10.14
N VAL A 252 31.65 17.48 10.83
CA VAL A 252 31.49 16.96 12.19
C VAL A 252 30.76 15.63 12.13
N GLU A 253 31.35 14.61 12.75
CA GLU A 253 30.77 13.28 12.93
C GLU A 253 30.60 13.02 14.43
N VAL A 254 29.41 12.55 14.82
CA VAL A 254 29.08 12.14 16.19
C VAL A 254 29.29 10.64 16.29
N HIS A 255 30.23 10.22 17.14
CA HIS A 255 30.64 8.83 17.27
C HIS A 255 30.20 8.22 18.60
N ASP A 256 29.86 6.94 18.59
CA ASP A 256 29.68 6.12 19.79
C ASP A 256 31.04 5.66 20.38
N GLU A 257 31.01 4.92 21.49
CA GLU A 257 32.21 4.42 22.19
C GLU A 257 33.08 3.43 21.37
N ALA A 258 32.58 2.92 20.25
CA ALA A 258 33.31 2.06 19.32
C ALA A 258 33.72 2.82 18.03
N GLY A 259 33.48 4.13 17.96
CA GLY A 259 33.78 4.98 16.82
C GLY A 259 32.86 4.74 15.62
N ASN A 260 31.62 4.32 15.85
CA ASN A 260 30.58 4.27 14.81
C ASN A 260 29.83 5.59 14.79
N ILE A 261 29.45 6.07 13.60
CA ILE A 261 28.57 7.23 13.46
C ILE A 261 27.22 6.89 14.10
N THR A 262 26.76 7.73 15.03
CA THR A 262 25.51 7.54 15.76
C THR A 262 24.60 8.76 15.64
N ALA A 263 23.30 8.50 15.49
CA ALA A 263 22.25 9.50 15.34
C ALA A 263 21.17 9.26 16.41
N ASP A 264 20.78 10.31 17.13
CA ASP A 264 19.84 10.28 18.25
C ASP A 264 19.16 11.65 18.37
N LEU A 265 18.03 11.71 19.09
CA LEU A 265 17.28 12.95 19.28
C LEU A 265 18.12 14.01 20.01
N ASN A 266 18.08 15.25 19.51
CA ASN A 266 18.76 16.43 20.09
C ASN A 266 20.30 16.38 20.04
N GLN A 267 20.91 15.91 18.96
CA GLN A 267 22.35 15.99 18.73
C GLN A 267 22.73 17.26 17.96
N VAL A 268 22.66 18.41 18.62
CA VAL A 268 22.97 19.71 18.02
C VAL A 268 24.40 20.11 18.39
N VAL A 269 25.28 20.22 17.38
CA VAL A 269 26.67 20.63 17.58
C VAL A 269 26.81 22.13 17.37
N HIS A 270 27.44 22.78 18.33
CA HIS A 270 27.78 24.19 18.34
C HIS A 270 29.26 24.35 18.00
N CYS A 271 29.57 25.24 17.06
CA CYS A 271 30.93 25.67 16.78
C CYS A 271 31.08 27.15 17.09
N GLN A 272 31.98 27.46 18.01
CA GLN A 272 32.34 28.82 18.35
C GLN A 272 33.76 29.08 17.86
N VAL A 273 33.90 30.05 16.96
CA VAL A 273 35.21 30.56 16.53
C VAL A 273 35.38 31.95 17.13
N THR A 274 36.57 32.24 17.65
CA THR A 274 36.87 33.55 18.27
C THR A 274 36.63 34.69 17.27
N GLY A 275 35.68 35.58 17.57
CA GLY A 275 35.35 36.75 16.73
C GLY A 275 34.29 36.51 15.64
N LEU A 276 33.73 35.30 15.51
CA LEU A 276 32.66 34.97 14.56
C LEU A 276 31.36 34.58 15.28
N PRO A 277 30.18 34.72 14.63
CA PRO A 277 28.92 34.27 15.19
C PRO A 277 28.92 32.76 15.43
N LEU A 278 28.20 32.34 16.48
CA LEU A 278 28.01 30.92 16.83
C LEU A 278 27.36 30.18 15.66
N MET A 279 27.97 29.09 15.22
CA MET A 279 27.41 28.23 14.19
C MET A 279 26.82 26.96 14.81
N VAL A 280 25.73 26.48 14.24
CA VAL A 280 24.99 25.34 14.76
C VAL A 280 24.68 24.37 13.62
N VAL A 281 24.87 23.08 13.86
CA VAL A 281 24.45 22.02 12.94
C VAL A 281 23.69 20.93 13.68
N ASP A 282 22.58 20.49 13.10
CA ASP A 282 21.78 19.40 13.64
C ASP A 282 22.25 18.05 13.08
N CYS A 283 22.86 17.24 13.94
CA CYS A 283 23.33 15.89 13.61
C CYS A 283 22.30 14.81 14.00
N SER A 284 21.10 15.17 14.47
CA SER A 284 20.15 14.22 15.07
C SER A 284 19.68 13.11 14.13
N ASN A 285 19.63 13.37 12.81
CA ASN A 285 19.12 12.41 11.83
C ASN A 285 20.18 11.46 11.26
N THR A 286 21.42 11.93 11.11
CA THR A 286 22.48 11.24 10.34
C THR A 286 23.75 11.00 11.15
N GLY A 287 23.89 11.62 12.32
CA GLY A 287 25.13 11.65 13.09
C GLY A 287 26.26 12.44 12.43
N VAL A 288 25.99 13.14 11.33
CA VAL A 288 26.98 13.88 10.54
C VAL A 288 26.41 15.23 10.13
N GLY A 289 27.19 16.30 10.34
CA GLY A 289 26.82 17.66 10.00
C GLY A 289 28.00 18.42 9.39
N GLN A 290 27.73 19.25 8.38
CA GLN A 290 28.72 20.14 7.80
C GLN A 290 28.53 21.55 8.35
N LEU A 291 29.63 22.16 8.82
CA LEU A 291 29.68 23.54 9.28
C LEU A 291 30.58 24.34 8.35
N VAL A 292 30.08 25.47 7.87
CA VAL A 292 30.84 26.41 7.03
C VAL A 292 30.87 27.74 7.77
N THR A 293 32.05 28.29 7.99
CA THR A 293 32.20 29.60 8.60
C THR A 293 31.82 30.70 7.62
N GLU A 294 31.41 31.86 8.14
CA GLU A 294 31.50 33.09 7.36
C GLU A 294 32.97 33.34 6.93
N PRO A 295 33.21 34.05 5.81
CA PRO A 295 34.55 34.41 5.37
C PRO A 295 35.33 35.11 6.50
N ILE A 296 36.51 34.58 6.82
CA ILE A 296 37.32 35.10 7.92
C ILE A 296 38.03 36.36 7.43
N ASN A 297 37.59 37.54 7.90
CA ASN A 297 38.19 38.84 7.55
C ASN A 297 38.92 39.42 8.76
N LEU A 298 40.23 39.20 8.85
CA LEU A 298 41.08 39.78 9.89
C LEU A 298 41.88 40.96 9.33
N ASN A 299 42.03 42.02 10.12
CA ASN A 299 43.03 43.06 9.81
C ASN A 299 44.43 42.49 10.08
N ILE A 300 45.14 42.09 9.01
CA ILE A 300 46.52 41.60 9.09
C ILE A 300 47.46 42.80 8.95
N ILE A 301 48.17 43.12 10.03
CA ILE A 301 49.12 44.24 10.09
C ILE A 301 50.51 43.67 9.76
N ASN A 302 51.24 44.31 8.83
CA ASN A 302 52.60 43.94 8.41
C ASN A 302 52.78 42.52 7.80
N GLY A 303 51.71 41.90 7.30
CA GLY A 303 51.81 40.61 6.58
C GLY A 303 52.05 39.37 7.46
N GLU A 304 51.91 39.46 8.78
CA GLU A 304 52.07 38.31 9.68
C GLU A 304 50.78 37.46 9.81
N PRO A 305 50.86 36.11 9.69
CA PRO A 305 49.70 35.23 9.85
C PRO A 305 49.10 35.26 11.27
N LYS A 306 47.77 35.23 11.40
CA LYS A 306 47.05 35.17 12.69
C LYS A 306 46.49 33.77 12.96
N ILE A 307 46.45 33.37 14.23
CA ILE A 307 45.88 32.08 14.67
C ILE A 307 44.53 32.32 15.36
N LEU A 308 43.50 31.55 14.99
CA LEU A 308 42.19 31.49 15.63
C LEU A 308 41.90 30.07 16.13
N GLU A 309 41.11 29.95 17.19
CA GLU A 309 40.64 28.66 17.71
C GLU A 309 39.16 28.48 17.39
N ALA A 310 38.82 27.28 16.89
CA ALA A 310 37.46 26.83 16.65
C ALA A 310 37.10 25.73 17.66
N GLU A 311 36.20 26.02 18.59
CA GLU A 311 35.72 25.09 19.60
C GLU A 311 34.38 24.48 19.18
N PHE A 312 34.31 23.14 19.16
CA PHE A 312 33.12 22.36 18.83
C PHE A 312 32.60 21.68 20.09
N SER A 313 31.35 21.95 20.47
CA SER A 313 30.71 21.38 21.66
C SER A 313 29.27 20.96 21.37
N MET A 314 28.72 20.05 22.19
CA MET A 314 27.33 19.62 22.09
C MET A 314 26.60 19.96 23.40
N PRO A 315 25.90 21.10 23.50
CA PRO A 315 25.32 21.56 24.76
C PRO A 315 24.28 20.61 25.36
N SER A 316 23.57 19.88 24.51
CA SER A 316 22.60 18.86 24.92
C SER A 316 23.25 17.64 25.58
N GLN A 317 24.57 17.43 25.40
CA GLN A 317 25.31 16.26 25.88
C GLN A 317 26.62 16.64 26.58
N LYS A 318 26.50 17.12 27.83
CA LYS A 318 27.61 17.64 28.64
C LYS A 318 28.75 16.64 28.91
N HIS A 319 28.54 15.34 28.73
CA HIS A 319 29.56 14.31 28.94
C HIS A 319 30.55 14.19 27.78
N ILE A 320 30.23 14.73 26.60
CA ILE A 320 31.12 14.74 25.43
C ILE A 320 32.08 15.91 25.55
N LYS A 321 33.39 15.63 25.46
CA LYS A 321 34.42 16.68 25.54
C LYS A 321 34.39 17.57 24.29
N PRO A 322 34.51 18.90 24.44
CA PRO A 322 34.68 19.80 23.30
C PRO A 322 35.96 19.49 22.51
N VAL A 323 35.91 19.70 21.20
CA VAL A 323 37.05 19.56 20.29
C VAL A 323 37.53 20.94 19.89
N VAL A 324 38.82 21.24 20.01
CA VAL A 324 39.42 22.52 19.62
C VAL A 324 40.34 22.32 18.41
N THR A 325 40.16 23.16 17.39
CA THR A 325 40.95 23.14 16.14
C THR A 325 41.55 24.51 15.85
N GLU A 326 42.85 24.56 15.55
CA GLU A 326 43.58 25.80 15.23
C GLU A 326 43.51 26.16 13.74
N LEU A 327 43.12 27.40 13.46
CA LEU A 327 43.06 28.01 12.13
C LEU A 327 44.18 29.04 11.96
N LYS A 328 45.09 28.82 11.00
CA LYS A 328 46.16 29.77 10.65
C LYS A 328 45.77 30.58 9.41
N VAL A 329 45.43 31.85 9.61
CA VAL A 329 44.98 32.78 8.56
C VAL A 329 46.19 33.51 7.96
N MET A 330 46.41 33.34 6.65
CA MET A 330 47.50 33.94 5.88
C MET A 330 47.04 35.24 5.19
N PRO A 331 47.94 36.24 4.97
CA PRO A 331 47.62 37.46 4.21
C PRO A 331 47.17 37.14 2.79
N SER A 332 46.25 37.92 2.25
CA SER A 332 45.71 37.73 0.91
C SER A 332 46.63 38.33 -0.16
N SER A 333 46.72 37.63 -1.29
CA SER A 333 47.39 38.12 -2.51
C SER A 333 46.51 39.04 -3.37
N ARG A 334 45.32 39.41 -2.86
CA ARG A 334 44.35 40.24 -3.56
C ARG A 334 44.79 41.71 -3.54
N VAL A 335 44.47 42.42 -4.61
CA VAL A 335 44.65 43.88 -4.69
C VAL A 335 43.73 44.53 -3.64
N THR A 336 44.25 45.43 -2.82
CA THR A 336 43.53 46.12 -1.73
C THR A 336 43.46 47.64 -1.92
N LYS A 337 44.26 48.23 -2.83
CA LYS A 337 44.24 49.68 -3.09
C LYS A 337 44.47 50.03 -4.56
N ILE A 338 43.70 51.00 -5.07
CA ILE A 338 43.86 51.63 -6.40
C ILE A 338 44.07 53.14 -6.25
N VAL A 339 44.96 53.74 -7.04
CA VAL A 339 45.24 55.19 -7.07
C VAL A 339 45.08 55.71 -8.50
N VAL A 340 44.42 56.86 -8.68
CA VAL A 340 44.13 57.51 -9.98
C VAL A 340 44.65 58.95 -9.97
N PHE A 341 45.30 59.39 -11.04
CA PHE A 341 45.85 60.75 -11.16
C PHE A 341 45.84 61.26 -12.61
N CYS A 342 45.84 62.59 -12.78
CA CYS A 342 45.98 63.26 -14.06
C CYS A 342 47.43 63.77 -14.23
N GLN A 343 48.04 63.49 -15.39
CA GLN A 343 49.43 63.83 -15.66
C GLN A 343 49.53 65.17 -16.42
N GLY A 344 50.01 66.22 -15.74
CA GLY A 344 50.30 67.56 -16.28
C GLY A 344 51.59 68.14 -15.67
N GLU A 345 51.85 69.45 -15.82
CA GLU A 345 53.01 70.12 -15.20
C GLU A 345 53.03 69.96 -13.66
N ASP A 346 51.85 69.92 -13.04
CA ASP A 346 51.61 69.46 -11.67
C ASP A 346 50.67 68.23 -11.69
N PRO A 347 51.06 67.07 -11.13
CA PRO A 347 50.20 65.89 -11.11
C PRO A 347 49.02 66.07 -10.15
N LEU A 348 47.80 66.14 -10.70
CA LEU A 348 46.56 66.22 -9.93
C LEU A 348 46.11 64.81 -9.52
N VAL A 349 46.33 64.43 -8.27
CA VAL A 349 45.83 63.16 -7.71
C VAL A 349 44.33 63.30 -7.43
N LEU A 350 43.52 62.45 -8.07
CA LEU A 350 42.07 62.47 -7.93
C LEU A 350 41.66 61.64 -6.71
N ASN A 351 41.24 62.32 -5.65
CA ASN A 351 40.83 61.65 -4.43
C ASN A 351 39.41 61.10 -4.56
N ASN A 352 39.13 60.02 -3.84
CA ASN A 352 37.81 59.42 -3.86
C ASN A 352 36.74 60.41 -3.35
N LYS A 353 35.71 60.66 -4.18
CA LYS A 353 34.57 61.58 -4.02
C LYS A 353 34.87 63.07 -4.20
N GLU A 354 35.97 63.43 -4.87
CA GLU A 354 36.31 64.83 -5.15
C GLU A 354 35.40 65.48 -6.23
N LYS A 355 35.11 66.78 -6.14
CA LYS A 355 34.28 67.55 -7.10
C LYS A 355 35.08 68.62 -7.82
N ILE A 356 35.07 68.63 -9.16
CA ILE A 356 35.78 69.60 -10.01
C ILE A 356 34.81 70.35 -10.94
N LYS A 357 35.00 71.67 -11.18
CA LYS A 357 34.11 72.49 -12.04
C LYS A 357 34.66 72.59 -13.47
N TRP A 358 33.79 72.49 -14.48
CA TRP A 358 34.19 72.56 -15.89
C TRP A 358 33.06 73.12 -16.78
N GLU A 359 33.35 73.56 -18.00
CA GLU A 359 32.34 74.09 -18.93
C GLU A 359 31.47 72.98 -19.53
N ALA A 360 30.15 73.23 -19.66
CA ALA A 360 29.21 72.24 -20.18
C ALA A 360 29.53 71.92 -21.65
N GLY A 361 29.96 70.67 -21.92
CA GLY A 361 30.41 70.23 -23.25
C GLY A 361 31.93 70.18 -23.49
N GLY A 362 32.79 70.51 -22.52
CA GLY A 362 34.27 70.42 -22.61
C GLY A 362 34.88 69.00 -22.51
N LEU A 363 36.21 68.86 -22.58
CA LEU A 363 36.96 67.56 -22.55
C LEU A 363 38.10 67.57 -21.49
N LEU A 364 38.29 66.44 -20.77
CA LEU A 364 39.33 66.22 -19.73
C LEU A 364 40.27 65.06 -20.14
N GLU A 365 41.57 65.33 -20.30
CA GLU A 365 42.58 64.43 -20.91
C GLU A 365 43.70 63.98 -19.92
N ASN A 366 44.52 62.96 -20.27
CA ASN A 366 45.74 62.48 -19.55
C ASN A 366 45.58 61.77 -18.18
N LEU A 367 44.68 60.79 -18.06
CA LEU A 367 44.40 60.04 -16.82
C LEU A 367 45.20 58.71 -16.68
N PHE A 368 45.72 58.37 -15.49
CA PHE A 368 46.50 57.14 -15.19
C PHE A 368 46.12 56.44 -13.86
N TYR A 369 46.44 55.13 -13.70
CA TYR A 369 46.16 54.33 -12.48
C TYR A 369 47.29 53.37 -12.02
N LYS A 370 47.33 53.04 -10.71
CA LYS A 370 48.24 52.04 -10.07
C LYS A 370 47.52 51.14 -9.04
N LEU A 371 47.99 49.90 -8.83
CA LEU A 371 47.39 48.87 -7.95
C LEU A 371 48.37 48.35 -6.87
N TYR A 372 47.88 48.08 -5.66
CA TYR A 372 48.67 47.56 -4.52
C TYR A 372 47.95 46.39 -3.81
N ASP A 373 48.71 45.42 -3.28
CA ASP A 373 48.20 44.27 -2.49
C ASP A 373 48.03 44.57 -0.98
N GLU A 374 47.52 43.62 -0.19
CA GLU A 374 47.35 43.73 1.29
C GLU A 374 48.67 44.01 2.04
N SER A 375 49.82 43.75 1.40
CA SER A 375 51.16 44.03 1.95
C SER A 375 51.75 45.36 1.48
N GLY A 376 51.02 46.15 0.69
CA GLY A 376 51.45 47.45 0.17
C GLY A 376 52.42 47.38 -1.01
N ILE A 377 52.59 46.22 -1.63
CA ILE A 377 53.49 46.02 -2.77
C ILE A 377 52.73 46.33 -4.07
N GLU A 378 53.38 47.05 -4.99
CA GLU A 378 52.81 47.38 -6.30
C GLU A 378 52.62 46.10 -7.12
N VAL A 379 51.38 45.87 -7.57
CA VAL A 379 51.01 44.67 -8.34
C VAL A 379 51.23 44.94 -9.82
N SER A 380 52.01 44.09 -10.48
CA SER A 380 52.30 44.22 -11.92
C SER A 380 51.03 44.09 -12.77
N ILE A 381 50.79 45.08 -13.63
CA ILE A 381 49.61 45.13 -14.51
C ILE A 381 49.84 44.18 -15.70
N THR A 382 49.32 42.95 -15.59
CA THR A 382 49.28 41.97 -16.69
C THR A 382 48.03 42.17 -17.55
N GLU A 383 47.97 41.64 -18.78
CA GLU A 383 46.77 41.71 -19.64
C GLU A 383 45.49 41.20 -18.92
N LYS A 384 45.64 40.20 -18.04
CA LYS A 384 44.54 39.64 -17.22
C LYS A 384 44.08 40.59 -16.11
N VAL A 385 44.94 41.49 -15.65
CA VAL A 385 44.63 42.54 -14.65
C VAL A 385 44.05 43.77 -15.36
N ALA A 386 44.66 44.20 -16.48
CA ALA A 386 44.19 45.32 -17.30
C ALA A 386 42.77 45.09 -17.84
N SER A 387 42.46 43.87 -18.31
CA SER A 387 41.09 43.49 -18.74
C SER A 387 40.03 43.54 -17.63
N ARG A 388 40.44 43.64 -16.37
CA ARG A 388 39.53 43.76 -15.21
C ARG A 388 39.36 45.20 -14.72
N ILE A 389 40.11 46.15 -15.27
CA ILE A 389 39.95 47.58 -14.99
C ILE A 389 38.76 48.11 -15.78
N LYS A 390 37.78 48.64 -15.06
CA LYS A 390 36.56 49.21 -15.65
C LYS A 390 36.46 50.67 -15.29
N VAL A 391 36.32 51.50 -16.30
CA VAL A 391 35.89 52.89 -16.18
C VAL A 391 34.42 53.00 -16.56
N ASN A 392 33.70 53.97 -15.98
CA ASN A 392 32.30 54.21 -16.31
C ASN A 392 32.10 55.25 -17.43
N TRP A 393 33.14 55.59 -18.22
CA TRP A 393 33.08 56.51 -19.37
C TRP A 393 33.87 55.96 -20.59
N THR A 394 33.39 56.31 -21.80
CA THR A 394 33.93 56.06 -23.18
C THR A 394 34.55 54.68 -23.47
N ALA A 395 33.97 53.95 -24.44
CA ALA A 395 34.10 52.49 -24.58
C ALA A 395 34.69 52.00 -25.93
N ASP A 396 35.59 52.75 -26.58
CA ASP A 396 36.30 52.25 -27.77
C ASP A 396 37.81 52.04 -27.48
N ASP A 397 38.25 50.77 -27.59
CA ASP A 397 39.63 50.25 -27.62
C ASP A 397 40.73 50.93 -26.76
N TYR A 398 40.46 51.19 -25.48
CA TYR A 398 41.50 51.64 -24.52
C TYR A 398 42.30 50.49 -23.87
N GLN A 399 41.97 49.23 -24.17
CA GLN A 399 42.55 48.06 -23.48
C GLN A 399 44.06 47.91 -23.71
N SER A 400 44.59 48.35 -24.87
CA SER A 400 46.03 48.39 -25.13
C SER A 400 46.75 49.40 -24.23
N ASP A 401 46.10 50.53 -23.97
CA ASP A 401 46.61 51.64 -23.16
C ASP A 401 46.48 51.34 -21.66
N ALA A 402 45.48 50.54 -21.28
CA ALA A 402 45.26 50.08 -19.91
C ALA A 402 46.40 49.20 -19.37
N VAL A 403 47.11 48.45 -20.23
CA VAL A 403 48.31 47.67 -19.84
C VAL A 403 49.47 48.60 -19.47
N GLN A 404 49.51 49.82 -20.01
CA GLN A 404 50.48 50.86 -19.67
C GLN A 404 50.03 51.75 -18.51
N GLY A 405 48.88 51.46 -17.89
CA GLY A 405 48.32 52.24 -16.78
C GLY A 405 47.54 53.50 -17.18
N LYS A 406 47.25 53.72 -18.48
CA LYS A 406 46.53 54.91 -18.98
C LYS A 406 45.01 54.65 -19.09
N LEU A 407 44.21 55.70 -18.84
CA LEU A 407 42.75 55.70 -18.87
C LEU A 407 42.18 56.61 -19.99
N PRO A 408 40.93 56.41 -20.43
CA PRO A 408 40.30 57.23 -21.49
C PRO A 408 39.99 58.68 -21.07
N ASP A 409 39.90 59.57 -22.06
CA ASP A 409 39.50 60.98 -21.84
C ASP A 409 38.00 61.10 -21.50
N VAL A 410 37.63 62.08 -20.66
CA VAL A 410 36.26 62.30 -20.18
C VAL A 410 35.62 63.52 -20.85
N ARG A 411 34.46 63.34 -21.51
CA ARG A 411 33.61 64.46 -22.00
C ARG A 411 32.68 65.00 -20.92
N VAL A 412 32.69 66.30 -20.69
CA VAL A 412 31.84 66.97 -19.71
C VAL A 412 30.39 67.07 -20.21
N PRO A 413 29.38 66.81 -19.37
CA PRO A 413 27.98 66.85 -19.76
C PRO A 413 27.56 68.22 -20.25
N LYS A 414 26.60 68.20 -21.17
CA LYS A 414 26.00 69.40 -21.77
C LYS A 414 24.97 70.07 -20.85
N GLN A 415 24.49 69.35 -19.84
CA GLN A 415 23.47 69.80 -18.87
C GLN A 415 24.11 70.18 -17.53
N VAL A 416 23.80 71.36 -16.99
CA VAL A 416 24.36 71.95 -15.74
C VAL A 416 23.98 71.19 -14.48
N LYS A 417 22.89 70.43 -14.55
CA LYS A 417 22.43 69.58 -13.45
C LYS A 417 23.12 68.20 -13.45
N GLU A 418 23.74 67.82 -14.56
CA GLU A 418 24.39 66.53 -14.71
C GLU A 418 25.83 66.63 -14.24
N GLU A 419 26.04 66.51 -12.93
CA GLU A 419 27.38 66.21 -12.44
C GLU A 419 27.83 64.87 -13.04
N ARG A 420 28.95 64.84 -13.78
CA ARG A 420 29.47 63.59 -14.32
C ARG A 420 30.28 62.87 -13.28
N PHE A 421 29.69 61.82 -12.74
CA PHE A 421 30.39 60.87 -11.89
C PHE A 421 31.32 59.99 -12.73
N CYS A 422 32.60 60.07 -12.46
CA CYS A 422 33.65 59.27 -13.07
C CYS A 422 34.20 58.32 -12.00
N GLN A 423 34.14 57.02 -12.26
CA GLN A 423 34.65 55.97 -11.40
C GLN A 423 35.59 55.04 -12.16
N VAL A 424 36.77 54.82 -11.60
CA VAL A 424 37.70 53.77 -12.00
C VAL A 424 37.56 52.65 -10.99
N SER A 425 37.33 51.43 -11.48
CA SER A 425 37.11 50.26 -10.63
C SER A 425 37.98 49.07 -11.04
N TYR A 426 38.44 48.36 -10.03
CA TYR A 426 39.15 47.09 -10.13
C TYR A 426 38.54 46.14 -9.12
N GLN A 427 37.75 45.16 -9.58
CA GLN A 427 36.98 44.27 -8.70
C GLN A 427 36.05 45.07 -7.76
N GLU A 428 36.20 44.95 -6.43
CA GLU A 428 35.42 45.69 -5.42
C GLU A 428 36.02 47.07 -5.09
N LEU A 429 37.27 47.33 -5.51
CA LEU A 429 37.94 48.60 -5.27
C LEU A 429 37.52 49.63 -6.31
N SER A 430 37.25 50.84 -5.86
CA SER A 430 37.01 51.95 -6.77
C SER A 430 37.44 53.29 -6.22
N VAL A 431 37.87 54.16 -7.12
CA VAL A 431 38.11 55.58 -6.87
C VAL A 431 37.16 56.35 -7.78
N SER A 432 36.47 57.32 -7.20
CA SER A 432 35.46 58.11 -7.89
C SER A 432 35.67 59.61 -7.75
N PHE A 433 35.20 60.40 -8.71
CA PHE A 433 35.22 61.86 -8.70
C PHE A 433 34.05 62.40 -9.54
N CYS A 434 33.61 63.63 -9.31
CA CYS A 434 32.48 64.25 -10.00
C CYS A 434 32.90 65.53 -10.73
N ILE A 435 32.49 65.67 -11.99
CA ILE A 435 32.66 66.89 -12.79
C ILE A 435 31.36 67.70 -12.76
N VAL A 436 31.40 68.97 -12.38
CA VAL A 436 30.23 69.87 -12.25
C VAL A 436 30.19 70.88 -13.43
N PRO A 437 29.23 70.74 -14.38
CA PRO A 437 29.08 71.62 -15.55
C PRO A 437 28.37 72.98 -15.29
N CYS A 438 28.61 74.00 -16.14
CA CYS A 438 28.04 75.38 -16.05
C CYS A 438 27.31 75.85 -17.35
N PRO A 439 26.23 76.68 -17.31
CA PRO A 439 25.33 76.95 -18.47
C PRO A 439 25.89 77.86 -19.58
N ASP A 440 25.33 77.74 -20.79
CA ASP A 440 25.65 78.47 -22.05
C ASP A 440 24.54 79.49 -22.46
N GLU A 441 24.60 80.13 -23.64
CA GLU A 441 23.63 81.17 -24.11
C GLU A 441 22.21 80.66 -24.52
N PRO A 442 21.10 81.42 -24.29
CA PRO A 442 19.72 80.97 -24.54
C PRO A 442 19.37 80.69 -26.00
N ALA A 443 18.73 79.55 -26.26
CA ALA A 443 18.37 79.04 -27.59
C ALA A 443 16.88 78.69 -27.77
N ARG A 444 16.09 78.37 -26.73
CA ARG A 444 14.65 78.02 -26.87
C ARG A 444 13.76 78.28 -25.65
N LEU A 445 12.44 78.22 -25.85
CA LEU A 445 11.39 78.29 -24.81
C LEU A 445 11.01 76.88 -24.33
N LYS A 446 10.95 76.67 -23.01
CA LYS A 446 10.61 75.39 -22.37
C LYS A 446 9.33 75.51 -21.56
N VAL A 447 8.39 74.59 -21.78
CA VAL A 447 7.14 74.48 -21.02
C VAL A 447 7.19 73.26 -20.10
N THR A 448 6.87 73.43 -18.82
CA THR A 448 6.82 72.35 -17.83
C THR A 448 5.41 72.19 -17.29
N LEU A 449 4.77 71.06 -17.58
CA LEU A 449 3.44 70.71 -17.05
C LEU A 449 3.58 70.15 -15.62
N PRO A 450 2.67 70.49 -14.68
CA PRO A 450 2.67 69.94 -13.33
C PRO A 450 2.29 68.45 -13.30
N GLN A 451 1.44 68.03 -14.24
CA GLN A 451 1.04 66.64 -14.43
C GLN A 451 0.75 66.39 -15.92
N SER A 452 1.11 65.21 -16.40
CA SER A 452 0.94 64.80 -17.80
C SER A 452 -0.38 64.07 -18.05
N THR A 453 -1.21 63.90 -17.02
CA THR A 453 -2.52 63.25 -17.08
C THR A 453 -3.61 64.14 -16.52
N LEU A 454 -4.78 64.13 -17.18
CA LEU A 454 -5.96 64.86 -16.73
C LEU A 454 -7.20 63.96 -16.83
N THR A 455 -7.92 63.84 -15.73
CA THR A 455 -9.21 63.16 -15.63
C THR A 455 -10.27 63.97 -16.36
N LEU A 456 -11.05 63.31 -17.21
CA LEU A 456 -12.11 63.96 -17.99
C LEU A 456 -13.10 64.67 -17.05
N GLY A 457 -13.32 65.98 -17.24
CA GLY A 457 -14.22 66.79 -16.42
C GLY A 457 -13.56 67.56 -15.26
N GLU A 458 -12.32 67.25 -14.88
CA GLU A 458 -11.59 67.97 -13.83
C GLU A 458 -10.67 69.07 -14.40
N THR A 459 -10.33 70.08 -13.59
CA THR A 459 -9.35 71.14 -13.95
C THR A 459 -7.95 70.68 -13.57
N LEU A 460 -6.94 70.98 -14.40
CA LEU A 460 -5.54 70.66 -14.13
C LEU A 460 -5.08 71.28 -12.81
N ALA A 461 -4.78 70.42 -11.84
CA ALA A 461 -4.26 70.85 -10.55
C ALA A 461 -2.78 71.25 -10.69
N GLY A 462 -2.47 72.51 -10.41
CA GLY A 462 -1.10 73.05 -10.43
C GLY A 462 -0.86 74.13 -11.49
N HIS A 463 0.37 74.64 -11.53
CA HIS A 463 0.81 75.70 -12.42
C HIS A 463 1.69 75.16 -13.54
N ILE A 464 1.40 75.50 -14.80
CA ILE A 464 2.26 75.21 -15.96
C ILE A 464 3.35 76.28 -16.02
N LYS A 465 4.63 75.90 -16.04
CA LYS A 465 5.76 76.84 -15.94
C LYS A 465 6.46 77.05 -17.28
N LEU A 466 6.80 78.28 -17.63
CA LEU A 466 7.48 78.69 -18.86
C LEU A 466 8.87 79.28 -18.56
N GLU A 467 9.94 78.74 -19.16
CA GLU A 467 11.35 79.09 -18.90
C GLU A 467 12.19 79.20 -20.18
N PHE A 468 13.21 80.08 -20.22
CA PHE A 468 14.19 80.14 -21.31
C PHE A 468 15.37 79.22 -21.02
N VAL A 469 15.82 78.49 -22.04
CA VAL A 469 16.93 77.54 -21.93
C VAL A 469 17.97 77.68 -23.05
N ASP A 470 19.23 77.30 -22.79
CA ASP A 470 20.35 77.30 -23.75
C ASP A 470 20.25 76.17 -24.79
N GLN A 471 21.25 76.06 -25.68
CA GLN A 471 21.32 75.00 -26.71
C GLN A 471 21.33 73.57 -26.13
N TYR A 472 21.53 73.45 -24.82
CA TYR A 472 21.52 72.22 -24.05
C TYR A 472 20.48 72.26 -22.93
N ASP A 473 19.36 72.98 -23.06
CA ASP A 473 18.25 72.98 -22.09
C ASP A 473 18.54 73.49 -20.67
N ASN A 474 19.65 74.19 -20.47
CA ASN A 474 19.98 74.80 -19.18
C ASN A 474 19.29 76.15 -19.01
N ILE A 475 18.70 76.40 -17.84
CA ILE A 475 17.94 77.62 -17.57
C ILE A 475 18.88 78.84 -17.53
N THR A 476 18.64 79.80 -18.41
CA THR A 476 19.51 80.98 -18.60
C THR A 476 19.06 82.22 -17.82
N LYS A 477 17.94 82.13 -17.09
CA LYS A 477 17.36 83.17 -16.21
C LYS A 477 17.14 84.55 -16.88
N LYS A 478 16.76 84.59 -18.17
CA LYS A 478 16.57 85.85 -18.94
C LYS A 478 15.14 86.40 -19.03
N PHE A 479 14.11 85.70 -18.53
CA PHE A 479 12.72 86.18 -18.54
C PHE A 479 12.50 87.40 -17.61
N THR A 480 11.57 88.30 -17.96
CA THR A 480 11.21 89.50 -17.17
C THR A 480 9.69 89.58 -16.89
N PRO A 481 9.24 90.38 -15.91
CA PRO A 481 7.81 90.45 -15.53
C PRO A 481 6.89 90.93 -16.65
N THR A 482 7.38 91.75 -17.58
CA THR A 482 6.59 92.28 -18.71
C THR A 482 6.26 91.23 -19.77
N CYS A 483 6.85 90.02 -19.69
CA CYS A 483 6.62 88.96 -20.65
C CYS A 483 5.24 88.30 -20.55
N THR A 484 4.51 88.44 -19.43
CA THR A 484 3.23 87.75 -19.19
C THR A 484 2.09 88.21 -20.10
N GLU A 485 2.16 89.44 -20.63
CA GLU A 485 1.10 90.03 -21.46
C GLU A 485 1.13 89.53 -22.92
N ASN A 486 2.24 88.92 -23.37
CA ASN A 486 2.47 88.57 -24.77
C ASN A 486 2.50 87.05 -25.04
N ILE A 487 2.11 86.21 -24.06
CA ILE A 487 2.11 84.74 -24.17
C ILE A 487 0.73 84.24 -24.58
N THR A 488 0.65 83.35 -25.59
CA THR A 488 -0.61 82.76 -26.08
C THR A 488 -0.66 81.23 -25.91
N VAL A 489 -1.86 80.63 -25.72
CA VAL A 489 -2.07 79.17 -25.58
C VAL A 489 -3.24 78.62 -26.44
N GLU A 490 -3.03 77.49 -27.11
CA GLU A 490 -4.02 76.83 -28.00
C GLU A 490 -4.05 75.29 -27.86
N ALA A 491 -5.24 74.66 -27.90
CA ALA A 491 -5.42 73.20 -27.98
C ALA A 491 -6.85 72.81 -28.43
N GLU A 492 -7.00 71.61 -29.03
CA GLU A 492 -8.30 71.07 -29.50
C GLU A 492 -9.20 70.68 -28.31
N GLY A 493 -10.41 71.25 -28.23
CA GLY A 493 -11.39 70.96 -27.17
C GLY A 493 -11.10 71.61 -25.81
N LEU A 494 -10.13 72.53 -25.76
CA LEU A 494 -9.73 73.26 -24.56
C LEU A 494 -10.69 74.39 -24.20
N ASP A 495 -11.13 74.43 -22.94
CA ASP A 495 -11.90 75.54 -22.39
C ASP A 495 -10.99 76.75 -22.10
N LYS A 496 -11.05 77.78 -22.94
CA LYS A 496 -10.23 79.00 -22.80
C LYS A 496 -10.76 79.97 -21.74
N SER A 497 -11.98 79.77 -21.22
CA SER A 497 -12.64 80.74 -20.34
C SER A 497 -12.02 80.82 -18.93
N SER A 498 -11.26 79.80 -18.52
CA SER A 498 -10.68 79.67 -17.18
C SER A 498 -9.17 79.92 -17.10
N ILE A 499 -8.50 80.22 -18.22
CA ILE A 499 -7.01 80.27 -18.28
C ILE A 499 -6.45 81.62 -17.78
N ASN A 500 -5.41 81.58 -16.95
CA ASN A 500 -4.71 82.77 -16.41
C ASN A 500 -3.17 82.62 -16.42
N PHE A 501 -2.42 83.72 -16.58
CA PHE A 501 -0.95 83.79 -16.61
C PHE A 501 -0.39 84.66 -15.46
N THR A 502 0.57 84.16 -14.68
CA THR A 502 1.17 84.87 -13.52
C THR A 502 2.70 84.82 -13.52
N TRP A 503 3.36 85.91 -13.12
CA TRP A 503 4.83 86.00 -13.03
C TRP A 503 5.38 85.38 -11.73
N GLN A 504 6.50 84.64 -11.80
CA GLN A 504 7.20 84.09 -10.64
C GLN A 504 8.66 84.59 -10.56
N GLU A 505 8.93 85.41 -9.54
CA GLU A 505 10.22 86.10 -9.34
C GLU A 505 11.36 85.17 -8.91
N SER A 506 11.10 84.16 -8.08
CA SER A 506 12.13 83.25 -7.53
C SER A 506 12.83 82.38 -8.57
N SER A 507 12.21 82.19 -9.73
CA SER A 507 12.67 81.28 -10.78
C SER A 507 12.79 81.93 -12.15
N SER A 508 12.51 83.24 -12.25
CA SER A 508 12.44 83.98 -13.51
C SER A 508 11.59 83.25 -14.56
N SER A 509 10.33 82.94 -14.23
CA SER A 509 9.43 82.14 -15.08
C SER A 509 7.98 82.63 -15.05
N VAL A 510 7.18 82.23 -16.04
CA VAL A 510 5.73 82.50 -16.12
C VAL A 510 4.93 81.24 -15.79
N LEU A 511 3.87 81.37 -15.01
CA LEU A 511 2.97 80.30 -14.56
C LEU A 511 1.60 80.41 -15.24
N VAL A 512 1.01 79.30 -15.68
CA VAL A 512 -0.32 79.23 -16.32
C VAL A 512 -1.25 78.32 -15.51
N THR A 513 -2.49 78.74 -15.27
CA THR A 513 -3.53 77.95 -14.55
C THR A 513 -4.85 77.90 -15.30
N GLY A 514 -5.73 76.95 -14.92
CA GLY A 514 -7.12 76.91 -15.38
C GLY A 514 -7.39 76.07 -16.63
N LEU A 515 -6.57 75.04 -16.88
CA LEU A 515 -6.66 74.16 -18.05
C LEU A 515 -7.70 73.03 -17.80
N GLN A 516 -8.78 72.95 -18.58
CA GLN A 516 -9.86 71.95 -18.44
C GLN A 516 -10.39 71.46 -19.81
N PHE A 517 -10.77 70.17 -19.90
CA PHE A 517 -11.48 69.59 -21.05
C PHE A 517 -12.84 69.00 -20.61
N ARG A 518 -13.93 69.44 -21.26
CA ARG A 518 -15.30 69.04 -20.91
C ARG A 518 -15.87 67.86 -21.72
N SER A 519 -15.21 67.47 -22.83
CA SER A 519 -15.58 66.31 -23.67
C SER A 519 -14.45 65.92 -24.63
N GLY A 520 -14.24 64.62 -24.92
CA GLY A 520 -13.28 64.14 -25.92
C GLY A 520 -12.89 62.65 -25.77
N SER A 521 -12.27 62.06 -26.79
CA SER A 521 -11.71 60.70 -26.73
C SER A 521 -10.49 60.63 -25.80
N LEU A 522 -10.38 59.55 -25.02
CA LEU A 522 -9.25 59.27 -24.13
C LEU A 522 -7.95 59.15 -24.92
N GLY A 523 -6.84 59.62 -24.35
CA GLY A 523 -5.53 59.62 -25.01
C GLY A 523 -4.83 60.97 -25.00
N SER A 524 -3.75 61.06 -25.77
CA SER A 524 -2.85 62.21 -25.84
C SER A 524 -3.47 63.41 -26.59
N ARG A 525 -3.38 64.61 -26.02
CA ARG A 525 -3.81 65.90 -26.60
C ARG A 525 -2.66 66.89 -26.60
N GLU A 526 -2.48 67.61 -27.70
CA GLU A 526 -1.42 68.60 -27.89
C GLU A 526 -1.88 70.02 -27.51
N ILE A 527 -1.03 70.75 -26.77
CA ILE A 527 -1.22 72.13 -26.30
C ILE A 527 -0.01 72.96 -26.78
N ILE A 528 -0.26 74.14 -27.37
CA ILE A 528 0.76 74.99 -28.00
C ILE A 528 0.91 76.30 -27.22
N PHE A 529 2.15 76.68 -26.86
CA PHE A 529 2.51 77.96 -26.21
C PHE A 529 3.47 78.77 -27.11
N SER A 530 3.29 80.10 -27.20
CA SER A 530 4.10 80.98 -28.07
C SER A 530 4.48 82.31 -27.40
N TYR A 531 5.72 82.79 -27.62
CA TYR A 531 6.26 84.10 -27.17
C TYR A 531 7.50 84.53 -27.98
N ASP A 532 7.53 85.77 -28.49
CA ASP A 532 8.67 86.44 -29.18
C ASP A 532 9.46 85.57 -30.18
N GLY A 533 8.74 84.88 -31.07
CA GLY A 533 9.32 83.98 -32.07
C GLY A 533 9.62 82.56 -31.58
N PHE A 534 9.59 82.31 -30.27
CA PHE A 534 9.70 80.96 -29.69
C PHE A 534 8.32 80.30 -29.57
N THR A 535 8.21 79.05 -30.04
CA THR A 535 6.98 78.24 -29.95
C THR A 535 7.32 76.86 -29.42
N GLU A 536 6.56 76.37 -28.43
CA GLU A 536 6.76 75.05 -27.81
C GLU A 536 5.42 74.31 -27.69
N ARG A 537 5.42 72.99 -27.93
CA ARG A 537 4.21 72.14 -27.92
C ARG A 537 4.32 71.07 -26.85
N VAL A 538 3.23 70.76 -26.16
CA VAL A 538 3.20 69.84 -25.01
C VAL A 538 1.99 68.92 -25.07
N ILE A 539 2.16 67.67 -24.63
CA ILE A 539 1.11 66.63 -24.71
C ILE A 539 0.57 66.31 -23.31
N ILE A 540 -0.75 66.25 -23.17
CA ILE A 540 -1.45 65.78 -21.95
C ILE A 540 -2.36 64.57 -22.26
N LYS A 541 -2.37 63.56 -21.40
CA LYS A 541 -3.13 62.31 -21.57
C LYS A 541 -4.43 62.34 -20.77
N LEU A 542 -5.56 62.20 -21.45
CA LEU A 542 -6.89 62.11 -20.83
C LEU A 542 -7.15 60.69 -20.29
N THR A 543 -7.58 60.57 -19.02
CA THR A 543 -7.91 59.30 -18.34
C THR A 543 -9.40 59.16 -17.99
N ALA A 544 -9.83 57.89 -17.79
CA ALA A 544 -11.21 57.53 -17.44
C ALA A 544 -11.67 58.12 -16.09
N GLY A 545 -12.98 58.29 -15.94
CA GLY A 545 -13.61 58.89 -14.76
C GLY A 545 -13.92 57.89 -13.64
N VAL A 546 -14.77 58.34 -12.70
CA VAL A 546 -15.17 57.56 -11.50
C VAL A 546 -15.90 56.25 -11.89
N PRO A 547 -15.59 55.09 -11.24
CA PRO A 547 -16.24 53.82 -11.54
C PRO A 547 -17.76 53.83 -11.29
N SER A 548 -18.54 53.20 -12.17
CA SER A 548 -20.00 53.27 -12.13
C SER A 548 -20.77 51.98 -12.44
N GLN A 549 -20.19 51.05 -13.22
CA GLN A 549 -20.89 49.85 -13.70
C GLN A 549 -19.94 48.65 -13.86
N LEU A 550 -20.46 47.43 -13.72
CA LEU A 550 -19.75 46.18 -14.00
C LEU A 550 -20.30 45.49 -15.26
N GLN A 551 -19.42 44.95 -16.10
CA GLN A 551 -19.76 44.25 -17.34
C GLN A 551 -19.11 42.86 -17.40
N LEU A 552 -19.85 41.83 -17.79
CA LEU A 552 -19.29 40.49 -18.00
C LEU A 552 -18.52 40.46 -19.33
N VAL A 553 -17.22 40.18 -19.30
CA VAL A 553 -16.32 40.19 -20.47
C VAL A 553 -16.04 38.79 -20.99
N SER A 554 -15.91 37.81 -20.10
CA SER A 554 -15.66 36.42 -20.47
C SER A 554 -16.35 35.48 -19.49
N GLY A 555 -16.82 34.34 -19.99
CA GLY A 555 -17.49 33.33 -19.19
C GLY A 555 -17.76 32.08 -20.02
N PRO A 556 -18.25 31.00 -19.37
CA PRO A 556 -18.68 29.79 -20.06
C PRO A 556 -19.85 30.06 -21.02
N GLU A 557 -19.94 29.27 -22.10
CA GLU A 557 -21.02 29.38 -23.11
C GLU A 557 -22.40 29.12 -22.49
N GLN A 558 -23.36 30.00 -22.79
CA GLN A 558 -24.73 29.92 -22.27
C GLN A 558 -25.68 29.28 -23.30
N PRO A 559 -26.66 28.45 -22.90
CA PRO A 559 -27.12 28.20 -21.53
C PRO A 559 -26.28 27.16 -20.76
N LEU A 560 -25.99 27.46 -19.48
CA LEU A 560 -25.18 26.60 -18.62
C LEU A 560 -25.99 25.45 -18.03
N GLN A 561 -25.52 24.21 -18.22
CA GLN A 561 -26.04 23.01 -17.55
C GLN A 561 -24.95 22.40 -16.68
N LEU A 562 -25.21 22.24 -15.39
CA LEU A 562 -24.25 21.79 -14.39
C LEU A 562 -24.74 20.50 -13.74
N ILE A 563 -23.88 19.50 -13.70
CA ILE A 563 -24.15 18.27 -12.97
C ILE A 563 -24.02 18.55 -11.47
N ASN A 564 -24.98 18.10 -10.67
CA ASN A 564 -25.01 18.29 -9.23
C ASN A 564 -23.69 17.81 -8.58
N GLY A 565 -23.00 18.68 -7.87
CA GLY A 565 -21.70 18.41 -7.24
C GLY A 565 -20.47 18.71 -8.10
N HIS A 566 -20.64 19.07 -9.38
CA HIS A 566 -19.55 19.47 -10.27
C HIS A 566 -19.35 21.00 -10.32
N GLY A 567 -18.13 21.42 -10.64
CA GLY A 567 -17.74 22.82 -10.84
C GLY A 567 -17.77 23.28 -12.29
N ILE A 568 -17.53 24.57 -12.50
CA ILE A 568 -17.38 25.21 -13.80
C ILE A 568 -15.89 25.51 -14.00
N PRO A 569 -15.19 24.81 -14.91
CA PRO A 569 -13.76 25.01 -15.11
C PRO A 569 -13.42 26.36 -15.75
N THR A 570 -14.35 26.94 -16.53
CA THR A 570 -14.17 28.25 -17.18
C THR A 570 -14.48 29.39 -16.20
N PRO A 571 -13.54 30.33 -15.96
CA PRO A 571 -13.77 31.45 -15.06
C PRO A 571 -14.74 32.49 -15.63
N PHE A 572 -15.51 33.13 -14.76
CA PHE A 572 -16.28 34.34 -15.07
C PHE A 572 -15.41 35.58 -14.85
N VAL A 573 -15.20 36.37 -15.91
CA VAL A 573 -14.39 37.60 -15.89
C VAL A 573 -15.29 38.82 -16.02
N VAL A 574 -15.32 39.66 -14.99
CA VAL A 574 -16.13 40.88 -14.91
C VAL A 574 -15.21 42.11 -14.97
N GLN A 575 -15.56 43.12 -15.77
CA GLN A 575 -14.82 44.38 -15.97
C GLN A 575 -15.54 45.55 -15.31
N LEU A 576 -14.77 46.41 -14.64
CA LEU A 576 -15.20 47.68 -14.09
C LEU A 576 -15.10 48.80 -15.13
N CYS A 577 -16.17 49.59 -15.26
CA CYS A 577 -16.23 50.73 -16.19
C CYS A 577 -16.74 52.03 -15.53
N ASP A 578 -16.33 53.17 -16.06
CA ASP A 578 -16.83 54.51 -15.69
C ASP A 578 -18.21 54.82 -16.31
N ASN A 579 -18.76 56.01 -16.01
CA ASN A 579 -20.07 56.47 -16.51
C ASN A 579 -20.14 56.59 -18.05
N TRP A 580 -19.00 56.65 -18.72
CA TRP A 580 -18.87 56.79 -20.17
C TRP A 580 -18.49 55.47 -20.85
N GLY A 581 -18.45 54.36 -20.11
CA GLY A 581 -18.18 53.01 -20.63
C GLY A 581 -16.69 52.69 -20.79
N ASN A 582 -15.78 53.50 -20.23
CA ASN A 582 -14.35 53.25 -20.30
C ASN A 582 -13.90 52.32 -19.17
N PRO A 583 -12.98 51.36 -19.42
CA PRO A 583 -12.40 50.51 -18.38
C PRO A 583 -11.75 51.34 -17.29
N SER A 584 -12.10 51.07 -16.02
CA SER A 584 -11.57 51.77 -14.86
C SER A 584 -10.67 50.84 -14.05
N PRO A 585 -9.39 51.19 -13.80
CA PRO A 585 -8.43 50.34 -13.06
C PRO A 585 -8.53 50.51 -11.53
N ASP A 586 -9.65 51.02 -10.99
CA ASP A 586 -9.77 51.34 -9.56
C ASP A 586 -9.95 50.10 -8.68
N GLN A 587 -8.84 49.61 -8.12
CA GLN A 587 -8.77 48.39 -7.30
C GLN A 587 -9.50 48.48 -5.95
N ARG A 588 -10.00 49.66 -5.56
CA ARG A 588 -10.84 49.80 -4.35
C ARG A 588 -12.21 49.17 -4.51
N VAL A 589 -12.61 48.84 -5.75
CA VAL A 589 -13.87 48.14 -6.02
C VAL A 589 -13.73 46.65 -5.73
N VAL A 590 -14.56 46.14 -4.81
CA VAL A 590 -14.65 44.71 -4.50
C VAL A 590 -15.89 44.13 -5.18
N VAL A 591 -15.71 43.05 -5.95
CA VAL A 591 -16.78 42.30 -6.60
C VAL A 591 -17.10 41.04 -5.79
N GLU A 592 -18.38 40.83 -5.49
CA GLU A 592 -18.92 39.67 -4.78
C GLU A 592 -19.85 38.83 -5.68
N ILE A 593 -19.86 37.50 -5.48
CA ILE A 593 -20.81 36.60 -6.13
C ILE A 593 -21.92 36.21 -5.14
N ARG A 594 -23.17 36.25 -5.58
CA ARG A 594 -24.32 35.76 -4.82
C ARG A 594 -25.18 34.82 -5.66
N SER A 595 -25.70 33.76 -5.05
CA SER A 595 -26.65 32.86 -5.68
C SER A 595 -28.09 33.32 -5.45
N SER A 596 -28.93 33.16 -6.47
CA SER A 596 -30.35 33.48 -6.43
C SER A 596 -31.16 32.33 -7.04
N PRO A 597 -32.11 31.72 -6.31
CA PRO A 597 -32.41 31.88 -4.87
C PRO A 597 -31.32 31.29 -3.92
N PRO A 598 -31.25 31.70 -2.63
CA PRO A 598 -30.20 31.28 -1.67
C PRO A 598 -30.18 29.79 -1.32
N THR A 599 -31.17 29.02 -1.77
CA THR A 599 -31.32 27.59 -1.48
C THR A 599 -30.24 26.72 -2.15
N ILE A 600 -29.54 27.26 -3.15
CA ILE A 600 -28.45 26.57 -3.84
C ILE A 600 -27.10 26.86 -3.19
N GLN A 601 -26.37 25.80 -2.86
CA GLN A 601 -25.02 25.93 -2.30
C GLN A 601 -24.00 25.99 -3.43
N VAL A 602 -23.34 27.15 -3.55
CA VAL A 602 -22.30 27.39 -4.54
C VAL A 602 -20.98 27.52 -3.80
N SER A 603 -20.02 26.66 -4.14
CA SER A 603 -18.64 26.75 -3.67
C SER A 603 -17.78 27.29 -4.80
N ALA A 604 -17.11 28.42 -4.58
CA ALA A 604 -16.14 29.01 -5.49
C ALA A 604 -14.75 29.02 -4.87
N SER A 605 -13.71 29.21 -5.69
CA SER A 605 -12.34 29.42 -5.19
C SER A 605 -12.26 30.64 -4.27
N VAL A 606 -12.98 31.71 -4.63
CA VAL A 606 -13.09 32.96 -3.88
C VAL A 606 -14.51 33.53 -4.07
N MET A 607 -15.17 33.93 -2.99
CA MET A 607 -16.54 34.48 -3.02
C MET A 607 -16.59 36.01 -3.21
N SER A 608 -15.49 36.71 -2.90
CA SER A 608 -15.34 38.14 -3.12
C SER A 608 -13.87 38.54 -3.28
N GLN A 609 -13.58 39.47 -4.21
CA GLN A 609 -12.21 39.95 -4.45
C GLN A 609 -12.19 41.34 -5.08
N PRO A 610 -11.11 42.13 -4.89
CA PRO A 610 -10.90 43.39 -5.61
C PRO A 610 -10.62 43.15 -7.10
N VAL A 611 -10.87 44.16 -7.93
CA VAL A 611 -10.47 44.15 -9.35
C VAL A 611 -8.95 44.30 -9.53
N ASP A 612 -8.41 43.76 -10.62
CA ASP A 612 -6.98 43.83 -10.96
C ASP A 612 -6.55 45.18 -11.55
N ALA A 613 -5.29 45.30 -11.97
CA ALA A 613 -4.73 46.54 -12.54
C ALA A 613 -5.39 46.96 -13.87
N GLU A 614 -6.08 46.03 -14.53
CA GLU A 614 -6.86 46.25 -15.74
C GLU A 614 -8.35 46.48 -15.44
N GLY A 615 -8.75 46.45 -14.17
CA GLY A 615 -10.14 46.61 -13.72
C GLY A 615 -10.99 45.35 -13.85
N LYS A 616 -10.39 44.16 -13.87
CA LYS A 616 -11.09 42.85 -14.02
C LYS A 616 -11.10 42.03 -12.74
N ALA A 617 -12.17 41.25 -12.53
CA ALA A 617 -12.28 40.25 -11.46
C ALA A 617 -12.68 38.89 -12.05
N SER A 618 -11.99 37.81 -11.65
CA SER A 618 -12.13 36.46 -12.22
C SER A 618 -12.56 35.41 -11.20
N PHE A 619 -13.67 34.72 -11.42
CA PHE A 619 -14.24 33.76 -10.46
C PHE A 619 -14.38 32.36 -11.04
N ILE A 620 -13.90 31.33 -10.31
CA ILE A 620 -14.02 29.90 -10.67
C ILE A 620 -14.97 29.22 -9.67
N ILE A 621 -15.98 28.53 -10.19
CA ILE A 621 -16.94 27.78 -9.38
C ILE A 621 -16.45 26.33 -9.23
N ASN A 622 -16.16 25.90 -8.00
CA ASN A 622 -15.61 24.58 -7.71
C ASN A 622 -16.68 23.49 -7.65
N SER A 623 -17.85 23.81 -7.09
CA SER A 623 -18.99 22.90 -7.07
C SER A 623 -20.30 23.65 -6.86
N VAL A 624 -21.36 23.11 -7.45
CA VAL A 624 -22.73 23.59 -7.24
C VAL A 624 -23.60 22.44 -6.77
N THR A 625 -24.23 22.60 -5.61
CA THR A 625 -25.08 21.58 -4.99
C THR A 625 -26.49 22.13 -4.79
N GLY A 626 -27.47 21.51 -5.44
CA GLY A 626 -28.86 21.98 -5.41
C GLY A 626 -29.83 20.97 -6.02
N GLN A 627 -31.13 21.21 -5.84
CA GLN A 627 -32.16 20.44 -6.52
C GLN A 627 -32.17 20.77 -8.03
N ARG A 628 -32.81 19.92 -8.84
CA ARG A 628 -33.00 20.19 -10.27
C ARG A 628 -33.83 21.47 -10.44
N GLY A 629 -33.28 22.45 -11.15
CA GLY A 629 -33.95 23.74 -11.34
C GLY A 629 -33.08 24.78 -12.04
N TYR A 630 -33.68 25.94 -12.30
CA TYR A 630 -33.04 27.12 -12.87
C TYR A 630 -32.58 28.06 -11.75
N TYR A 631 -31.33 28.49 -11.81
CA TYR A 631 -30.68 29.33 -10.79
C TYR A 631 -29.86 30.45 -11.46
N GLN A 632 -29.54 31.49 -10.70
CA GLN A 632 -28.74 32.64 -11.16
C GLN A 632 -27.55 32.91 -10.23
N LEU A 633 -26.42 33.31 -10.84
CA LEU A 633 -25.27 33.92 -10.16
C LEU A 633 -25.26 35.42 -10.43
N ASP A 634 -25.39 36.22 -9.39
CA ASP A 634 -25.34 37.69 -9.42
C ASP A 634 -23.93 38.17 -9.08
N PHE A 635 -23.35 39.03 -9.91
CA PHE A 635 -22.09 39.70 -9.65
C PHE A 635 -22.36 41.15 -9.22
N LYS A 636 -21.97 41.53 -8.00
CA LYS A 636 -22.19 42.88 -7.45
C LYS A 636 -20.88 43.54 -7.07
N GLY A 637 -20.71 44.79 -7.43
CA GLY A 637 -19.55 45.60 -7.05
C GLY A 637 -19.87 46.48 -5.86
N SER A 638 -18.84 46.89 -5.12
CA SER A 638 -18.98 47.93 -4.10
C SER A 638 -17.79 48.89 -4.15
N PHE A 639 -18.07 50.19 -4.13
CA PHE A 639 -17.08 51.26 -4.10
C PHE A 639 -17.48 52.25 -3.01
N ASP A 640 -16.61 52.48 -2.02
CA ASP A 640 -16.90 53.35 -0.86
C ASP A 640 -18.27 53.09 -0.21
N ARG A 641 -18.62 51.79 -0.05
CA ARG A 641 -19.90 51.29 0.49
C ARG A 641 -21.15 51.58 -0.36
N LYS A 642 -21.00 52.16 -1.56
CA LYS A 642 -22.07 52.29 -2.54
C LYS A 642 -22.07 51.08 -3.48
N PRO A 643 -23.23 50.43 -3.70
CA PRO A 643 -23.30 49.27 -4.59
C PRO A 643 -23.16 49.73 -6.05
N ILE A 644 -22.30 49.04 -6.80
CA ILE A 644 -22.17 49.14 -8.24
C ILE A 644 -22.98 47.99 -8.86
N PRO A 645 -23.97 48.28 -9.72
CA PRO A 645 -24.77 47.24 -10.36
C PRO A 645 -23.90 46.39 -11.30
N GLY A 646 -24.19 45.09 -11.36
CA GLY A 646 -23.47 44.14 -12.21
C GLY A 646 -24.37 43.04 -12.78
N PRO A 647 -23.80 42.19 -13.65
CA PRO A 647 -24.55 41.22 -14.45
C PRO A 647 -25.00 40.00 -13.64
N SER A 648 -26.04 39.32 -14.14
CA SER A 648 -26.54 38.04 -13.60
C SER A 648 -26.44 36.93 -14.67
N VAL A 649 -25.92 35.76 -14.31
CA VAL A 649 -25.77 34.61 -15.22
C VAL A 649 -26.67 33.46 -14.80
N SER A 650 -27.48 32.95 -15.72
CA SER A 650 -28.41 31.84 -15.45
C SER A 650 -27.78 30.47 -15.74
N PHE A 651 -28.06 29.48 -14.90
CA PHE A 651 -27.63 28.10 -15.07
C PHE A 651 -28.68 27.09 -14.58
N THR A 652 -28.61 25.85 -15.07
CA THR A 652 -29.52 24.75 -14.71
C THR A 652 -28.74 23.64 -14.03
N VAL A 653 -29.24 23.12 -12.90
CA VAL A 653 -28.66 21.94 -12.25
C VAL A 653 -29.34 20.67 -12.76
N ILE A 654 -28.56 19.71 -13.25
CA ILE A 654 -28.98 18.37 -13.69
C ILE A 654 -28.39 17.28 -12.77
N PRO A 655 -29.07 16.14 -12.56
CA PRO A 655 -28.54 15.04 -11.74
C PRO A 655 -27.39 14.28 -12.44
N ASP A 656 -26.63 13.47 -11.69
CA ASP A 656 -25.45 12.74 -12.23
C ASP A 656 -25.83 11.36 -12.80
N PRO A 657 -25.62 11.10 -14.10
CA PRO A 657 -25.97 9.82 -14.73
C PRO A 657 -25.04 8.66 -14.33
N ASN A 658 -23.86 8.91 -13.74
CA ASN A 658 -22.88 7.89 -13.40
C ASN A 658 -22.85 7.53 -11.90
N LYS A 659 -23.60 8.25 -11.07
CA LYS A 659 -23.66 8.01 -9.63
C LYS A 659 -24.72 6.95 -9.30
N PRO A 660 -24.36 5.76 -8.80
CA PRO A 660 -25.33 4.73 -8.44
C PRO A 660 -26.09 5.12 -7.15
N VAL A 661 -27.43 5.19 -7.22
CA VAL A 661 -28.27 5.60 -6.09
C VAL A 661 -29.09 4.43 -5.53
N ARG A 662 -29.54 3.50 -6.37
CA ARG A 662 -30.31 2.33 -5.93
C ARG A 662 -30.13 1.12 -6.83
N LEU A 663 -30.33 -0.06 -6.27
CA LEU A 663 -30.45 -1.32 -7.02
C LEU A 663 -31.93 -1.64 -7.21
N GLN A 664 -32.41 -1.62 -8.44
CA GLN A 664 -33.74 -2.08 -8.81
C GLN A 664 -33.68 -3.56 -9.19
N VAL A 665 -34.60 -4.36 -8.64
CA VAL A 665 -34.62 -5.81 -8.88
C VAL A 665 -35.96 -6.16 -9.52
N ASP A 666 -35.91 -6.60 -10.76
CA ASP A 666 -37.06 -7.08 -11.51
C ASP A 666 -37.03 -8.61 -11.59
N TYR A 667 -38.11 -9.25 -11.17
CA TYR A 667 -38.24 -10.70 -11.21
C TYR A 667 -39.72 -11.09 -11.31
N VAL A 668 -39.97 -12.28 -11.82
CA VAL A 668 -41.32 -12.84 -11.85
C VAL A 668 -41.72 -13.19 -10.42
N HIS A 669 -42.67 -12.43 -9.88
CA HIS A 669 -43.14 -12.62 -8.51
C HIS A 669 -43.89 -13.94 -8.41
N SER A 670 -43.48 -14.78 -7.45
CA SER A 670 -44.20 -15.99 -7.07
C SER A 670 -44.52 -15.92 -5.58
N ASP A 671 -45.78 -16.15 -5.22
CA ASP A 671 -46.22 -16.17 -3.82
C ASP A 671 -45.66 -17.38 -3.05
N LYS A 672 -45.21 -18.40 -3.79
CA LYS A 672 -44.72 -19.68 -3.25
C LYS A 672 -43.56 -20.20 -4.09
N PHE A 673 -42.42 -20.45 -3.46
CA PHE A 673 -41.24 -21.04 -4.10
C PHE A 673 -41.14 -22.51 -3.72
N VAL A 674 -41.06 -23.42 -4.68
CA VAL A 674 -41.05 -24.86 -4.38
C VAL A 674 -39.65 -25.30 -3.98
N ALA A 675 -39.52 -26.00 -2.85
CA ALA A 675 -38.25 -26.51 -2.36
C ALA A 675 -37.53 -27.38 -3.42
N GLY A 676 -36.23 -27.14 -3.62
CA GLY A 676 -35.38 -27.87 -4.57
C GLY A 676 -35.54 -27.50 -6.05
N HIS A 677 -36.42 -26.56 -6.39
CA HIS A 677 -36.51 -26.00 -7.74
C HIS A 677 -35.50 -24.86 -7.95
N THR A 678 -35.47 -24.25 -9.14
CA THR A 678 -34.69 -23.05 -9.43
C THR A 678 -35.50 -21.78 -9.17
N PHE A 679 -34.82 -20.74 -8.67
CA PHE A 679 -35.37 -19.40 -8.58
C PHE A 679 -35.72 -18.86 -9.98
N PRO A 680 -36.74 -17.97 -10.08
CA PRO A 680 -36.94 -17.17 -11.28
C PRO A 680 -35.71 -16.31 -11.53
N VAL A 681 -35.53 -15.91 -12.79
CA VAL A 681 -34.44 -15.02 -13.16
C VAL A 681 -34.64 -13.68 -12.44
N PHE A 682 -33.65 -13.26 -11.64
CA PHE A 682 -33.60 -11.92 -11.07
C PHE A 682 -32.74 -11.04 -11.98
N ALA A 683 -33.35 -9.99 -12.52
CA ALA A 683 -32.68 -8.94 -13.27
C ALA A 683 -32.44 -7.75 -12.35
N VAL A 684 -31.17 -7.43 -12.08
CA VAL A 684 -30.78 -6.35 -11.20
C VAL A 684 -30.23 -5.19 -12.02
N THR A 685 -30.92 -4.06 -11.97
CA THR A 685 -30.55 -2.84 -12.67
C THR A 685 -29.96 -1.85 -11.67
N VAL A 686 -28.73 -1.38 -11.93
CA VAL A 686 -28.11 -0.33 -11.13
C VAL A 686 -28.63 1.02 -11.63
N VAL A 687 -29.40 1.74 -10.83
CA VAL A 687 -30.07 2.98 -11.24
C VAL A 687 -29.25 4.19 -10.78
N SER A 688 -28.96 5.09 -11.72
CA SER A 688 -28.28 6.36 -11.48
C SER A 688 -29.17 7.38 -10.75
N ASP A 689 -28.58 8.50 -10.34
CA ASP A 689 -29.31 9.65 -9.80
C ASP A 689 -30.28 10.26 -10.83
N GLU A 690 -30.00 10.11 -12.13
CA GLU A 690 -30.91 10.48 -13.23
C GLU A 690 -32.04 9.48 -13.47
N GLY A 691 -32.02 8.31 -12.82
CA GLY A 691 -32.99 7.24 -13.05
C GLY A 691 -32.66 6.33 -14.25
N SER A 692 -31.49 6.51 -14.88
CA SER A 692 -31.00 5.68 -15.99
C SER A 692 -30.16 4.49 -15.50
N PRO A 693 -30.07 3.39 -16.26
CA PRO A 693 -29.34 2.21 -15.81
C PRO A 693 -27.81 2.33 -16.11
N ILE A 694 -26.97 1.93 -15.15
CA ILE A 694 -25.49 2.02 -15.20
C ILE A 694 -24.88 0.64 -15.52
N MET A 695 -24.10 0.55 -16.60
CA MET A 695 -23.52 -0.73 -17.10
C MET A 695 -22.02 -0.90 -16.86
N THR A 696 -21.35 0.11 -16.34
CA THR A 696 -19.88 0.13 -16.23
C THR A 696 -19.35 -0.77 -15.12
N PHE A 697 -20.21 -1.28 -14.24
CA PHE A 697 -19.81 -2.15 -13.13
C PHE A 697 -19.50 -3.58 -13.58
N ASN A 698 -18.44 -4.16 -13.01
CA ASN A 698 -18.09 -5.56 -13.24
C ASN A 698 -19.13 -6.48 -12.55
N PRO A 699 -19.70 -7.48 -13.25
CA PRO A 699 -20.63 -8.46 -12.66
C PRO A 699 -20.10 -9.16 -11.39
N ALA A 700 -18.77 -9.29 -11.24
CA ALA A 700 -18.16 -9.89 -10.05
C ALA A 700 -18.36 -9.06 -8.76
N ASN A 701 -18.66 -7.76 -8.88
CA ASN A 701 -18.90 -6.85 -7.77
C ASN A 701 -20.34 -6.93 -7.24
N LEU A 702 -21.20 -7.74 -7.88
CA LEU A 702 -22.62 -7.87 -7.58
C LEU A 702 -22.93 -9.27 -7.03
N SER A 703 -23.55 -9.32 -5.85
CA SER A 703 -23.83 -10.56 -5.12
C SER A 703 -25.28 -10.62 -4.66
N MET A 704 -25.84 -11.82 -4.62
CA MET A 704 -27.14 -12.14 -4.03
C MET A 704 -26.90 -12.83 -2.69
N LEU A 705 -27.42 -12.25 -1.61
CA LEU A 705 -27.30 -12.73 -0.24
C LEU A 705 -28.62 -13.41 0.18
N LEU A 706 -28.54 -14.63 0.70
CA LEU A 706 -29.69 -15.44 1.13
C LEU A 706 -29.51 -15.94 2.57
N TRP A 707 -30.52 -15.73 3.42
CA TRP A 707 -30.55 -16.26 4.79
C TRP A 707 -31.96 -16.62 5.26
N LYS A 708 -32.05 -17.41 6.34
CA LYS A 708 -33.31 -17.90 6.92
C LYS A 708 -33.89 -16.89 7.93
N GLY A 709 -35.17 -16.54 7.78
CA GLY A 709 -35.92 -15.65 8.69
C GLY A 709 -36.14 -14.21 8.21
N ASP A 710 -37.00 -13.50 8.94
CA ASP A 710 -37.50 -12.14 8.63
C ASP A 710 -36.64 -11.02 9.28
N SER A 711 -35.43 -11.32 9.77
CA SER A 711 -34.63 -10.36 10.53
C SER A 711 -33.94 -9.32 9.65
N SER A 712 -33.96 -8.06 10.08
CA SER A 712 -33.32 -6.92 9.40
C SER A 712 -31.79 -7.02 9.32
N LYS A 713 -31.16 -7.87 10.13
CA LYS A 713 -29.73 -8.17 10.10
C LYS A 713 -29.51 -9.68 9.95
N PRO A 714 -28.55 -10.12 9.11
CA PRO A 714 -28.27 -11.53 8.94
C PRO A 714 -27.56 -12.11 10.18
N ARG A 715 -28.07 -13.23 10.71
CA ARG A 715 -27.33 -14.10 11.64
C ARG A 715 -26.66 -15.20 10.80
N GLN A 716 -25.38 -15.48 11.03
CA GLN A 716 -24.66 -16.54 10.30
C GLN A 716 -25.36 -17.89 10.46
N PRO A 717 -25.44 -18.73 9.41
CA PRO A 717 -24.74 -18.63 8.12
C PRO A 717 -25.53 -17.87 7.02
N ILE A 718 -24.81 -17.09 6.20
CA ILE A 718 -25.33 -16.39 5.01
C ILE A 718 -24.84 -17.15 3.78
N THR A 719 -25.72 -17.42 2.82
CA THR A 719 -25.35 -18.00 1.52
C THR A 719 -25.17 -16.87 0.51
N GLU A 720 -23.96 -16.72 -0.03
CA GLU A 720 -23.64 -15.75 -1.08
C GLU A 720 -23.65 -16.44 -2.46
N LEU A 721 -24.43 -15.89 -3.39
CA LEU A 721 -24.56 -16.36 -4.77
C LEU A 721 -24.06 -15.27 -5.72
N LYS A 722 -23.12 -15.60 -6.61
CA LYS A 722 -22.52 -14.65 -7.56
C LYS A 722 -23.38 -14.44 -8.82
N CYS A 723 -23.28 -13.24 -9.39
CA CYS A 723 -23.91 -12.89 -10.67
C CYS A 723 -23.43 -13.81 -11.81
N ASN A 724 -24.33 -14.16 -12.73
CA ASN A 724 -23.99 -14.97 -13.90
C ASN A 724 -23.34 -14.09 -14.99
N LYS A 725 -22.61 -14.72 -15.93
CA LYS A 725 -22.05 -14.02 -17.11
C LYS A 725 -23.17 -13.59 -18.07
N PRO A 726 -23.09 -12.44 -18.75
CA PRO A 726 -24.13 -12.01 -19.70
C PRO A 726 -24.32 -13.02 -20.85
N MET A 727 -25.57 -13.32 -21.25
CA MET A 727 -25.90 -14.08 -22.46
C MET A 727 -26.27 -13.14 -23.63
N ALA A 728 -26.17 -13.63 -24.87
CA ALA A 728 -26.36 -12.81 -26.08
C ALA A 728 -27.80 -12.30 -26.30
N ASN A 729 -28.80 -12.93 -25.68
CA ASN A 729 -30.23 -12.67 -25.81
C ASN A 729 -30.83 -11.89 -24.63
N GLU A 730 -30.03 -11.55 -23.62
CA GLU A 730 -30.45 -10.81 -22.43
C GLU A 730 -30.41 -9.30 -22.71
N LYS A 731 -31.28 -8.52 -22.05
CA LYS A 731 -31.22 -7.08 -22.19
C LYS A 731 -29.89 -6.61 -21.61
N LYS A 732 -29.19 -5.74 -22.35
CA LYS A 732 -27.88 -5.22 -21.93
C LYS A 732 -27.97 -4.29 -20.72
N ASP A 733 -29.16 -4.06 -20.18
CA ASP A 733 -29.43 -3.09 -19.14
C ASP A 733 -29.52 -3.61 -17.70
N SER A 734 -29.38 -4.92 -17.51
CA SER A 734 -29.48 -5.56 -16.20
C SER A 734 -28.42 -6.64 -15.98
N PHE A 735 -28.13 -6.91 -14.71
CA PHE A 735 -27.31 -8.02 -14.25
C PHE A 735 -28.20 -9.20 -13.87
N TYR A 736 -27.87 -10.41 -14.33
CA TYR A 736 -28.76 -11.56 -14.23
C TYR A 736 -28.26 -12.60 -13.22
N PHE A 737 -29.17 -13.01 -12.33
CA PHE A 737 -29.00 -14.18 -11.46
C PHE A 737 -29.95 -15.27 -11.93
N ARG A 738 -29.38 -16.28 -12.59
CA ARG A 738 -30.10 -17.43 -13.15
C ARG A 738 -29.57 -18.74 -12.59
N ASP A 739 -30.41 -19.77 -12.70
CA ASP A 739 -30.12 -21.14 -12.30
C ASP A 739 -29.71 -21.27 -10.82
N LYS A 740 -30.22 -20.37 -9.97
CA LYS A 740 -29.97 -20.40 -8.53
C LYS A 740 -30.97 -21.35 -7.88
N LEU A 741 -30.50 -22.28 -7.06
CA LEU A 741 -31.36 -23.26 -6.41
C LEU A 741 -32.13 -22.64 -5.23
N ILE A 742 -33.41 -22.96 -5.14
CA ILE A 742 -34.27 -22.68 -3.99
C ILE A 742 -33.89 -23.64 -2.86
N PRO A 743 -33.78 -23.17 -1.60
CA PRO A 743 -33.50 -24.04 -0.46
C PRO A 743 -34.41 -25.27 -0.39
N GLU A 744 -33.85 -26.42 0.01
CA GLU A 744 -34.55 -27.71 0.09
C GLU A 744 -35.54 -27.82 1.27
N HIS A 745 -35.40 -26.92 2.25
CA HIS A 745 -36.23 -26.91 3.45
C HIS A 745 -37.29 -25.80 3.40
N VAL A 746 -38.52 -26.16 3.76
CA VAL A 746 -39.64 -25.22 3.90
C VAL A 746 -39.35 -24.17 4.97
N GLY A 747 -39.65 -22.92 4.67
CA GLY A 747 -39.43 -21.79 5.58
C GLY A 747 -39.52 -20.43 4.91
N LYS A 748 -39.44 -19.38 5.73
CA LYS A 748 -39.25 -18.02 5.24
C LYS A 748 -37.77 -17.71 5.08
N TYR A 749 -37.41 -17.17 3.93
CA TYR A 749 -36.04 -16.74 3.63
C TYR A 749 -36.06 -15.30 3.14
N THR A 750 -34.95 -14.61 3.34
CA THR A 750 -34.76 -13.23 2.87
C THR A 750 -33.62 -13.19 1.86
N ILE A 751 -33.88 -12.54 0.72
CA ILE A 751 -32.93 -12.26 -0.34
C ILE A 751 -32.60 -10.76 -0.32
N GLN A 752 -31.33 -10.42 -0.47
CA GLN A 752 -30.90 -9.04 -0.68
C GLN A 752 -29.72 -8.99 -1.66
N PHE A 753 -29.72 -8.04 -2.58
CA PHE A 753 -28.64 -7.85 -3.53
C PHE A 753 -27.69 -6.76 -3.04
N SER A 754 -26.39 -6.97 -3.27
CA SER A 754 -25.35 -6.02 -2.90
C SER A 754 -24.45 -5.69 -4.09
N LEU A 755 -24.05 -4.43 -4.18
CA LEU A 755 -23.07 -3.92 -5.13
C LEU A 755 -21.91 -3.27 -4.36
N CYS A 756 -20.69 -3.70 -4.63
CA CYS A 756 -19.49 -3.07 -4.08
C CYS A 756 -18.95 -1.99 -5.04
N VAL A 757 -18.90 -0.74 -4.55
CA VAL A 757 -18.34 0.43 -5.25
C VAL A 757 -16.99 0.78 -4.60
N ASP A 758 -15.93 0.86 -5.41
CA ASP A 758 -14.56 1.26 -5.01
C ASP A 758 -13.96 0.54 -3.80
N LYS A 759 -14.28 -0.76 -3.62
CA LYS A 759 -13.77 -1.63 -2.54
C LYS A 759 -14.08 -1.15 -1.11
N LYS A 760 -14.94 -0.14 -0.92
CA LYS A 760 -15.24 0.45 0.40
C LYS A 760 -16.72 0.70 0.66
N GLU A 761 -17.52 1.03 -0.35
CA GLU A 761 -18.97 1.29 -0.18
C GLU A 761 -19.81 0.14 -0.72
N VAL A 762 -20.85 -0.25 0.03
CA VAL A 762 -21.77 -1.32 -0.34
C VAL A 762 -23.17 -0.73 -0.51
N LEU A 763 -23.66 -0.70 -1.75
CA LEU A 763 -25.04 -0.35 -2.06
C LEU A 763 -25.89 -1.62 -1.93
N LEU A 764 -27.00 -1.53 -1.20
CA LEU A 764 -27.91 -2.67 -0.94
C LEU A 764 -29.27 -2.44 -1.61
N SER A 765 -29.85 -3.51 -2.15
CA SER A 765 -31.25 -3.49 -2.62
C SER A 765 -32.22 -3.53 -1.45
N SER A 766 -33.51 -3.33 -1.75
CA SER A 766 -34.60 -3.73 -0.85
C SER A 766 -34.53 -5.23 -0.57
N GLN A 767 -34.97 -5.61 0.63
CA GLN A 767 -35.07 -7.02 1.05
C GLN A 767 -36.29 -7.66 0.39
N ILE A 768 -36.11 -8.86 -0.16
CA ILE A 768 -37.16 -9.68 -0.77
C ILE A 768 -37.40 -10.88 0.13
N THR A 769 -38.55 -10.92 0.78
CA THR A 769 -38.95 -12.07 1.60
C THR A 769 -39.63 -13.11 0.72
N ILE A 770 -39.10 -14.33 0.73
CA ILE A 770 -39.66 -15.47 0.01
C ILE A 770 -40.17 -16.53 0.97
N LYS A 771 -41.28 -17.18 0.58
CA LYS A 771 -41.84 -18.33 1.28
C LYS A 771 -41.58 -19.58 0.46
N VAL A 772 -40.68 -20.43 0.98
CA VAL A 772 -40.42 -21.74 0.38
C VAL A 772 -41.50 -22.71 0.87
N VAL A 773 -42.19 -23.37 -0.05
CA VAL A 773 -43.25 -24.37 0.17
C VAL A 773 -42.77 -25.76 -0.24
N ALA A 774 -43.43 -26.79 0.30
CA ALA A 774 -43.12 -28.17 -0.02
C ALA A 774 -43.39 -28.47 -1.50
N SER A 775 -42.64 -29.43 -2.05
CA SER A 775 -42.85 -29.93 -3.41
C SER A 775 -44.05 -30.88 -3.48
N LEU A 776 -44.26 -31.50 -4.65
CA LEU A 776 -45.38 -32.39 -4.89
C LEU A 776 -45.43 -33.52 -3.83
N PRO A 777 -46.63 -33.91 -3.38
CA PRO A 777 -46.78 -34.96 -2.41
C PRO A 777 -46.38 -36.31 -3.03
N VAL A 778 -45.42 -37.00 -2.42
CA VAL A 778 -44.85 -38.27 -2.96
C VAL A 778 -45.23 -39.46 -2.09
N LYS A 779 -45.18 -39.31 -0.76
CA LYS A 779 -45.33 -40.43 0.17
C LYS A 779 -46.09 -40.03 1.42
N LEU A 780 -46.81 -40.99 2.00
CA LEU A 780 -47.31 -40.85 3.37
C LEU A 780 -46.18 -41.21 4.33
N GLY A 781 -46.01 -40.44 5.41
CA GLY A 781 -44.99 -40.77 6.40
C GLY A 781 -45.29 -40.16 7.78
N PRO A 782 -44.70 -40.70 8.85
CA PRO A 782 -44.96 -40.19 10.19
C PRO A 782 -44.29 -38.84 10.43
N LEU A 783 -44.94 -37.98 11.21
CA LEU A 783 -44.32 -36.74 11.71
C LEU A 783 -43.11 -37.04 12.60
N ARG A 784 -43.18 -38.12 13.39
CA ARG A 784 -42.09 -38.69 14.18
C ARG A 784 -42.03 -40.19 13.94
N GLN A 785 -40.87 -40.73 13.54
CA GLN A 785 -40.71 -42.15 13.24
C GLN A 785 -41.09 -42.99 14.48
N PRO A 786 -42.12 -43.86 14.41
CA PRO A 786 -42.50 -44.70 15.53
C PRO A 786 -41.50 -45.84 15.72
N THR A 787 -41.31 -46.27 16.97
CA THR A 787 -40.58 -47.51 17.27
C THR A 787 -41.33 -48.71 16.71
N THR A 788 -40.60 -49.74 16.29
CA THR A 788 -41.21 -51.01 15.84
C THR A 788 -42.11 -51.59 16.94
N PRO A 789 -43.44 -51.68 16.74
CA PRO A 789 -44.35 -52.13 17.79
C PRO A 789 -44.18 -53.63 18.07
N VAL A 790 -44.33 -54.00 19.33
CA VAL A 790 -44.34 -55.39 19.77
C VAL A 790 -45.60 -55.57 20.60
N VAL A 791 -46.52 -56.39 20.11
CA VAL A 791 -47.86 -56.57 20.70
C VAL A 791 -48.09 -58.01 21.10
N SER A 792 -48.94 -58.21 22.11
CA SER A 792 -49.44 -59.53 22.47
C SER A 792 -50.95 -59.60 22.41
N ASN A 793 -51.52 -60.80 22.29
CA ASN A 793 -52.98 -60.98 22.31
C ASN A 793 -53.58 -61.10 23.73
N SER A 794 -52.85 -60.61 24.74
CA SER A 794 -53.25 -60.68 26.15
C SER A 794 -54.46 -59.81 26.48
N SER A 795 -55.08 -60.05 27.63
CA SER A 795 -56.21 -59.24 28.12
C SER A 795 -55.83 -57.80 28.46
N ASP A 796 -54.54 -57.53 28.75
CA ASP A 796 -54.05 -56.19 29.05
C ASP A 796 -53.93 -55.32 27.79
N ILE A 797 -54.78 -54.29 27.72
CA ILE A 797 -54.81 -53.31 26.62
C ILE A 797 -53.44 -52.72 26.35
N SER A 798 -52.61 -52.48 27.38
CA SER A 798 -51.30 -51.84 27.21
C SER A 798 -50.32 -52.68 26.38
N SER A 799 -50.51 -54.00 26.40
CA SER A 799 -49.70 -54.97 25.66
C SER A 799 -50.20 -55.19 24.22
N ARG A 800 -51.40 -54.70 23.87
CA ARG A 800 -52.06 -54.88 22.56
C ARG A 800 -51.91 -53.68 21.61
N ILE A 801 -51.28 -52.59 22.06
CA ILE A 801 -51.23 -51.32 21.31
C ILE A 801 -50.21 -51.40 20.17
N LEU A 802 -50.68 -51.32 18.93
CA LEU A 802 -49.85 -51.21 17.73
C LEU A 802 -49.27 -49.81 17.57
N VAL A 803 -50.09 -48.79 17.79
CA VAL A 803 -49.70 -47.38 17.60
C VAL A 803 -50.39 -46.54 18.66
N LYS A 804 -49.65 -45.61 19.27
CA LYS A 804 -50.17 -44.63 20.24
C LYS A 804 -49.76 -43.23 19.80
N ASP A 805 -50.74 -42.33 19.73
CA ASP A 805 -50.54 -40.89 19.47
C ASP A 805 -49.64 -40.59 18.25
N MET A 806 -50.00 -41.16 17.11
CA MET A 806 -49.22 -41.04 15.87
C MET A 806 -49.93 -40.13 14.89
N THR A 807 -49.18 -39.20 14.32
CA THR A 807 -49.68 -38.35 13.23
C THR A 807 -48.93 -38.68 11.95
N LEU A 808 -49.66 -39.17 10.96
CA LEU A 808 -49.18 -39.34 9.60
C LEU A 808 -49.38 -38.04 8.84
N VAL A 809 -48.41 -37.68 8.02
CA VAL A 809 -48.43 -36.48 7.19
C VAL A 809 -47.99 -36.87 5.80
N ILE A 810 -48.64 -36.32 4.78
CA ILE A 810 -48.15 -36.42 3.42
C ILE A 810 -46.83 -35.63 3.32
N LYS A 811 -45.81 -36.23 2.71
CA LYS A 811 -44.48 -35.63 2.54
C LYS A 811 -44.09 -35.54 1.07
N ASP A 812 -43.31 -34.53 0.74
CA ASP A 812 -42.64 -34.40 -0.55
C ASP A 812 -41.37 -35.26 -0.64
N SER A 813 -40.63 -35.16 -1.75
CA SER A 813 -39.36 -35.86 -1.98
C SER A 813 -38.24 -35.46 -1.01
N PHE A 814 -38.29 -34.25 -0.44
CA PHE A 814 -37.30 -33.68 0.48
C PHE A 814 -37.70 -33.87 1.96
N GLY A 815 -38.82 -34.54 2.23
CA GLY A 815 -39.30 -34.85 3.58
C GLY A 815 -40.09 -33.73 4.24
N ASN A 816 -40.47 -32.68 3.51
CA ASN A 816 -41.30 -31.58 4.00
C ASN A 816 -42.79 -31.98 4.04
N PRO A 817 -43.59 -31.47 4.99
CA PRO A 817 -45.05 -31.64 4.99
C PRO A 817 -45.69 -31.03 3.74
N ALA A 818 -46.43 -31.82 2.97
CA ALA A 818 -47.07 -31.43 1.70
C ALA A 818 -48.57 -31.81 1.69
N GLY A 819 -49.30 -31.39 0.65
CA GLY A 819 -50.66 -31.86 0.40
C GLY A 819 -51.73 -31.38 1.39
N GLN A 820 -51.64 -30.13 1.86
CA GLN A 820 -52.64 -29.56 2.78
C GLN A 820 -54.04 -29.45 2.16
N GLU A 821 -54.15 -29.36 0.84
CA GLU A 821 -55.43 -29.43 0.12
C GLU A 821 -55.99 -30.86 -0.04
N LEU A 822 -55.22 -31.90 0.31
CA LEU A 822 -55.62 -33.28 0.11
C LEU A 822 -56.39 -33.80 1.32
N SER A 823 -57.68 -34.07 1.09
CA SER A 823 -58.56 -34.77 2.03
C SER A 823 -58.96 -36.12 1.46
N GLY A 824 -59.01 -37.14 2.31
CA GLY A 824 -59.31 -38.50 1.88
C GLY A 824 -59.37 -39.45 3.07
N LYS A 825 -59.08 -40.72 2.83
CA LYS A 825 -59.04 -41.73 3.89
C LYS A 825 -57.74 -42.50 3.85
N VAL A 826 -57.12 -42.75 5.00
CA VAL A 826 -56.04 -43.72 5.14
C VAL A 826 -56.65 -45.04 5.57
N VAL A 827 -56.55 -46.06 4.71
CA VAL A 827 -56.92 -47.43 5.05
C VAL A 827 -55.70 -48.10 5.67
N VAL A 828 -55.84 -48.49 6.92
CA VAL A 828 -54.84 -49.25 7.67
C VAL A 828 -55.21 -50.72 7.58
N SER A 829 -54.30 -51.55 7.07
CA SER A 829 -54.49 -53.00 6.95
C SER A 829 -53.25 -53.73 7.44
N ILE A 830 -53.44 -54.91 8.01
CA ILE A 830 -52.33 -55.78 8.43
C ILE A 830 -52.02 -56.75 7.30
N GLY A 831 -50.78 -56.77 6.83
CA GLY A 831 -50.28 -57.64 5.77
C GLY A 831 -49.06 -58.44 6.21
N CYS A 832 -48.69 -59.46 5.43
CA CYS A 832 -47.47 -60.22 5.63
C CYS A 832 -46.29 -59.57 4.89
N PRO A 833 -45.07 -59.55 5.46
CA PRO A 833 -43.88 -58.99 4.80
C PRO A 833 -43.47 -59.68 3.49
N ASP A 834 -43.81 -60.97 3.31
CA ASP A 834 -43.25 -61.85 2.26
C ASP A 834 -44.23 -62.19 1.10
N GLY A 835 -45.39 -61.55 1.02
CA GLY A 835 -46.36 -61.80 -0.07
C GLY A 835 -47.05 -63.17 -0.08
N GLU A 836 -46.85 -64.00 0.95
CA GLU A 836 -47.54 -65.29 1.11
C GLU A 836 -49.04 -65.12 1.45
N SER A 837 -49.91 -65.72 0.64
CA SER A 837 -51.38 -65.53 0.70
C SER A 837 -52.14 -66.46 1.66
N SER A 838 -51.53 -66.97 2.73
CA SER A 838 -52.24 -67.83 3.69
C SER A 838 -51.58 -67.90 5.08
N ARG A 839 -51.75 -66.86 5.90
CA ARG A 839 -51.49 -66.92 7.36
C ARG A 839 -52.61 -66.23 8.14
N CYS A 840 -52.93 -66.73 9.34
CA CYS A 840 -53.88 -66.08 10.25
C CYS A 840 -53.39 -64.66 10.60
N LEU A 841 -54.05 -63.64 10.06
CA LEU A 841 -53.69 -62.24 10.28
C LEU A 841 -54.29 -61.74 11.60
N PRO A 842 -53.52 -60.98 12.41
CA PRO A 842 -54.07 -60.23 13.51
C PRO A 842 -55.18 -59.29 13.07
N LEU A 843 -56.25 -59.23 13.87
CA LEU A 843 -57.41 -58.39 13.65
C LEU A 843 -57.40 -57.22 14.62
N PHE A 844 -58.01 -56.11 14.22
CA PHE A 844 -58.22 -54.95 15.09
C PHE A 844 -59.32 -55.24 16.12
N GLU A 845 -59.40 -54.41 17.16
CA GLU A 845 -60.32 -54.55 18.31
C GLU A 845 -61.79 -54.85 17.94
N ASP A 846 -62.27 -54.33 16.81
CA ASP A 846 -63.64 -54.53 16.31
C ASP A 846 -63.83 -55.83 15.46
N LYS A 847 -62.87 -56.76 15.49
CA LYS A 847 -62.82 -57.97 14.63
C LYS A 847 -62.77 -57.67 13.13
N THR A 848 -62.24 -56.50 12.76
CA THR A 848 -62.09 -56.06 11.37
C THR A 848 -60.65 -56.28 10.87
N SER A 849 -60.50 -56.53 9.56
CA SER A 849 -59.20 -56.71 8.89
C SER A 849 -58.59 -55.39 8.39
N SER A 850 -59.37 -54.30 8.40
CA SER A 850 -58.91 -52.97 8.01
C SER A 850 -59.62 -51.89 8.80
N PHE A 851 -58.88 -50.85 9.17
CA PHE A 851 -59.36 -49.67 9.88
C PHE A 851 -59.25 -48.44 8.97
N GLN A 852 -60.25 -47.55 8.97
CA GLN A 852 -60.23 -46.34 8.15
C GLN A 852 -60.07 -45.10 9.02
N ILE A 853 -59.17 -44.21 8.62
CA ILE A 853 -58.88 -42.95 9.31
C ILE A 853 -59.09 -41.81 8.34
N ASN A 854 -59.74 -40.75 8.78
CA ASN A 854 -59.87 -39.54 7.97
C ASN A 854 -58.49 -38.89 7.82
N LEU A 855 -58.16 -38.54 6.57
CA LEU A 855 -57.03 -37.69 6.24
C LEU A 855 -57.59 -36.29 6.00
N GLU A 856 -57.29 -35.37 6.92
CA GLU A 856 -57.73 -33.97 6.87
C GLU A 856 -56.48 -33.09 6.79
N GLU A 857 -56.47 -32.15 5.84
CA GLU A 857 -55.33 -31.28 5.57
C GLU A 857 -53.99 -32.01 5.34
N GLY A 858 -54.02 -33.16 4.66
CA GLY A 858 -52.84 -34.00 4.43
C GLY A 858 -52.30 -34.68 5.70
N ARG A 859 -53.07 -34.69 6.80
CA ARG A 859 -52.72 -35.29 8.09
C ARG A 859 -53.75 -36.33 8.52
N ALA A 860 -53.29 -37.44 9.05
CA ALA A 860 -54.13 -38.44 9.69
C ALA A 860 -53.62 -38.67 11.11
N HIS A 861 -54.45 -38.35 12.09
CA HIS A 861 -54.13 -38.53 13.49
C HIS A 861 -54.68 -39.85 14.02
N ILE A 862 -53.85 -40.61 14.72
CA ILE A 862 -54.15 -41.94 15.25
C ILE A 862 -53.92 -41.88 16.77
N SER A 863 -55.00 -41.75 17.53
CA SER A 863 -54.94 -41.68 18.99
C SER A 863 -54.48 -43.01 19.60
N ARG A 864 -55.10 -44.13 19.18
CA ARG A 864 -54.63 -45.49 19.46
C ARG A 864 -55.07 -46.45 18.35
N LEU A 865 -54.23 -47.43 18.05
CA LEU A 865 -54.58 -48.59 17.23
C LEU A 865 -54.18 -49.85 18.00
N VAL A 866 -55.12 -50.79 18.16
CA VAL A 866 -54.98 -51.93 19.08
C VAL A 866 -55.44 -53.20 18.37
N ILE A 867 -54.74 -54.32 18.59
CA ILE A 867 -55.19 -55.64 18.14
C ILE A 867 -56.26 -56.20 19.09
N MET A 868 -57.19 -57.03 18.60
CA MET A 868 -58.23 -57.62 19.46
C MET A 868 -57.65 -58.54 20.54
N GLU A 869 -58.34 -58.64 21.67
CA GLU A 869 -58.03 -59.66 22.68
C GLU A 869 -58.19 -61.07 22.07
N ASN A 870 -57.25 -61.97 22.35
CA ASN A 870 -57.18 -63.30 21.72
C ASN A 870 -57.18 -63.24 20.18
N SER A 871 -56.59 -62.18 19.60
CA SER A 871 -56.46 -62.03 18.15
C SER A 871 -55.84 -63.26 17.49
N PRO A 872 -56.38 -63.70 16.33
CA PRO A 872 -55.71 -64.71 15.51
C PRO A 872 -54.35 -64.19 15.07
N GLY A 873 -53.30 -64.99 15.20
CA GLY A 873 -51.94 -64.56 14.85
C GLY A 873 -50.93 -65.63 15.23
N GLU A 874 -49.86 -65.71 14.46
CA GLU A 874 -48.80 -66.69 14.69
C GLU A 874 -47.79 -66.10 15.70
N ASN A 875 -47.59 -66.82 16.80
CA ASN A 875 -46.69 -66.39 17.87
C ASN A 875 -45.26 -66.23 17.35
N GLY A 876 -44.65 -65.06 17.57
CA GLY A 876 -43.30 -64.75 17.14
C GLY A 876 -43.18 -64.32 15.68
N SER A 877 -44.29 -64.14 14.95
CA SER A 877 -44.30 -63.68 13.56
C SER A 877 -44.27 -62.16 13.43
N ARG A 878 -43.76 -61.71 12.27
CA ARG A 878 -43.67 -60.29 11.88
C ARG A 878 -44.79 -59.98 10.90
N TYR A 879 -45.43 -58.84 11.10
CA TYR A 879 -46.52 -58.35 10.26
C TYR A 879 -46.27 -56.89 9.88
N ASN A 880 -46.77 -56.46 8.71
CA ASN A 880 -46.69 -55.08 8.26
C ASN A 880 -48.04 -54.40 8.45
N LEU A 881 -48.04 -53.29 9.17
CA LEU A 881 -49.16 -52.35 9.22
C LEU A 881 -49.02 -51.39 8.04
N ILE A 882 -49.86 -51.59 7.03
CA ILE A 882 -49.82 -50.84 5.77
C ILE A 882 -50.85 -49.72 5.84
N PHE A 883 -50.38 -48.48 5.76
CA PHE A 883 -51.18 -47.27 5.75
C PHE A 883 -51.31 -46.78 4.31
N LYS A 884 -52.41 -47.16 3.65
CA LYS A 884 -52.65 -46.82 2.25
C LYS A 884 -53.64 -45.65 2.14
N PRO A 885 -53.22 -44.49 1.61
CA PRO A 885 -54.17 -43.43 1.30
C PRO A 885 -55.09 -43.85 0.14
N LYS A 886 -56.40 -43.62 0.29
CA LYS A 886 -57.45 -43.86 -0.71
C LYS A 886 -58.40 -42.66 -0.80
N GLY A 887 -59.03 -42.49 -1.96
CA GLY A 887 -59.97 -41.39 -2.20
C GLY A 887 -59.31 -40.02 -2.34
N LEU A 888 -58.02 -39.97 -2.71
CA LEU A 888 -57.33 -38.73 -3.06
C LEU A 888 -57.51 -38.48 -4.56
N ASN A 889 -57.93 -37.28 -4.95
CA ASN A 889 -58.05 -36.85 -6.35
C ASN A 889 -56.65 -36.56 -6.96
N LEU A 890 -55.74 -37.54 -6.95
CA LEU A 890 -54.38 -37.44 -7.48
C LEU A 890 -54.20 -38.32 -8.72
N THR A 891 -53.43 -37.84 -9.70
CA THR A 891 -53.04 -38.60 -10.91
C THR A 891 -52.03 -39.71 -10.62
N THR A 892 -51.27 -39.61 -9.52
CA THR A 892 -50.27 -40.58 -9.07
C THR A 892 -50.61 -41.07 -7.66
N SER A 893 -50.63 -42.38 -7.44
CA SER A 893 -50.86 -42.95 -6.10
C SER A 893 -49.68 -42.61 -5.19
N LEU A 894 -49.96 -42.00 -4.03
CA LEU A 894 -48.94 -41.80 -2.99
C LEU A 894 -48.41 -43.14 -2.50
N LEU A 895 -47.10 -43.20 -2.22
CA LEU A 895 -46.50 -44.38 -1.63
C LEU A 895 -47.06 -44.60 -0.21
N PRO A 896 -47.55 -45.82 0.10
CA PRO A 896 -48.06 -46.14 1.43
C PRO A 896 -46.94 -46.09 2.47
N PHE A 897 -47.30 -45.78 3.72
CA PHE A 897 -46.39 -45.95 4.83
C PHE A 897 -46.53 -47.39 5.37
N GLU A 898 -45.42 -48.09 5.58
CA GLU A 898 -45.42 -49.43 6.15
C GLU A 898 -44.71 -49.42 7.50
N LEU A 899 -45.40 -49.89 8.53
CA LEU A 899 -44.84 -50.06 9.87
C LEU A 899 -44.83 -51.54 10.23
N LEU A 900 -43.64 -52.11 10.33
CA LEU A 900 -43.49 -53.49 10.76
C LEU A 900 -43.76 -53.59 12.26
N PHE A 901 -44.48 -54.63 12.70
CA PHE A 901 -44.69 -54.98 14.11
C PHE A 901 -44.51 -56.48 14.35
N HIS A 902 -44.25 -56.85 15.61
CA HIS A 902 -44.10 -58.24 16.04
C HIS A 902 -45.29 -58.66 16.91
N PHE A 903 -45.78 -59.88 16.70
CA PHE A 903 -46.92 -60.44 17.42
C PHE A 903 -46.49 -61.61 18.32
N TYR A 904 -46.91 -61.60 19.58
CA TYR A 904 -46.62 -62.67 20.55
C TYR A 904 -47.89 -63.11 21.28
N ASN A 905 -47.96 -64.38 21.68
CA ASN A 905 -49.08 -64.88 22.48
C ASN A 905 -48.88 -64.65 23.99
N ASP A 906 -47.70 -64.17 24.40
CA ASP A 906 -47.29 -64.02 25.78
C ASP A 906 -46.79 -62.59 26.07
N ALA A 907 -47.25 -62.01 27.17
CA ALA A 907 -46.93 -60.65 27.60
C ALA A 907 -45.47 -60.50 28.10
N GLU A 908 -44.88 -61.56 28.65
CA GLU A 908 -43.50 -61.51 29.14
C GLU A 908 -42.49 -61.47 27.98
N ASN A 909 -42.69 -62.33 26.97
CA ASN A 909 -41.94 -62.29 25.72
C ASN A 909 -42.14 -60.96 24.97
N GLN A 910 -43.36 -60.40 24.97
CA GLN A 910 -43.64 -59.08 24.38
C GLN A 910 -42.82 -57.97 25.04
N ARG A 911 -42.77 -57.90 26.38
CA ARG A 911 -41.95 -56.90 27.09
C ARG A 911 -40.47 -57.02 26.74
N ARG A 912 -39.91 -58.24 26.81
CA ARG A 912 -38.52 -58.51 26.47
C ARG A 912 -38.16 -58.09 25.03
N MET A 913 -39.02 -58.42 24.08
CA MET A 913 -38.80 -58.11 22.66
C MET A 913 -39.01 -56.63 22.32
N SER A 914 -39.89 -55.93 23.06
CA SER A 914 -40.08 -54.48 22.95
C SER A 914 -38.84 -53.69 23.38
N GLU A 915 -38.18 -54.11 24.48
CA GLU A 915 -36.96 -53.49 24.97
C GLU A 915 -35.78 -53.69 24.02
N LEU A 916 -35.64 -54.90 23.47
CA LEU A 916 -34.62 -55.21 22.46
C LEU A 916 -34.85 -54.42 21.15
N SER A 917 -36.09 -54.31 20.69
CA SER A 917 -36.43 -53.54 19.48
C SER A 917 -36.17 -52.04 19.64
N ARG A 918 -36.46 -51.46 20.82
CA ARG A 918 -36.14 -50.07 21.14
C ARG A 918 -34.63 -49.82 21.11
N LYS A 919 -33.84 -50.68 21.77
CA LYS A 919 -32.37 -50.57 21.78
C LYS A 919 -31.78 -50.70 20.37
N ARG A 920 -32.30 -51.61 19.54
CA ARG A 920 -31.90 -51.74 18.14
C ARG A 920 -32.13 -50.43 17.36
N ASP A 921 -33.32 -49.84 17.49
CA ASP A 921 -33.69 -48.61 16.75
C ASP A 921 -32.85 -47.39 17.21
N GLU A 922 -32.51 -47.31 18.50
CA GLU A 922 -31.60 -46.29 19.06
C GLU A 922 -30.15 -46.43 18.54
N LEU A 923 -29.64 -47.67 18.50
CA LEU A 923 -28.31 -47.97 17.96
C LEU A 923 -28.24 -47.67 16.46
N LYS A 924 -29.25 -48.07 15.68
CA LYS A 924 -29.31 -47.80 14.23
C LYS A 924 -29.25 -46.30 13.92
N ASN A 925 -30.07 -45.50 14.59
CA ASN A 925 -30.08 -44.04 14.41
C ASN A 925 -28.75 -43.38 14.79
N SER A 926 -28.03 -43.95 15.77
CA SER A 926 -26.72 -43.45 16.21
C SER A 926 -25.63 -43.79 15.20
N ILE A 927 -25.67 -44.98 14.59
CA ILE A 927 -24.77 -45.41 13.51
C ILE A 927 -24.98 -44.55 12.25
N GLU A 928 -26.22 -44.36 11.81
CA GLU A 928 -26.54 -43.56 10.61
C GLU A 928 -26.06 -42.10 10.73
N LYS A 929 -26.18 -41.49 11.92
CA LYS A 929 -25.68 -40.14 12.19
C LYS A 929 -24.15 -40.06 12.10
N TYR A 930 -23.44 -41.08 12.56
CA TYR A 930 -21.99 -41.13 12.49
C TYR A 930 -21.50 -41.35 11.06
N ASP A 931 -22.13 -42.26 10.31
CA ASP A 931 -21.78 -42.51 8.90
C ASP A 931 -21.99 -41.25 8.03
N ALA A 932 -23.05 -40.47 8.29
CA ALA A 932 -23.27 -39.18 7.64
C ALA A 932 -22.14 -38.17 7.94
N MET A 933 -21.67 -38.11 9.19
CA MET A 933 -20.53 -37.26 9.59
C MET A 933 -19.22 -37.69 8.93
N CYS A 934 -18.99 -38.99 8.74
CA CYS A 934 -17.82 -39.50 8.02
C CYS A 934 -17.87 -39.17 6.53
N SER A 935 -19.05 -39.20 5.91
CA SER A 935 -19.22 -38.91 4.49
C SER A 935 -18.82 -37.46 4.12
N THR A 936 -19.22 -36.48 4.95
CA THR A 936 -18.87 -35.06 4.72
C THR A 936 -17.37 -34.81 4.84
N PHE A 937 -16.70 -35.53 5.74
CA PHE A 937 -15.25 -35.45 5.90
C PHE A 937 -14.50 -36.04 4.69
N CYS A 938 -15.01 -37.15 4.14
CA CYS A 938 -14.47 -37.75 2.91
C CYS A 938 -14.61 -36.81 1.70
N GLU A 939 -15.71 -36.07 1.59
CA GLU A 939 -15.91 -35.07 0.53
C GLU A 939 -14.95 -33.88 0.65
N LEU A 940 -14.74 -33.38 1.88
CA LEU A 940 -13.76 -32.32 2.15
C LEU A 940 -12.34 -32.75 1.72
N ARG A 941 -11.94 -33.98 2.06
CA ARG A 941 -10.64 -34.53 1.67
C ARG A 941 -10.49 -34.61 0.15
N LYS A 942 -11.49 -35.17 -0.55
CA LYS A 942 -11.49 -35.23 -2.03
C LYS A 942 -11.37 -33.84 -2.66
N GLY A 943 -12.04 -32.84 -2.09
CA GLY A 943 -11.94 -31.44 -2.51
C GLY A 943 -10.51 -30.90 -2.38
N LEU A 944 -9.86 -31.11 -1.22
CA LEU A 944 -8.47 -30.69 -0.98
C LEU A 944 -7.47 -31.41 -1.89
N THR A 945 -7.63 -32.72 -2.11
CA THR A 945 -6.78 -33.49 -3.03
C THR A 945 -6.89 -32.97 -4.47
N THR A 946 -8.10 -32.63 -4.92
CA THR A 946 -8.33 -32.08 -6.28
C THR A 946 -7.66 -30.71 -6.42
N GLN A 947 -7.72 -29.87 -5.38
CA GLN A 947 -7.03 -28.56 -5.38
C GLN A 947 -5.51 -28.70 -5.42
N LEU A 948 -4.93 -29.67 -4.69
CA LEU A 948 -3.49 -29.94 -4.75
C LEU A 948 -3.04 -30.35 -6.16
N GLN A 949 -3.84 -31.15 -6.85
CA GLN A 949 -3.53 -31.61 -8.20
C GLN A 949 -3.56 -30.45 -9.21
N ASP A 950 -4.56 -29.58 -9.16
CA ASP A 950 -4.64 -28.36 -10.00
C ASP A 950 -3.50 -27.37 -9.72
N ILE A 951 -3.11 -27.19 -8.45
CA ILE A 951 -1.97 -26.34 -8.08
C ILE A 951 -0.65 -26.94 -8.59
N ALA A 952 -0.46 -28.26 -8.49
CA ALA A 952 0.73 -28.95 -8.99
C ALA A 952 0.85 -28.85 -10.53
N GLU A 953 -0.25 -28.98 -11.27
CA GLU A 953 -0.27 -28.75 -12.72
C GLU A 953 0.13 -27.30 -13.05
N LYS A 954 -0.39 -26.31 -12.34
CA LYS A 954 0.00 -24.90 -12.53
C LYS A 954 1.46 -24.64 -12.16
N GLU A 955 1.98 -25.26 -11.12
CA GLU A 955 3.39 -25.17 -10.72
C GLU A 955 4.32 -25.76 -11.79
N THR A 956 3.97 -26.93 -12.36
CA THR A 956 4.76 -27.56 -13.43
C THR A 956 4.77 -26.75 -14.71
N THR A 957 3.62 -26.21 -15.14
CA THR A 957 3.57 -25.32 -16.32
C THR A 957 4.43 -24.07 -16.14
N LEU A 958 4.41 -23.46 -14.95
CA LEU A 958 5.23 -22.29 -14.66
C LEU A 958 6.74 -22.62 -14.62
N ARG A 959 7.14 -23.80 -14.12
CA ARG A 959 8.54 -24.26 -14.19
C ARG A 959 9.03 -24.43 -15.64
N VAL A 960 8.18 -24.93 -16.53
CA VAL A 960 8.49 -25.04 -17.96
C VAL A 960 8.63 -23.65 -18.62
N GLU A 961 7.88 -22.65 -18.17
CA GLU A 961 8.03 -21.27 -18.64
C GLU A 961 9.33 -20.62 -18.14
N MET A 962 9.74 -20.92 -16.89
CA MET A 962 10.99 -20.46 -16.32
C MET A 962 12.23 -21.04 -17.01
N SER A 963 12.22 -22.33 -17.34
CA SER A 963 13.35 -22.96 -18.03
C SER A 963 13.58 -22.37 -19.42
N LYS A 964 12.51 -21.99 -20.14
CA LYS A 964 12.59 -21.25 -21.42
C LYS A 964 13.24 -19.86 -21.30
N ARG A 965 13.31 -19.29 -20.09
CA ARG A 965 13.87 -17.95 -19.81
C ARG A 965 15.22 -18.02 -19.09
N ASN A 966 15.95 -19.13 -19.22
CA ASN A 966 17.26 -19.38 -18.59
C ASN A 966 17.23 -19.38 -17.04
N LEU A 967 16.09 -19.74 -16.45
CA LEU A 967 15.96 -20.04 -15.02
C LEU A 967 15.74 -21.55 -14.84
N ASP A 968 16.83 -22.29 -14.66
CA ASP A 968 16.75 -23.75 -14.51
C ASP A 968 16.44 -24.12 -13.04
N ILE A 969 15.19 -24.48 -12.79
CA ILE A 969 14.72 -24.97 -11.48
C ILE A 969 14.36 -26.45 -11.66
N SER A 970 15.37 -27.30 -11.51
CA SER A 970 15.26 -28.75 -11.69
C SER A 970 14.37 -29.43 -10.62
N HIS A 971 14.28 -28.85 -9.42
CA HIS A 971 13.49 -29.37 -8.31
C HIS A 971 12.70 -28.27 -7.58
N PRO A 972 11.56 -28.59 -6.93
CA PRO A 972 10.82 -27.61 -6.13
C PRO A 972 11.69 -27.03 -5.03
N LEU A 973 11.96 -25.72 -5.11
CA LEU A 973 12.77 -25.01 -4.13
C LEU A 973 11.95 -24.62 -2.88
N PRO A 974 12.55 -24.66 -1.68
CA PRO A 974 11.97 -24.06 -0.47
C PRO A 974 11.67 -22.57 -0.64
N SER A 975 10.67 -22.07 0.09
CA SER A 975 10.30 -20.64 0.09
C SER A 975 11.48 -19.72 0.44
N SER A 976 12.38 -20.15 1.33
CA SER A 976 13.61 -19.43 1.69
C SER A 976 14.58 -19.25 0.53
N ASP A 977 14.69 -20.25 -0.35
CA ASP A 977 15.62 -20.28 -1.47
C ASP A 977 15.07 -19.46 -2.64
N ILE A 978 13.74 -19.48 -2.83
CA ILE A 978 13.05 -18.58 -3.77
C ILE A 978 13.24 -17.12 -3.33
N ASP A 979 13.11 -16.83 -2.03
CA ASP A 979 13.33 -15.49 -1.48
C ASP A 979 14.79 -15.03 -1.60
N LYS A 980 15.74 -15.95 -1.50
CA LYS A 980 17.15 -15.67 -1.79
C LYS A 980 17.35 -15.34 -3.27
N LEU A 981 16.78 -16.14 -4.17
CA LEU A 981 16.92 -15.94 -5.62
C LEU A 981 16.26 -14.63 -6.10
N ILE A 982 15.09 -14.28 -5.56
CA ILE A 982 14.44 -12.98 -5.79
C ILE A 982 15.34 -11.85 -5.30
N ARG A 983 15.91 -11.96 -4.09
CA ARG A 983 16.82 -10.93 -3.55
C ARG A 983 18.07 -10.77 -4.41
N ASP A 984 18.73 -11.87 -4.78
CA ASP A 984 19.95 -11.84 -5.59
C ASP A 984 19.71 -11.16 -6.94
N LYS A 985 18.62 -11.53 -7.64
CA LYS A 985 18.23 -10.90 -8.92
C LYS A 985 17.75 -9.46 -8.76
N THR A 986 17.13 -9.11 -7.63
CA THR A 986 16.74 -7.73 -7.33
C THR A 986 17.98 -6.86 -7.12
N ILE A 987 18.97 -7.35 -6.36
CA ILE A 987 20.26 -6.68 -6.17
C ILE A 987 20.97 -6.49 -7.51
N GLU A 988 20.96 -7.51 -8.38
CA GLU A 988 21.54 -7.44 -9.72
C GLU A 988 20.83 -6.36 -10.58
N ALA A 989 19.50 -6.34 -10.59
CA ALA A 989 18.71 -5.33 -11.30
C ALA A 989 18.96 -3.91 -10.76
N GLU A 990 18.99 -3.74 -9.43
CA GLU A 990 19.30 -2.46 -8.78
C GLU A 990 20.72 -1.99 -9.09
N THR A 991 21.68 -2.92 -9.16
CA THR A 991 23.08 -2.61 -9.50
C THR A 991 23.16 -2.04 -10.91
N ILE A 992 22.45 -2.65 -11.88
CA ILE A 992 22.38 -2.16 -13.26
C ILE A 992 21.66 -0.81 -13.32
N GLU A 993 20.63 -0.59 -12.51
CA GLU A 993 19.87 0.65 -12.49
C GLU A 993 20.70 1.85 -11.97
N ARG A 994 21.54 1.60 -10.95
CA ARG A 994 22.42 2.60 -10.30
C ARG A 994 23.65 2.97 -11.13
N VAL A 995 23.98 2.24 -12.19
CA VAL A 995 25.08 2.62 -13.09
C VAL A 995 24.78 4.02 -13.68
N PRO A 996 25.71 5.00 -13.55
CA PRO A 996 25.54 6.33 -14.12
C PRO A 996 25.36 6.25 -15.63
N ARG A 997 24.31 6.89 -16.13
CA ARG A 997 23.92 6.85 -17.55
C ARG A 997 23.56 8.24 -18.02
N ARG A 998 23.75 8.46 -19.31
CA ARG A 998 23.30 9.66 -19.98
C ARG A 998 21.78 9.79 -19.83
N LYS A 999 21.33 10.91 -19.28
CA LYS A 999 19.92 11.27 -19.13
C LYS A 999 19.71 12.63 -19.77
N PHE A 1000 18.54 12.85 -20.36
CA PHE A 1000 18.18 14.17 -20.84
C PHE A 1000 17.99 15.11 -19.64
N SER A 1001 18.70 16.23 -19.65
CA SER A 1001 18.92 17.06 -18.45
C SER A 1001 17.76 17.99 -18.09
N VAL A 1002 16.78 18.18 -18.99
CA VAL A 1002 15.63 19.04 -18.75
C VAL A 1002 14.56 18.27 -17.97
N THR A 1003 14.05 18.83 -16.88
CA THR A 1003 12.99 18.20 -16.10
C THR A 1003 11.65 18.28 -16.82
N ASN A 1004 10.90 17.16 -16.86
CA ASN A 1004 9.56 17.15 -17.46
C ASN A 1004 8.56 17.80 -16.50
N LYS A 1005 8.05 18.99 -16.85
CA LYS A 1005 7.10 19.77 -16.03
C LYS A 1005 5.65 19.64 -16.51
N PHE A 1006 5.41 18.95 -17.61
CA PHE A 1006 4.11 18.89 -18.27
C PHE A 1006 3.67 17.43 -18.40
N GLY A 1007 2.50 17.10 -17.85
CA GLY A 1007 1.94 15.75 -17.87
C GLY A 1007 0.43 15.80 -18.01
N GLY A 1008 -0.15 14.77 -18.62
CA GLY A 1008 -1.59 14.67 -18.86
C GLY A 1008 -1.89 13.63 -19.94
N PRO A 1009 -3.16 13.20 -20.09
CA PRO A 1009 -3.55 12.21 -21.08
C PRO A 1009 -3.31 12.66 -22.53
N ASP A 1010 -3.43 13.98 -22.78
CA ASP A 1010 -3.28 14.59 -24.11
C ASP A 1010 -1.86 15.08 -24.41
N VAL A 1011 -0.90 14.87 -23.49
CA VAL A 1011 0.50 15.29 -23.65
C VAL A 1011 1.37 14.05 -23.78
N LEU A 1012 2.07 13.89 -24.90
CA LEU A 1012 3.03 12.80 -25.09
C LEU A 1012 4.33 13.06 -24.32
N GLY A 1013 4.78 14.32 -24.31
CA GLY A 1013 5.98 14.74 -23.60
C GLY A 1013 6.94 15.53 -24.48
N MET A 1014 8.06 15.92 -23.88
CA MET A 1014 9.10 16.70 -24.54
C MET A 1014 9.95 15.82 -25.47
N VAL A 1015 10.34 16.31 -26.65
CA VAL A 1015 11.08 15.53 -27.67
C VAL A 1015 12.28 14.78 -27.07
N GLY A 1016 13.11 15.43 -26.26
CA GLY A 1016 14.28 14.81 -25.62
C GLY A 1016 13.98 13.65 -24.65
N HIS A 1017 12.74 13.51 -24.19
CA HIS A 1017 12.28 12.42 -23.30
C HIS A 1017 11.55 11.29 -24.05
N LEU A 1018 11.12 11.52 -25.30
CA LEU A 1018 10.32 10.55 -26.08
C LEU A 1018 11.15 9.42 -26.69
N ALA A 1019 12.46 9.60 -26.80
CA ALA A 1019 13.37 8.62 -27.35
C ALA A 1019 14.68 8.51 -26.55
N LEU A 1020 15.31 7.36 -26.67
CA LEU A 1020 16.59 7.01 -26.09
C LEU A 1020 17.52 6.54 -27.22
N ILE A 1021 18.82 6.81 -27.07
CA ILE A 1021 19.84 6.40 -28.04
C ILE A 1021 20.93 5.67 -27.27
N LEU A 1022 21.24 4.45 -27.71
CA LEU A 1022 22.23 3.58 -27.08
C LEU A 1022 23.65 4.13 -27.22
N GLU A 1023 24.03 4.54 -28.43
CA GLU A 1023 25.41 4.95 -28.77
C GLU A 1023 25.65 6.44 -28.48
N ASP A 1024 26.78 6.78 -27.85
CA ASP A 1024 27.07 8.14 -27.38
C ASP A 1024 27.43 9.13 -28.50
N ASP A 1025 28.13 8.67 -29.52
CA ASP A 1025 28.48 9.42 -30.72
C ASP A 1025 27.22 9.73 -31.57
N ALA A 1026 26.33 8.75 -31.76
CA ALA A 1026 25.04 8.94 -32.40
C ALA A 1026 24.16 9.92 -31.59
N ALA A 1027 24.08 9.72 -30.26
CA ALA A 1027 23.32 10.61 -29.39
C ALA A 1027 23.83 12.05 -29.46
N ARG A 1028 25.14 12.26 -29.48
CA ARG A 1028 25.76 13.59 -29.62
C ARG A 1028 25.31 14.28 -30.90
N VAL A 1029 25.42 13.62 -32.04
CA VAL A 1029 25.20 14.28 -33.34
C VAL A 1029 23.73 14.41 -33.71
N ILE A 1030 22.89 13.45 -33.31
CA ILE A 1030 21.44 13.51 -33.51
C ILE A 1030 20.83 14.56 -32.59
N SER A 1031 21.22 14.62 -31.31
CA SER A 1031 20.72 15.66 -30.39
C SER A 1031 21.17 17.06 -30.82
N TRP A 1032 22.40 17.19 -31.34
CA TRP A 1032 22.87 18.45 -31.92
C TRP A 1032 22.10 18.84 -33.19
N HIS A 1033 21.69 17.85 -34.01
CA HIS A 1033 20.83 18.11 -35.16
C HIS A 1033 19.47 18.67 -34.75
N LEU A 1034 18.92 18.18 -33.64
CA LEU A 1034 17.62 18.57 -33.09
C LEU A 1034 17.70 19.67 -32.02
N LEU A 1035 18.85 20.33 -31.83
CA LEU A 1035 19.10 21.20 -30.68
C LEU A 1035 17.99 22.25 -30.42
N GLY A 1036 17.38 22.77 -31.48
CA GLY A 1036 16.31 23.76 -31.41
C GLY A 1036 14.91 23.21 -31.13
N ASP A 1037 14.73 21.89 -31.20
CA ASP A 1037 13.45 21.17 -31.05
C ASP A 1037 13.44 20.22 -29.85
N MET A 1038 14.59 19.97 -29.20
CA MET A 1038 14.73 19.00 -28.10
C MET A 1038 13.83 19.32 -26.90
N ASP A 1039 13.51 20.59 -26.68
CA ASP A 1039 12.63 21.06 -25.61
C ASP A 1039 11.19 21.33 -26.05
N CYS A 1040 10.84 21.03 -27.31
CA CYS A 1040 9.47 21.10 -27.81
C CYS A 1040 8.58 20.04 -27.16
N ILE A 1041 7.37 20.42 -26.75
CA ILE A 1041 6.38 19.53 -26.14
C ILE A 1041 5.43 19.00 -27.19
N ILE A 1042 5.32 17.67 -27.27
CA ILE A 1042 4.39 16.99 -28.16
C ILE A 1042 3.09 16.72 -27.43
N THR A 1043 1.98 17.11 -28.07
CA THR A 1043 0.61 16.87 -27.62
C THR A 1043 -0.14 16.05 -28.66
N ARG A 1044 -1.18 15.34 -28.22
CA ARG A 1044 -2.04 14.55 -29.11
C ARG A 1044 -2.97 15.45 -29.93
N THR A 1045 -3.44 16.54 -29.34
CA THR A 1045 -4.43 17.45 -29.92
C THR A 1045 -3.95 18.90 -29.98
N THR A 1046 -4.44 19.63 -30.98
CA THR A 1046 -4.12 21.05 -31.16
C THR A 1046 -4.63 21.90 -29.99
N GLU A 1047 -5.75 21.52 -29.37
CA GLU A 1047 -6.30 22.21 -28.19
C GLU A 1047 -5.36 22.11 -26.98
N ALA A 1048 -4.74 20.94 -26.77
CA ALA A 1048 -3.77 20.74 -25.71
C ALA A 1048 -2.48 21.56 -25.94
N ALA A 1049 -1.98 21.60 -27.18
CA ALA A 1049 -0.86 22.49 -27.54
C ALA A 1049 -1.19 23.97 -27.27
N GLN A 1050 -2.35 24.44 -27.72
CA GLN A 1050 -2.79 25.83 -27.50
C GLN A 1050 -2.98 26.17 -26.02
N ARG A 1051 -3.43 25.22 -25.20
CA ARG A 1051 -3.51 25.39 -23.75
C ARG A 1051 -2.12 25.62 -23.16
N ILE A 1052 -1.17 24.73 -23.43
CA ILE A 1052 0.21 24.85 -22.92
C ILE A 1052 0.88 26.14 -23.42
N TYR A 1053 0.67 26.51 -24.69
CA TYR A 1053 1.16 27.77 -25.23
C TYR A 1053 0.62 28.98 -24.46
N ARG A 1054 -0.69 29.00 -24.17
CA ARG A 1054 -1.30 30.09 -23.37
C ARG A 1054 -0.81 30.10 -21.93
N ASP A 1055 -0.76 28.93 -21.28
CA ASP A 1055 -0.36 28.79 -19.88
C ASP A 1055 1.10 29.23 -19.66
N THR A 1056 1.95 29.00 -20.66
CA THR A 1056 3.36 29.42 -20.65
C THR A 1056 3.60 30.81 -21.26
N ARG A 1057 2.54 31.55 -21.63
CA ARG A 1057 2.62 32.88 -22.27
C ARG A 1057 3.48 32.89 -23.55
N GLY A 1058 3.43 31.79 -24.30
CA GLY A 1058 4.18 31.63 -25.56
C GLY A 1058 5.67 31.36 -25.40
N VAL A 1059 6.17 31.14 -24.18
CA VAL A 1059 7.59 30.84 -23.94
C VAL A 1059 7.95 29.41 -24.34
N GLN A 1060 7.03 28.46 -24.18
CA GLN A 1060 7.28 27.04 -24.43
C GLN A 1060 6.92 26.65 -25.86
N GLN A 1061 7.86 25.99 -26.55
CA GLN A 1061 7.58 25.37 -27.86
C GLN A 1061 6.65 24.16 -27.69
N VAL A 1062 5.65 24.08 -28.56
CA VAL A 1062 4.63 23.02 -28.57
C VAL A 1062 4.36 22.57 -30.00
N MET A 1063 4.06 21.29 -30.18
CA MET A 1063 3.63 20.69 -31.44
C MET A 1063 2.48 19.71 -31.17
N ALA A 1064 1.45 19.75 -32.01
CA ALA A 1064 0.29 18.88 -31.89
C ALA A 1064 0.28 17.81 -32.98
N LEU A 1065 0.17 16.54 -32.60
CA LEU A 1065 0.23 15.42 -33.53
C LEU A 1065 -0.83 15.45 -34.63
N ASP A 1066 -2.04 15.90 -34.30
CA ASP A 1066 -3.16 16.05 -35.24
C ASP A 1066 -2.91 17.11 -36.33
N SER A 1067 -1.91 17.97 -36.14
CA SER A 1067 -1.49 19.00 -37.11
C SER A 1067 -0.27 18.59 -37.96
N ILE A 1068 0.31 17.40 -37.72
CA ILE A 1068 1.53 16.95 -38.40
C ILE A 1068 1.19 16.16 -39.67
N LEU A 1069 1.90 16.45 -40.76
CA LEU A 1069 1.80 15.68 -42.00
C LEU A 1069 2.31 14.25 -41.79
N VAL A 1070 1.51 13.24 -42.16
CA VAL A 1070 1.95 11.84 -42.15
C VAL A 1070 2.98 11.62 -43.27
N PRO A 1071 4.26 11.40 -42.94
CA PRO A 1071 5.28 11.20 -43.95
C PRO A 1071 5.11 9.81 -44.60
N PRO A 1072 5.56 9.63 -45.86
CA PRO A 1072 5.48 8.34 -46.53
C PRO A 1072 6.23 7.25 -45.75
N GLY A 1073 5.75 6.00 -45.83
CA GLY A 1073 6.29 4.85 -45.08
C GLY A 1073 7.79 4.59 -45.26
N LYS A 1074 8.34 3.62 -44.50
CA LYS A 1074 9.79 3.31 -44.49
C LYS A 1074 10.32 3.12 -45.92
N ARG A 1075 11.24 4.00 -46.34
CA ARG A 1075 11.96 3.90 -47.60
C ARG A 1075 13.31 3.20 -47.36
N PRO A 1076 13.79 2.37 -48.31
CA PRO A 1076 15.14 1.84 -48.22
C PRO A 1076 16.17 2.97 -48.36
N LEU A 1077 17.39 2.73 -47.86
CA LEU A 1077 18.50 3.68 -47.98
C LEU A 1077 18.69 4.12 -49.45
N PRO A 1078 19.13 5.37 -49.72
CA PRO A 1078 19.15 5.91 -51.08
C PRO A 1078 19.96 5.11 -52.11
N HIS A 1079 20.96 4.35 -51.68
CA HIS A 1079 21.76 3.49 -52.55
C HIS A 1079 21.08 2.15 -52.87
N ILE A 1080 19.95 1.82 -52.24
CA ILE A 1080 19.20 0.58 -52.44
C ILE A 1080 17.93 0.88 -53.23
N ARG A 1081 17.80 0.29 -54.42
CA ARG A 1081 16.61 0.43 -55.26
C ARG A 1081 16.12 -0.95 -55.67
N ASN A 1082 14.83 -1.23 -55.46
CA ASN A 1082 14.21 -2.54 -55.73
C ASN A 1082 14.95 -3.72 -55.05
N GLY A 1083 15.46 -3.51 -53.83
CA GLY A 1083 16.19 -4.54 -53.07
C GLY A 1083 17.62 -4.83 -53.54
N ARG A 1084 18.15 -4.09 -54.52
CA ARG A 1084 19.56 -4.18 -54.95
C ARG A 1084 20.31 -2.89 -54.64
N ALA A 1085 21.56 -3.03 -54.17
CA ALA A 1085 22.47 -1.91 -53.98
C ALA A 1085 22.98 -1.41 -55.35
N LEU A 1086 22.84 -0.12 -55.62
CA LEU A 1086 23.33 0.56 -56.83
C LEU A 1086 24.84 0.73 -56.81
N PHE A 1087 25.41 0.86 -55.61
CA PHE A 1087 26.84 0.86 -55.34
C PHE A 1087 27.06 0.46 -53.88
N ASN A 1088 28.29 0.06 -53.55
CA ASN A 1088 28.67 -0.27 -52.18
C ASN A 1088 29.23 0.98 -51.48
N PRO A 1089 28.62 1.46 -50.40
CA PRO A 1089 29.12 2.60 -49.64
C PRO A 1089 30.45 2.24 -48.95
N VAL A 1090 31.38 3.21 -48.88
CA VAL A 1090 32.70 3.03 -48.26
C VAL A 1090 32.62 3.04 -46.72
N GLY A 1091 31.52 3.56 -46.15
CA GLY A 1091 31.18 3.47 -44.72
C GLY A 1091 29.80 2.86 -44.51
N ASN A 1092 29.28 2.92 -43.28
CA ASN A 1092 28.02 2.32 -42.86
C ASN A 1092 26.86 3.36 -42.78
N PRO A 1093 26.08 3.58 -43.85
CA PRO A 1093 24.92 4.46 -43.80
C PRO A 1093 23.77 3.82 -43.01
N VAL A 1094 23.31 4.49 -41.96
CA VAL A 1094 22.12 4.11 -41.18
C VAL A 1094 21.16 5.30 -41.09
N TYR A 1095 19.85 5.10 -41.13
CA TYR A 1095 18.93 6.21 -40.86
C TYR A 1095 18.98 6.60 -39.37
N ALA A 1096 19.08 7.89 -39.07
CA ALA A 1096 19.14 8.39 -37.70
C ALA A 1096 17.90 7.98 -36.87
N GLN A 1097 16.73 7.88 -37.51
CA GLN A 1097 15.48 7.45 -36.86
C GLN A 1097 15.51 5.98 -36.40
N ASP A 1098 16.26 5.10 -37.07
CA ASP A 1098 16.32 3.67 -36.74
C ASP A 1098 17.20 3.40 -35.50
N LEU A 1099 17.93 4.42 -35.02
CA LEU A 1099 18.74 4.38 -33.79
C LEU A 1099 17.97 4.85 -32.55
N LEU A 1100 16.72 5.32 -32.72
CA LEU A 1100 15.87 5.78 -31.64
C LEU A 1100 15.11 4.62 -31.00
N ILE A 1101 15.13 4.56 -29.67
CA ILE A 1101 14.36 3.62 -28.86
C ILE A 1101 13.29 4.41 -28.11
N TYR A 1102 12.02 4.16 -28.41
CA TYR A 1102 10.92 4.92 -27.83
C TYR A 1102 10.50 4.39 -26.45
N SER A 1103 10.26 5.30 -25.51
CA SER A 1103 9.90 5.00 -24.12
C SER A 1103 8.38 4.88 -23.89
N GLY A 1104 7.55 5.23 -24.88
CA GLY A 1104 6.09 5.28 -24.78
C GLY A 1104 5.37 4.83 -26.05
N ASP A 1105 4.33 5.56 -26.45
CA ASP A 1105 3.49 5.26 -27.62
C ASP A 1105 4.33 5.23 -28.93
N HIS A 1106 4.69 4.02 -29.36
CA HIS A 1106 5.62 3.80 -30.46
C HIS A 1106 5.15 4.42 -31.78
N GLN A 1107 3.85 4.36 -32.07
CA GLN A 1107 3.31 4.89 -33.33
C GLN A 1107 3.38 6.41 -33.36
N SER A 1108 2.97 7.04 -32.26
CA SER A 1108 3.02 8.50 -32.10
C SER A 1108 4.46 9.03 -32.11
N CYS A 1109 5.37 8.41 -31.36
CA CYS A 1109 6.78 8.82 -31.35
C CYS A 1109 7.44 8.64 -32.72
N ASP A 1110 7.18 7.53 -33.41
CA ASP A 1110 7.70 7.31 -34.76
C ASP A 1110 7.25 8.39 -35.75
N LEU A 1111 5.99 8.84 -35.67
CA LEU A 1111 5.47 9.94 -36.47
C LEU A 1111 6.18 11.28 -36.19
N VAL A 1112 6.42 11.58 -34.90
CA VAL A 1112 7.12 12.78 -34.44
C VAL A 1112 8.54 12.81 -35.01
N PHE A 1113 9.32 11.75 -34.78
CA PHE A 1113 10.73 11.73 -35.16
C PHE A 1113 10.95 11.64 -36.67
N LYS A 1114 10.01 11.04 -37.43
CA LYS A 1114 10.02 11.13 -38.90
C LYS A 1114 9.88 12.55 -39.41
N ASN A 1115 9.15 13.42 -38.70
CA ASN A 1115 9.02 14.83 -39.09
C ASN A 1115 10.26 15.65 -38.70
N PHE A 1116 10.84 15.40 -37.52
CA PHE A 1116 12.04 16.12 -37.08
C PHE A 1116 13.33 15.69 -37.79
N LEU A 1117 13.56 14.38 -37.94
CA LEU A 1117 14.79 13.85 -38.54
C LEU A 1117 14.68 13.61 -40.04
N GLY A 1118 13.47 13.44 -40.58
CA GLY A 1118 13.26 13.07 -41.97
C GLY A 1118 14.07 11.83 -42.35
N PHE A 1119 14.70 11.86 -43.54
CA PHE A 1119 15.57 10.79 -44.04
C PHE A 1119 17.05 11.03 -43.72
N THR A 1120 17.37 11.69 -42.61
CA THR A 1120 18.75 11.97 -42.20
C THR A 1120 19.54 10.67 -41.98
N ILE A 1121 20.76 10.62 -42.51
CA ILE A 1121 21.63 9.44 -42.47
C ILE A 1121 22.78 9.70 -41.49
N LEU A 1122 23.10 8.72 -40.66
CA LEU A 1122 24.33 8.65 -39.88
C LEU A 1122 25.38 7.83 -40.66
N MET A 1123 26.62 8.32 -40.67
CA MET A 1123 27.77 7.74 -41.35
C MET A 1123 28.98 7.74 -40.41
N ASP A 1124 30.00 6.93 -40.67
CA ASP A 1124 31.17 6.80 -39.82
C ASP A 1124 31.99 8.11 -39.75
N ASP A 1125 32.48 8.58 -40.90
CA ASP A 1125 33.39 9.74 -40.99
C ASP A 1125 33.05 10.67 -42.18
N LEU A 1126 33.71 11.84 -42.24
CA LEU A 1126 33.47 12.86 -43.26
C LEU A 1126 33.85 12.41 -44.68
N THR A 1127 34.90 11.61 -44.82
CA THR A 1127 35.37 11.09 -46.11
C THR A 1127 34.34 10.10 -46.66
N SER A 1128 33.87 9.18 -45.83
CA SER A 1128 32.80 8.23 -46.16
C SER A 1128 31.50 8.95 -46.53
N ALA A 1129 31.12 10.01 -45.79
CA ALA A 1129 29.91 10.79 -46.06
C ALA A 1129 29.97 11.56 -47.38
N THR A 1130 31.10 12.20 -47.70
CA THR A 1130 31.28 12.95 -48.95
C THR A 1130 31.36 12.01 -50.16
N ASN A 1131 32.03 10.86 -50.04
CA ASN A 1131 32.05 9.82 -51.06
C ASN A 1131 30.66 9.23 -51.32
N TYR A 1132 29.91 8.93 -50.25
CA TYR A 1132 28.54 8.42 -50.36
C TYR A 1132 27.63 9.41 -51.08
N ARG A 1133 27.72 10.70 -50.74
CA ARG A 1133 26.98 11.75 -51.44
C ARG A 1133 27.37 11.83 -52.91
N LYS A 1134 28.66 11.81 -53.24
CA LYS A 1134 29.15 11.87 -54.62
C LYS A 1134 28.56 10.73 -55.46
N ALA A 1135 28.61 9.50 -54.94
CA ALA A 1135 28.02 8.34 -55.60
C ALA A 1135 26.50 8.46 -55.80
N LEU A 1136 25.76 9.01 -54.84
CA LEU A 1136 24.32 9.26 -55.01
C LEU A 1136 24.02 10.29 -56.11
N VAL A 1137 24.79 11.38 -56.16
CA VAL A 1137 24.62 12.44 -57.16
C VAL A 1137 24.97 11.93 -58.57
N GLU A 1138 26.04 11.13 -58.70
CA GLU A 1138 26.41 10.46 -59.97
C GLU A 1138 25.29 9.55 -60.48
N ASN A 1139 24.57 8.88 -59.56
CA ASN A 1139 23.40 8.06 -59.87
C ASN A 1139 22.08 8.86 -60.01
N ARG A 1140 22.12 10.19 -59.98
CA ARG A 1140 20.97 11.11 -60.06
C ARG A 1140 19.93 10.91 -58.94
N ILE A 1141 20.38 10.58 -57.73
CA ILE A 1141 19.54 10.35 -56.55
C ILE A 1141 19.67 11.54 -55.60
N HIS A 1142 18.55 12.00 -55.05
CA HIS A 1142 18.55 13.05 -54.03
C HIS A 1142 19.20 12.53 -52.74
N CYS A 1143 20.25 13.22 -52.28
CA CYS A 1143 20.94 12.87 -51.05
C CYS A 1143 20.41 13.71 -49.87
N PRO A 1144 19.86 13.06 -48.82
CA PRO A 1144 19.45 13.76 -47.59
C PRO A 1144 20.68 14.28 -46.83
N THR A 1145 20.44 14.99 -45.72
CA THR A 1145 21.49 15.40 -44.80
C THR A 1145 22.19 14.17 -44.22
N ILE A 1146 23.53 14.20 -44.16
CA ILE A 1146 24.36 13.16 -43.56
C ILE A 1146 25.05 13.75 -42.32
N LEU A 1147 24.95 13.05 -41.21
CA LEU A 1147 25.69 13.30 -39.97
C LEU A 1147 26.80 12.25 -39.87
N THR A 1148 27.99 12.64 -39.42
CA THR A 1148 29.08 11.70 -39.16
C THR A 1148 29.23 11.44 -37.68
N ARG A 1149 29.69 10.25 -37.28
CA ARG A 1149 29.97 9.91 -35.87
C ARG A 1149 31.08 10.80 -35.29
N GLU A 1150 32.01 11.24 -36.12
CA GLU A 1150 33.04 12.23 -35.78
C GLU A 1150 32.50 13.63 -35.44
N GLY A 1151 31.25 13.93 -35.86
CA GLY A 1151 30.55 15.16 -35.52
C GLY A 1151 30.45 16.17 -36.65
N ASP A 1152 30.50 15.76 -37.91
CA ASP A 1152 30.38 16.64 -39.07
C ASP A 1152 29.00 16.52 -39.72
N ARG A 1153 28.45 17.64 -40.18
CA ARG A 1153 27.19 17.69 -40.95
C ARG A 1153 27.47 18.01 -42.41
N VAL A 1154 27.09 17.09 -43.29
CA VAL A 1154 26.99 17.31 -44.73
C VAL A 1154 25.52 17.57 -45.04
N SER A 1155 25.17 18.83 -45.31
CA SER A 1155 23.78 19.19 -45.61
C SER A 1155 23.28 18.50 -46.90
N ALA A 1156 21.96 18.41 -47.09
CA ALA A 1156 21.37 17.91 -48.33
C ALA A 1156 21.80 18.69 -49.59
N ARG A 1157 22.31 19.92 -49.43
CA ARG A 1157 22.90 20.74 -50.51
C ARG A 1157 24.39 20.44 -50.76
N GLY A 1158 25.03 19.64 -49.91
CA GLY A 1158 26.44 19.27 -50.00
C GLY A 1158 27.39 20.21 -49.26
N LYS A 1159 26.87 21.17 -48.48
CA LYS A 1159 27.69 22.05 -47.63
C LYS A 1159 28.18 21.29 -46.39
N PHE A 1160 29.48 21.33 -46.11
CA PHE A 1160 30.14 20.84 -44.90
C PHE A 1160 31.28 21.81 -44.51
N GLY A 1161 31.73 21.77 -43.25
CA GLY A 1161 32.76 22.68 -42.70
C GLY A 1161 32.23 23.98 -42.06
N GLY A 1162 33.03 24.58 -41.18
CA GLY A 1162 32.67 25.73 -40.35
C GLY A 1162 32.02 25.36 -39.01
N ALA A 1163 32.05 26.27 -38.03
CA ALA A 1163 31.60 26.02 -36.66
C ALA A 1163 30.15 25.52 -36.55
N GLN A 1164 29.27 25.98 -37.45
CA GLN A 1164 27.85 25.58 -37.49
C GLN A 1164 27.61 24.17 -38.06
N ASN A 1165 28.60 23.54 -38.69
CA ASN A 1165 28.52 22.17 -39.22
C ASN A 1165 29.37 21.17 -38.44
N LYS A 1166 29.91 21.59 -37.27
CA LYS A 1166 30.64 20.72 -36.35
C LYS A 1166 29.87 20.58 -35.04
N ALA A 1167 29.60 19.35 -34.63
CA ALA A 1167 28.93 19.03 -33.38
C ALA A 1167 29.85 19.36 -32.19
N PRO A 1168 29.37 20.14 -31.21
CA PRO A 1168 30.10 20.37 -29.97
C PRO A 1168 30.39 19.06 -29.19
N PRO A 1169 31.35 19.07 -28.26
CA PRO A 1169 31.55 17.96 -27.33
C PRO A 1169 30.26 17.65 -26.54
N ILE A 1170 30.02 16.36 -26.28
CA ILE A 1170 28.76 15.86 -25.69
C ILE A 1170 28.39 16.55 -24.36
N VAL A 1171 29.39 16.94 -23.56
CA VAL A 1171 29.24 17.61 -22.26
C VAL A 1171 28.60 19.01 -22.38
N ARG A 1172 28.70 19.66 -23.54
CA ARG A 1172 28.11 20.98 -23.81
C ARG A 1172 26.71 20.91 -24.42
N LEU A 1173 26.17 19.71 -24.64
CA LEU A 1173 24.89 19.48 -25.32
C LEU A 1173 23.86 18.88 -24.36
N ARG A 1174 22.59 19.24 -24.58
CA ARG A 1174 21.45 18.48 -24.04
C ARG A 1174 21.23 17.30 -24.97
N VAL A 1175 21.44 16.10 -24.46
CA VAL A 1175 21.47 14.88 -25.28
C VAL A 1175 20.39 13.90 -24.84
N PHE A 1176 19.88 13.10 -25.78
CA PHE A 1176 18.94 12.02 -25.49
C PHE A 1176 19.42 11.13 -24.34
N GLY A 1177 18.52 10.40 -23.68
CA GLY A 1177 18.92 9.42 -22.67
C GLY A 1177 19.51 8.15 -23.29
N ALA A 1178 20.25 7.38 -22.49
CA ALA A 1178 20.63 6.01 -22.83
C ALA A 1178 19.64 5.01 -22.22
N PRO A 1179 19.23 3.95 -22.94
CA PRO A 1179 18.31 2.94 -22.43
C PRO A 1179 18.93 2.10 -21.31
N LEU A 1180 18.08 1.35 -20.61
CA LEU A 1180 18.52 0.27 -19.73
C LEU A 1180 19.15 -0.86 -20.57
N PRO A 1181 20.23 -1.50 -20.10
CA PRO A 1181 20.76 -2.69 -20.75
C PRO A 1181 19.67 -3.76 -20.88
N GLN A 1182 19.67 -4.49 -22.00
CA GLN A 1182 18.66 -5.54 -22.26
C GLN A 1182 18.62 -6.61 -21.17
N HIS A 1183 19.76 -6.86 -20.50
CA HIS A 1183 19.88 -7.73 -19.34
C HIS A 1183 18.95 -7.31 -18.18
N TYR A 1184 18.74 -6.01 -17.93
CA TYR A 1184 17.82 -5.53 -16.91
C TYR A 1184 16.37 -5.94 -17.19
N HIS A 1185 15.93 -5.84 -18.45
CA HIS A 1185 14.58 -6.22 -18.85
C HIS A 1185 14.39 -7.73 -18.72
N THR A 1186 15.38 -8.52 -19.11
CA THR A 1186 15.40 -9.98 -18.88
C THR A 1186 15.31 -10.31 -17.38
N LEU A 1187 16.04 -9.60 -16.51
CA LEU A 1187 15.98 -9.77 -15.06
C LEU A 1187 14.61 -9.41 -14.48
N LYS A 1188 13.95 -8.36 -14.97
CA LYS A 1188 12.59 -7.99 -14.55
C LYS A 1188 11.57 -9.06 -14.91
N GLU A 1189 11.60 -9.59 -16.13
CA GLU A 1189 10.72 -10.69 -16.53
C GLU A 1189 10.98 -11.96 -15.69
N GLN A 1190 12.24 -12.25 -15.38
CA GLN A 1190 12.62 -13.35 -14.49
C GLN A 1190 12.11 -13.14 -13.06
N LEU A 1191 12.15 -11.92 -12.53
CA LEU A 1191 11.60 -11.57 -11.20
C LEU A 1191 10.07 -11.75 -11.17
N ASP A 1192 9.36 -11.28 -12.20
CA ASP A 1192 7.90 -11.44 -12.28
C ASP A 1192 7.47 -12.92 -12.30
N LEU A 1193 8.23 -13.77 -13.00
CA LEU A 1193 8.01 -15.22 -12.98
C LEU A 1193 8.28 -15.81 -11.59
N LEU A 1194 9.38 -15.42 -10.94
CA LEU A 1194 9.75 -15.90 -9.59
C LEU A 1194 8.71 -15.51 -8.53
N GLU A 1195 8.13 -14.31 -8.60
CA GLU A 1195 7.03 -13.90 -7.72
C GLU A 1195 5.77 -14.72 -7.94
N LYS A 1196 5.40 -15.00 -9.20
CA LYS A 1196 4.29 -15.90 -9.52
C LYS A 1196 4.53 -17.31 -8.97
N TYR A 1197 5.76 -17.82 -9.10
CA TYR A 1197 6.13 -19.14 -8.60
C TYR A 1197 6.07 -19.20 -7.07
N LYS A 1198 6.59 -18.17 -6.38
CA LYS A 1198 6.45 -18.02 -4.92
C LYS A 1198 4.98 -18.05 -4.48
N SER A 1199 4.10 -17.34 -5.18
CA SER A 1199 2.67 -17.30 -4.85
C SER A 1199 2.01 -18.67 -5.00
N ILE A 1200 2.33 -19.43 -6.05
CA ILE A 1200 1.82 -20.78 -6.27
C ILE A 1200 2.34 -21.73 -5.19
N ARG A 1201 3.65 -21.69 -4.86
CA ARG A 1201 4.26 -22.51 -3.81
C ARG A 1201 3.66 -22.24 -2.43
N LEU A 1202 3.43 -20.98 -2.07
CA LEU A 1202 2.80 -20.63 -0.80
C LEU A 1202 1.36 -21.15 -0.70
N LYS A 1203 0.60 -21.09 -1.81
CA LYS A 1203 -0.75 -21.69 -1.87
C LYS A 1203 -0.69 -23.21 -1.76
N MET A 1204 0.28 -23.85 -2.42
CA MET A 1204 0.52 -25.29 -2.32
C MET A 1204 0.78 -25.70 -0.87
N GLU A 1205 1.73 -25.05 -0.18
CA GLU A 1205 2.05 -25.32 1.23
C GLU A 1205 0.83 -25.13 2.17
N GLN A 1206 -0.01 -24.13 1.91
CA GLN A 1206 -1.23 -23.90 2.69
C GLN A 1206 -2.26 -25.02 2.51
N VAL A 1207 -2.48 -25.46 1.27
CA VAL A 1207 -3.43 -26.54 0.96
C VAL A 1207 -2.87 -27.89 1.42
N GLU A 1208 -1.56 -28.13 1.29
CA GLU A 1208 -0.87 -29.31 1.81
C GLU A 1208 -1.03 -29.39 3.33
N LYS A 1209 -0.80 -28.29 4.04
CA LYS A 1209 -1.01 -28.23 5.49
C LYS A 1209 -2.46 -28.51 5.87
N ALA A 1210 -3.44 -27.93 5.17
CA ALA A 1210 -4.86 -28.19 5.44
C ALA A 1210 -5.25 -29.65 5.13
N HIS A 1211 -4.65 -30.25 4.11
CA HIS A 1211 -4.83 -31.65 3.76
C HIS A 1211 -4.20 -32.58 4.82
N ASP A 1212 -2.99 -32.26 5.30
CA ASP A 1212 -2.30 -33.01 6.36
C ASP A 1212 -3.01 -32.87 7.71
N GLU A 1213 -3.53 -31.69 8.03
CA GLU A 1213 -4.40 -31.48 9.20
C GLU A 1213 -5.67 -32.34 9.11
N CYS A 1214 -6.29 -32.42 7.93
CA CYS A 1214 -7.43 -33.31 7.68
C CYS A 1214 -7.04 -34.79 7.88
N ILE A 1215 -5.89 -35.23 7.39
CA ILE A 1215 -5.39 -36.60 7.63
C ILE A 1215 -5.10 -36.83 9.11
N MET A 1216 -4.46 -35.89 9.80
CA MET A 1216 -4.14 -36.01 11.23
C MET A 1216 -5.39 -36.04 12.10
N GLU A 1217 -6.45 -35.32 11.75
CA GLU A 1217 -7.75 -35.44 12.42
C GLU A 1217 -8.36 -36.83 12.24
N GLU A 1218 -8.24 -37.44 11.05
CA GLU A 1218 -8.74 -38.79 10.77
C GLU A 1218 -8.03 -39.86 11.61
N VAL A 1219 -6.71 -39.74 11.78
CA VAL A 1219 -5.87 -40.67 12.56
C VAL A 1219 -5.81 -40.27 14.04
N SER A 1220 -6.55 -39.23 14.45
CA SER A 1220 -6.54 -38.78 15.84
C SER A 1220 -7.05 -39.88 16.79
N PRO A 1221 -6.49 -40.00 18.01
CA PRO A 1221 -6.90 -41.01 18.98
C PRO A 1221 -8.40 -40.92 19.30
N LYS A 1222 -8.95 -39.71 19.29
CA LYS A 1222 -10.37 -39.44 19.53
C LYS A 1222 -11.26 -40.02 18.43
N ARG A 1223 -10.90 -39.81 17.15
CA ARG A 1223 -11.65 -40.37 16.01
C ARG A 1223 -11.48 -41.88 15.89
N LEU A 1224 -10.29 -42.40 16.17
CA LEU A 1224 -10.06 -43.85 16.27
C LEU A 1224 -10.93 -44.48 17.38
N GLN A 1225 -11.04 -43.82 18.54
CA GLN A 1225 -11.89 -44.26 19.64
C GLN A 1225 -13.38 -44.15 19.30
N GLU A 1226 -13.81 -43.11 18.59
CA GLU A 1226 -15.18 -42.98 18.09
C GLU A 1226 -15.50 -44.05 17.03
N ARG A 1227 -14.55 -44.38 16.15
CA ARG A 1227 -14.68 -45.47 15.18
C ARG A 1227 -14.78 -46.84 15.86
N GLN A 1228 -13.98 -47.07 16.90
CA GLN A 1228 -14.06 -48.27 17.74
C GLN A 1228 -15.42 -48.35 18.46
N LYS A 1229 -15.91 -47.25 19.03
CA LYS A 1229 -17.25 -47.19 19.62
C LYS A 1229 -18.35 -47.49 18.61
N VAL A 1230 -18.22 -47.02 17.38
CA VAL A 1230 -19.20 -47.31 16.31
C VAL A 1230 -19.12 -48.77 15.88
N GLU A 1231 -17.92 -49.36 15.84
CA GLU A 1231 -17.73 -50.79 15.59
C GLU A 1231 -18.32 -51.65 16.73
N GLU A 1232 -18.17 -51.21 17.97
CA GLU A 1232 -18.82 -51.81 19.14
C GLU A 1232 -20.35 -51.69 19.07
N MET A 1233 -20.87 -50.51 18.71
CA MET A 1233 -22.31 -50.28 18.49
C MET A 1233 -22.84 -51.15 17.33
N LYS A 1234 -22.05 -51.37 16.26
CA LYS A 1234 -22.40 -52.27 15.16
C LYS A 1234 -22.44 -53.73 15.62
N LYS A 1235 -21.47 -54.19 16.41
CA LYS A 1235 -21.48 -55.53 17.02
C LYS A 1235 -22.64 -55.72 17.99
N GLU A 1236 -22.95 -54.72 18.81
CA GLU A 1236 -24.11 -54.74 19.72
C GLU A 1236 -25.42 -54.76 18.93
N PHE A 1237 -25.49 -54.01 17.83
CA PHE A 1237 -26.61 -54.03 16.90
C PHE A 1237 -26.80 -55.43 16.27
N GLU A 1238 -25.73 -56.08 15.80
CA GLU A 1238 -25.77 -57.45 15.26
C GLU A 1238 -26.16 -58.49 16.32
N GLU A 1239 -25.67 -58.35 17.56
CA GLU A 1239 -26.04 -59.21 18.67
C GLU A 1239 -27.53 -59.09 19.01
N ILE A 1240 -28.06 -57.86 19.07
CA ILE A 1240 -29.48 -57.61 19.31
C ILE A 1240 -30.34 -58.15 18.16
N GLU A 1241 -29.92 -57.99 16.90
CA GLU A 1241 -30.59 -58.62 15.74
C GLU A 1241 -30.59 -60.16 15.85
N ARG A 1242 -29.49 -60.77 16.30
CA ARG A 1242 -29.39 -62.23 16.52
C ARG A 1242 -30.29 -62.70 17.65
N GLN A 1243 -30.39 -61.94 18.75
CA GLN A 1243 -31.30 -62.22 19.85
C GLN A 1243 -32.77 -62.06 19.44
N LEU A 1244 -33.07 -61.10 18.57
CA LEU A 1244 -34.41 -60.92 18.03
C LEU A 1244 -34.82 -62.10 17.11
N ALA A 1245 -33.85 -62.75 16.43
CA ALA A 1245 -34.09 -63.88 15.54
C ALA A 1245 -34.20 -65.26 16.24
N SER A 1246 -33.63 -65.43 17.44
CA SER A 1246 -33.49 -66.74 18.10
C SER A 1246 -34.72 -67.26 18.86
N VAL A 1247 -35.75 -66.43 19.07
CA VAL A 1247 -36.98 -66.78 19.82
C VAL A 1247 -37.93 -67.70 19.03
N ARG A 1248 -37.57 -68.11 17.81
CA ARG A 1248 -38.40 -68.97 16.92
C ARG A 1248 -38.65 -70.41 17.41
N LEU A 1249 -38.06 -70.89 18.51
CA LEU A 1249 -38.17 -72.30 18.94
C LEU A 1249 -38.41 -72.46 20.45
N GLY A 1250 -39.67 -72.36 20.88
CA GLY A 1250 -40.15 -72.93 22.15
C GLY A 1250 -40.82 -74.29 21.90
N LYS A 1251 -40.08 -75.39 22.08
CA LYS A 1251 -40.61 -76.77 22.05
C LYS A 1251 -41.47 -77.05 23.29
N ARG A 1252 -42.68 -77.60 23.10
CA ARG A 1252 -43.45 -78.35 24.11
C ARG A 1252 -42.59 -79.52 24.62
N GLY A 1253 -42.58 -79.75 25.93
CA GLY A 1253 -41.90 -80.90 26.54
C GLY A 1253 -42.61 -82.23 26.24
N PRO A 1254 -41.86 -83.35 26.11
CA PRO A 1254 -42.44 -84.69 26.15
C PRO A 1254 -41.97 -85.48 27.38
N GLU A 1255 -42.90 -86.25 27.95
CA GLU A 1255 -42.62 -87.38 28.84
C GLU A 1255 -41.96 -88.53 28.07
N ASN A 1256 -41.02 -89.22 28.73
CA ASN A 1256 -40.37 -90.48 28.36
C ASN A 1256 -41.39 -91.67 28.30
N PRO A 1257 -41.03 -92.91 27.87
CA PRO A 1257 -39.72 -93.45 27.43
C PRO A 1257 -39.74 -94.32 26.15
N GLY A 1258 -38.55 -94.70 25.63
CA GLY A 1258 -38.38 -95.86 24.75
C GLY A 1258 -37.11 -95.83 23.88
N GLU A 1259 -36.03 -96.45 24.37
CA GLU A 1259 -34.82 -96.86 23.63
C GLU A 1259 -35.08 -98.07 22.68
N PRO A 1260 -34.14 -98.52 21.82
CA PRO A 1260 -32.88 -97.90 21.35
C PRO A 1260 -32.60 -98.08 19.83
N SER A 1261 -31.41 -97.61 19.41
CA SER A 1261 -30.48 -98.16 18.38
C SER A 1261 -30.28 -97.38 17.06
N GLY A 1262 -28.99 -97.22 16.67
CA GLY A 1262 -28.58 -96.97 15.28
C GLY A 1262 -27.47 -95.93 15.04
N ILE A 1263 -26.22 -96.39 14.90
CA ILE A 1263 -24.98 -95.66 14.58
C ILE A 1263 -24.93 -95.24 13.09
N GLN A 1264 -24.37 -94.06 12.73
CA GLN A 1264 -23.21 -93.94 11.82
C GLN A 1264 -22.78 -92.49 11.50
N THR A 1265 -21.47 -92.29 11.63
CA THR A 1265 -20.62 -91.17 11.24
C THR A 1265 -20.32 -91.16 9.74
N LYS A 1266 -20.10 -89.98 9.13
CA LYS A 1266 -19.09 -89.80 8.07
C LYS A 1266 -18.66 -88.33 7.88
N ARG A 1267 -17.34 -88.20 7.72
CA ARG A 1267 -16.49 -87.00 7.63
C ARG A 1267 -16.36 -86.47 6.18
N PRO A 1268 -15.74 -85.28 5.98
CA PRO A 1268 -15.84 -84.44 4.79
C PRO A 1268 -14.71 -84.66 3.76
N ARG A 1269 -14.78 -83.98 2.61
CA ARG A 1269 -13.69 -83.91 1.61
C ARG A 1269 -13.33 -82.46 1.25
N GLN A 1270 -12.03 -82.18 1.40
CA GLN A 1270 -11.24 -81.06 0.87
C GLN A 1270 -11.05 -81.15 -0.66
N LYS A 1271 -10.79 -79.98 -1.25
CA LYS A 1271 -9.71 -79.65 -2.23
C LYS A 1271 -9.87 -78.13 -2.51
N SER A 1272 -8.89 -77.24 -2.58
CA SER A 1272 -7.44 -77.18 -2.78
C SER A 1272 -7.26 -75.95 -3.70
N THR A 1273 -6.40 -75.05 -3.26
CA THR A 1273 -6.06 -73.72 -3.81
C THR A 1273 -5.17 -73.80 -5.05
N ASP A 1274 -5.23 -72.77 -5.90
CA ASP A 1274 -4.17 -72.09 -6.68
C ASP A 1274 -4.85 -71.25 -7.77
N LEU A 1275 -4.44 -70.06 -8.24
CA LEU A 1275 -3.40 -69.06 -7.93
C LEU A 1275 -3.82 -67.78 -8.70
N LEU A 1276 -3.60 -66.61 -8.08
CA LEU A 1276 -3.32 -65.25 -8.59
C LEU A 1276 -4.15 -64.59 -9.74
N PRO A 1277 -4.48 -63.29 -9.59
CA PRO A 1277 -4.65 -62.37 -10.71
C PRO A 1277 -3.56 -61.27 -10.74
N ASP A 1278 -3.22 -60.86 -11.98
CA ASP A 1278 -2.67 -59.55 -12.31
C ASP A 1278 -3.80 -58.53 -12.54
N PHE A 1279 -3.43 -57.25 -12.32
CA PHE A 1279 -4.18 -55.98 -12.37
C PHE A 1279 -4.84 -55.48 -11.08
#